data_AF-Q5PRF0-F1
#
_entry.id   AF-Q5PRF0-F1
#
_cell.length_a   1.000
_cell.length_b   1.000
_cell.length_c   1.000
_cell.angle_alpha   90.00
_cell.angle_beta   90.00
_cell.angle_gamma   90.00
#
_symmetry.space_group_name_H-M   'P 1'
#
loop_
_entity.id
_entity.type
_entity.pdbx_description
1 polymer ?
#
loop_
_entity_poly.entity_id
_entity_poly.type
_entity_poly.pdbx_seq_one_letter_code
_entity_poly.pdbx_strand_id
1 'polypeptide(L)'
;MELAHSLLLNEEASNQLGAVQKAEFIFEWLRYLEKLLLATNREDVREKQKTLVGQLLSLLNSSPGPPTRKLLAQDLAILYSVGDTVSVYETIDKCNDLIRSKDDSPSYLPTKLAAVVCLGSLYKKLGRILANGFTDTVVNILKAMKSAESQGRYEIMLSLQSILTGLGAAAAPCHRDVYKAARSCLTDRSMAVRCAAAKCLLELQNEAIFMWSTDVDSVATLCFKSFEGSNYDVRISVSKLLGTVLAKAVTAKHPGAGSKQSARRVSLEEVLELLGAGFLRGSSGFLRASGDMLKGNSSVSRDVRVGVTQAYVVFVSTLGGAWLEKNLAAFLSHILSLVSQSNPKATQTQIDAVCCRRCVSFILRATLGGLLGEKAQIAAAKEICQAVWRLKKVMDAALSDGNVETRLSSTDVAASQHVLVCALQELGNLIHNLGTTAAPLLQDSSTGLLDSVISVVLHPSISVRLAAAWCLHCIAVALPSYLTPLLDRCLERLAILKSSPEAVTGFSSAVAALLGSVTHCPLGIPHGKGKIIMTIAEDLLCSAAQNSRLSLQRTQAGWLLVAALMTLGPAVVSHHLTRVLLLWKCVFPASPRDLETEKSRGDSFTWQVTLEGRAGALCAVKSFISHCGDLLTEEVIQRLLPPLPCAVDLLTQLSSILKTYGSSLKTPSIVYRQRLYELLILLPPETYKGNLCVILKELAAELTAPDTQAAASTCLLPALCHPDDLLILSPLLQETDHRFIEEQLLLGNGVACGSLEYDPYSIYEKDVEGDSVPKPLPPALSVISSASKLFGVVCATVDEAQRVLILEQLLNSIKHTKGARQQTVQLHVVSAISNLLKYVAGSKQSLGPEVRRLVLTLVLGALESPTPLLRCAASEAWARLAQVADDGAFTAGLAQLSFDKLKSARDVVTRTGHSLALGSLHRYLGGIGPQHLSSCIGVLYTLSQDSTSPDVQTWALHSLSLTIDSAGALYHVHVESTLSLIVMLLLNVPPTHAQVHQSLGRCLNALITTLGPELQGSNTSVSALRTSCLLGCAVMQDHPGCLVQAQAISCLQQLHMFAPRHVNLSSLVSCLCVNLCSPYLLLRRAVLACLRQLVQREAAEVSEHAIMLARDGRDAAADANLREVGLEGALLALLDRETDESLCQDIRETLHHMLTSMAVGKLTLWLKLCKDVLAASADFTAVTCVDTMQEEEGDRGDDASVLTRGDDKPHPFSNPRWATRVFAADCVCRIINQCENANRAHFDIALAQEMKKRDSRNDFLVLHLADLIRMAFMAATDHSDQLRLSGLDTLLVVIRRFADIAEPEFPGHVILEQYQANVGAALRPAFTSETPPDITAKACQVCSAWIASGVVSDLSDLRRVHQLLVSSLTKIQAGKEALSQLYNESASTMEILAVLRAWAEVYIIAVQRHKNHKQALKTTVNSEDSMRNGSSSAAGLLDLVCTDLATLSKLWLAALQDFALLTLPAEFASQLPTEGGAFYTAETSKSAKLHYHDSWALILHAAALWLTSTGFADPDEGGANLSRPVTPTSMCQGSSSSGAAVKSPEDVYTDRFHLILGISVEFLCSLRSDASLESIMACLRALQALLDVPWPRWRIGSDQDLGIELLNVLHRVILTRESPAIQLASLEVVRQIICAAQEHVKEKRRSAEVDDGASEKETLPEFGEGKDTGGLVPGKSLVFATLELCVCILVRQLPELNPKLAGSPGGKASKPKTLLEEGSRLVAAALAILAELPAVCSPEGSISILPTVLYLTIGVLRETAVKLPGGQLSCTVTASLQTLKGILTSPMARAEKSHEAWTSLLQSALATVLDCWSPVDGAQEPDEVSLLTAVTVFILSTSPEVTTVPCLQNRCIEKFKAALESKDSVVQMKTCQLLHSIFQYPKPAVSYPYIYSLASSIVEKLQDIARRKPEDATELQLCQEGIKLLEALVAIAEEEHRAQLVACLLPILISFLLDENALGSATSVTRSLHDFALHSLMQIGPRYSSVFKRVMASSPALKARLEAAVKGNQESVRVDPPSKHAKNLARNSSIQLKTNFL
;
A
#
# COMPACT_ATOMS: atom_id res chain seq x y z
N MET A 1 -29.29 -5.33 39.44
CA MET A 1 -27.82 -5.21 39.28
C MET A 1 -27.24 -4.07 40.11
N GLU A 2 -27.77 -2.84 40.06
CA GLU A 2 -27.25 -1.73 40.91
C GLU A 2 -27.21 -2.07 42.41
N LEU A 3 -28.17 -2.87 42.91
CA LEU A 3 -28.20 -3.37 44.29
C LEU A 3 -27.05 -4.35 44.65
N ALA A 4 -26.29 -4.84 43.66
CA ALA A 4 -25.07 -5.62 43.87
C ALA A 4 -23.85 -4.72 44.10
N HIS A 5 -23.95 -3.40 43.94
CA HIS A 5 -22.80 -2.49 44.05
C HIS A 5 -22.60 -1.99 45.49
N SER A 6 -22.39 -2.92 46.42
CA SER A 6 -22.16 -2.61 47.84
C SER A 6 -21.06 -3.50 48.44
N LEU A 7 -20.36 -2.98 49.46
CA LEU A 7 -19.30 -3.74 50.16
C LEU A 7 -19.85 -5.02 50.82
N LEU A 8 -21.08 -4.99 51.31
CA LEU A 8 -21.78 -6.16 51.86
C LEU A 8 -22.80 -6.68 50.83
N LEU A 9 -22.99 -8.00 50.76
CA LEU A 9 -23.99 -8.61 49.90
C LEU A 9 -25.39 -8.25 50.43
N ASN A 10 -26.27 -7.75 49.56
CA ASN A 10 -27.67 -7.55 49.87
C ASN A 10 -28.42 -8.90 49.82
N GLU A 11 -28.46 -9.60 50.95
CA GLU A 11 -29.07 -10.93 51.06
C GLU A 11 -30.58 -10.91 50.83
N GLU A 12 -31.28 -9.83 51.19
CA GLU A 12 -32.71 -9.68 50.94
C GLU A 12 -33.01 -9.63 49.45
N ALA A 13 -32.26 -8.82 48.69
CA ALA A 13 -32.38 -8.76 47.24
C ALA A 13 -31.98 -10.11 46.60
N SER A 14 -30.90 -10.74 47.08
CA SER A 14 -30.42 -12.03 46.58
C SER A 14 -31.44 -13.16 46.77
N ASN A 15 -32.19 -13.16 47.87
CA ASN A 15 -33.18 -14.19 48.18
C ASN A 15 -34.49 -14.06 47.39
N GLN A 16 -34.75 -12.91 46.77
CA GLN A 16 -35.92 -12.70 45.90
C GLN A 16 -35.70 -13.19 44.46
N LEU A 17 -34.45 -13.49 44.07
CA LEU A 17 -34.08 -13.87 42.71
C LEU A 17 -34.21 -15.39 42.48
N GLY A 18 -34.58 -15.79 41.26
CA GLY A 18 -34.55 -17.19 40.84
C GLY A 18 -33.12 -17.75 40.82
N ALA A 19 -32.94 -19.07 40.81
CA ALA A 19 -31.63 -19.71 40.98
C ALA A 19 -30.54 -19.19 40.02
N VAL A 20 -30.85 -19.00 38.73
CA VAL A 20 -29.90 -18.47 37.73
C VAL A 20 -29.59 -17.00 37.99
N GLN A 21 -30.63 -16.18 38.15
CA GLN A 21 -30.50 -14.74 38.45
C GLN A 21 -29.72 -14.50 39.75
N LYS A 22 -29.91 -15.36 40.76
CA LYS A 22 -29.18 -15.33 42.03
C LYS A 22 -27.70 -15.62 41.81
N ALA A 23 -27.35 -16.61 40.98
CA ALA A 23 -25.97 -16.91 40.64
C ALA A 23 -25.29 -15.75 39.89
N GLU A 24 -25.99 -15.13 38.94
CA GLU A 24 -25.52 -13.92 38.23
C GLU A 24 -25.30 -12.75 39.20
N PHE A 25 -26.27 -12.50 40.09
CA PHE A 25 -26.19 -11.43 41.08
C PHE A 25 -24.99 -11.61 42.03
N ILE A 26 -24.77 -12.84 42.52
CA ILE A 26 -23.64 -13.16 43.40
C ILE A 26 -22.32 -12.97 42.65
N PHE A 27 -22.22 -13.45 41.42
CA PHE A 27 -20.98 -13.33 40.65
C PHE A 27 -20.63 -11.87 40.35
N GLU A 28 -21.60 -11.05 39.96
CA GLU A 28 -21.36 -9.63 39.71
C GLU A 28 -21.01 -8.87 41.00
N TRP A 29 -21.66 -9.20 42.13
CA TRP A 29 -21.27 -8.67 43.43
C TRP A 29 -19.81 -8.96 43.76
N LEU A 30 -19.34 -10.21 43.56
CA LEU A 30 -17.93 -10.57 43.77
C LEU A 30 -16.99 -9.78 42.85
N ARG A 31 -17.31 -9.64 41.56
CA ARG A 31 -16.50 -8.82 40.64
C ARG A 31 -16.42 -7.36 41.05
N TYR A 32 -17.54 -6.80 41.52
CA TYR A 32 -17.56 -5.43 42.01
C TYR A 32 -16.78 -5.31 43.32
N LEU A 33 -16.90 -6.30 44.20
CA LEU A 33 -16.20 -6.39 45.47
C LEU A 33 -14.68 -6.41 45.27
N GLU A 34 -14.15 -7.17 44.31
CA GLU A 34 -12.71 -7.21 43.99
C GLU A 34 -12.15 -5.80 43.75
N LYS A 35 -12.84 -5.03 42.91
CA LYS A 35 -12.48 -3.64 42.58
C LYS A 35 -12.64 -2.72 43.78
N LEU A 36 -13.75 -2.85 44.49
CA LEU A 36 -14.09 -2.00 45.62
C LEU A 36 -13.11 -2.19 46.78
N LEU A 37 -12.70 -3.42 47.09
CA LEU A 37 -11.74 -3.74 48.15
C LEU A 37 -10.36 -3.08 47.92
N LEU A 38 -9.96 -2.90 46.66
CA LEU A 38 -8.70 -2.26 46.30
C LEU A 38 -8.78 -0.72 46.35
N ALA A 39 -9.99 -0.14 46.21
CA ALA A 39 -10.22 1.30 46.17
C ALA A 39 -10.69 1.90 47.52
N THR A 40 -11.30 1.09 48.39
CA THR A 40 -11.90 1.54 49.65
C THR A 40 -10.85 1.82 50.72
N ASN A 41 -11.11 2.79 51.61
CA ASN A 41 -10.23 3.08 52.73
C ASN A 41 -10.10 1.86 53.66
N ARG A 42 -8.88 1.59 54.15
CA ARG A 42 -8.57 0.42 54.98
C ARG A 42 -9.37 0.39 56.28
N GLU A 43 -9.73 1.55 56.82
CA GLU A 43 -10.56 1.66 58.03
C GLU A 43 -11.97 1.10 57.79
N ASP A 44 -12.62 1.52 56.71
CA ASP A 44 -13.96 1.07 56.33
C ASP A 44 -13.98 -0.44 56.04
N VAL A 45 -12.91 -0.94 55.40
CA VAL A 45 -12.75 -2.38 55.16
C VAL A 45 -12.66 -3.13 56.48
N ARG A 46 -11.86 -2.66 57.44
CA ARG A 46 -11.70 -3.30 58.77
C ARG A 46 -12.99 -3.30 59.58
N GLU A 47 -13.75 -2.21 59.55
CA GLU A 47 -15.03 -2.10 60.27
C GLU A 47 -16.02 -3.18 59.82
N LYS A 48 -16.11 -3.43 58.50
CA LYS A 48 -17.07 -4.36 57.91
C LYS A 48 -16.49 -5.76 57.65
N GLN A 49 -15.20 -5.97 57.87
CA GLN A 49 -14.49 -7.20 57.51
C GLN A 49 -15.12 -8.44 58.16
N LYS A 50 -15.49 -8.38 59.44
CA LYS A 50 -16.06 -9.55 60.15
C LYS A 50 -17.35 -10.05 59.49
N THR A 51 -18.25 -9.13 59.13
CA THR A 51 -19.50 -9.44 58.44
C THR A 51 -19.24 -9.96 57.04
N LEU A 52 -18.35 -9.29 56.29
CA LEU A 52 -17.99 -9.68 54.93
C LEU A 52 -17.34 -11.06 54.86
N VAL A 53 -16.41 -11.38 55.76
CA VAL A 53 -15.83 -12.72 55.89
C VAL A 53 -16.93 -13.76 56.18
N GLY A 54 -17.90 -13.41 57.02
CA GLY A 54 -19.07 -14.26 57.28
C GLY A 54 -19.86 -14.59 56.01
N GLN A 55 -20.17 -13.57 55.19
CA GLN A 55 -20.90 -13.72 53.93
C GLN A 55 -20.10 -14.52 52.88
N LEU A 56 -18.80 -14.26 52.75
CA LEU A 56 -17.95 -15.01 51.82
C LEU A 56 -17.82 -16.48 52.24
N LEU A 57 -17.72 -16.77 53.54
CA LEU A 57 -17.69 -18.14 54.06
C LEU A 57 -19.04 -18.86 53.90
N SER A 58 -20.18 -18.16 54.00
CA SER A 58 -21.49 -18.77 53.72
C SER A 58 -21.64 -19.13 52.24
N LEU A 59 -21.17 -18.27 51.34
CA LEU A 59 -21.14 -18.54 49.90
C LEU A 59 -20.18 -19.68 49.53
N LEU A 60 -19.09 -19.85 50.29
CA LEU A 60 -18.16 -20.97 50.11
C LEU A 60 -18.87 -22.32 50.34
N ASN A 61 -19.86 -22.37 51.24
CA ASN A 61 -20.64 -23.57 51.55
C ASN A 61 -21.87 -23.78 50.62
N SER A 62 -22.19 -22.84 49.73
CA SER A 62 -23.35 -22.92 48.85
C SER A 62 -23.04 -23.57 47.49
N SER A 63 -22.09 -24.51 47.45
CA SER A 63 -21.64 -25.21 46.24
C SER A 63 -21.36 -24.29 45.03
N PRO A 64 -20.49 -23.27 45.15
CA PRO A 64 -20.26 -22.31 44.08
C PRO A 64 -19.60 -22.95 42.84
N GLY A 65 -20.07 -22.55 41.65
CA GLY A 65 -19.51 -22.94 40.37
C GLY A 65 -18.07 -22.44 40.16
N PRO A 66 -17.34 -22.96 39.16
CA PRO A 66 -15.90 -22.70 38.98
C PRO A 66 -15.46 -21.23 38.95
N PRO A 67 -16.08 -20.33 38.16
CA PRO A 67 -15.65 -18.95 38.12
C PRO A 67 -16.03 -18.21 39.41
N THR A 68 -17.21 -18.48 39.98
CA THR A 68 -17.66 -17.90 41.26
C THR A 68 -16.74 -18.28 42.42
N ARG A 69 -16.31 -19.55 42.52
CA ARG A 69 -15.39 -19.96 43.60
C ARG A 69 -14.01 -19.34 43.46
N LYS A 70 -13.52 -19.13 42.22
CA LYS A 70 -12.23 -18.47 41.97
C LYS A 70 -12.27 -17.01 42.42
N LEU A 71 -13.30 -16.26 42.04
CA LEU A 71 -13.47 -14.87 42.49
C LEU A 71 -13.64 -14.78 44.00
N LEU A 72 -14.53 -15.61 44.58
CA LEU A 72 -14.72 -15.67 46.03
C LEU A 72 -13.39 -15.90 46.77
N ALA A 73 -12.56 -16.82 46.28
CA ALA A 73 -11.25 -17.11 46.83
C ALA A 73 -10.27 -15.92 46.70
N GLN A 74 -10.31 -15.21 45.57
CA GLN A 74 -9.49 -14.01 45.32
C GLN A 74 -9.91 -12.86 46.22
N ASP A 75 -11.20 -12.57 46.32
CA ASP A 75 -11.76 -11.51 47.16
C ASP A 75 -11.44 -11.73 48.62
N LEU A 76 -11.57 -12.97 49.10
CA LEU A 76 -11.23 -13.33 50.47
C LEU A 76 -9.73 -13.13 50.73
N ALA A 77 -8.86 -13.46 49.76
CA ALA A 77 -7.42 -13.20 49.86
C ALA A 77 -7.07 -11.71 49.79
N ILE A 78 -7.77 -10.92 48.97
CA ILE A 78 -7.60 -9.46 48.88
C ILE A 78 -8.06 -8.80 50.17
N LEU A 79 -9.22 -9.19 50.70
CA LEU A 79 -9.79 -8.70 51.95
C LEU A 79 -8.79 -8.88 53.10
N TYR A 80 -8.20 -10.05 53.25
CA TYR A 80 -7.17 -10.28 54.26
C TYR A 80 -5.85 -9.55 53.98
N SER A 81 -5.53 -9.22 52.72
CA SER A 81 -4.34 -8.43 52.39
C SER A 81 -4.47 -6.93 52.67
N VAL A 82 -5.69 -6.39 52.61
CA VAL A 82 -5.98 -4.96 52.82
C VAL A 82 -6.47 -4.69 54.25
N GLY A 83 -7.22 -5.63 54.83
CA GLY A 83 -7.80 -5.58 56.17
C GLY A 83 -6.90 -6.15 57.26
N ASP A 84 -7.52 -6.70 58.31
CA ASP A 84 -6.88 -7.38 59.43
C ASP A 84 -6.64 -8.87 59.13
N THR A 85 -5.46 -9.39 59.42
CA THR A 85 -5.09 -10.80 59.19
C THR A 85 -5.42 -11.72 60.37
N VAL A 86 -5.90 -11.21 61.51
CA VAL A 86 -6.09 -12.00 62.76
C VAL A 86 -6.94 -13.26 62.55
N SER A 87 -8.05 -13.19 61.83
CA SER A 87 -8.96 -14.34 61.62
C SER A 87 -8.60 -15.22 60.40
N VAL A 88 -7.45 -14.99 59.75
CA VAL A 88 -7.09 -15.74 58.53
C VAL A 88 -6.86 -17.22 58.83
N TYR A 89 -6.27 -17.55 59.99
CA TYR A 89 -6.03 -18.94 60.41
C TYR A 89 -7.34 -19.69 60.65
N GLU A 90 -8.35 -19.05 61.24
CA GLU A 90 -9.69 -19.65 61.40
C GLU A 90 -10.33 -19.98 60.05
N THR A 91 -10.06 -19.16 59.02
CA THR A 91 -10.55 -19.41 57.67
C THR A 91 -9.82 -20.58 57.01
N ILE A 92 -8.50 -20.67 57.21
CA ILE A 92 -7.68 -21.79 56.75
C ILE A 92 -8.14 -23.10 57.41
N ASP A 93 -8.42 -23.09 58.71
CA ASP A 93 -8.88 -24.26 59.46
C ASP A 93 -10.25 -24.73 58.95
N LYS A 94 -11.20 -23.82 58.74
CA LYS A 94 -12.50 -24.14 58.12
C LYS A 94 -12.35 -24.76 56.74
N CYS A 95 -11.49 -24.21 55.88
CA CYS A 95 -11.22 -24.79 54.57
C CYS A 95 -10.60 -26.20 54.68
N ASN A 96 -9.66 -26.40 55.62
CA ASN A 96 -9.08 -27.71 55.89
C ASN A 96 -10.14 -28.72 56.38
N ASP A 97 -11.10 -28.30 57.21
CA ASP A 97 -12.22 -29.15 57.64
C ASP A 97 -13.11 -29.60 56.49
N LEU A 98 -13.44 -28.68 55.58
CA LEU A 98 -14.23 -29.00 54.39
C LEU A 98 -13.53 -30.01 53.49
N ILE A 99 -12.20 -29.90 53.33
CA ILE A 99 -11.38 -30.84 52.56
C ILE A 99 -11.30 -32.21 53.26
N ARG A 100 -11.23 -32.24 54.60
CA ARG A 100 -11.18 -33.48 55.40
C ARG A 100 -12.51 -34.23 55.46
N SER A 101 -13.62 -33.61 55.04
CA SER A 101 -14.94 -34.23 54.99
C SER A 101 -14.95 -35.53 54.17
N LYS A 102 -15.60 -36.56 54.70
CA LYS A 102 -15.78 -37.87 54.05
C LYS A 102 -16.94 -37.90 53.05
N ASP A 103 -17.64 -36.79 52.83
CA ASP A 103 -18.73 -36.71 51.85
C ASP A 103 -18.16 -36.67 50.42
N ASP A 104 -18.23 -37.80 49.72
CA ASP A 104 -17.77 -37.95 48.33
C ASP A 104 -18.93 -37.86 47.31
N SER A 105 -20.08 -37.30 47.71
CA SER A 105 -21.20 -37.09 46.80
C SER A 105 -20.84 -36.05 45.71
N PRO A 106 -21.31 -36.23 44.46
CA PRO A 106 -21.12 -35.23 43.39
C PRO A 106 -21.64 -33.84 43.77
N SER A 107 -22.67 -33.77 44.62
CA SER A 107 -23.24 -32.54 45.17
C SER A 107 -22.31 -31.78 46.12
N TYR A 108 -21.43 -32.50 46.83
CA TYR A 108 -20.50 -31.89 47.80
C TYR A 108 -19.15 -31.50 47.18
N LEU A 109 -18.82 -32.06 46.00
CA LEU A 109 -17.57 -31.77 45.29
C LEU A 109 -17.32 -30.25 45.07
N PRO A 110 -18.29 -29.43 44.60
CA PRO A 110 -18.06 -27.99 44.41
C PRO A 110 -17.61 -27.28 45.69
N THR A 111 -18.18 -27.66 46.85
CA THR A 111 -17.80 -27.11 48.16
C THR A 111 -16.39 -27.51 48.56
N LYS A 112 -16.00 -28.78 48.37
CA LYS A 112 -14.61 -29.23 48.57
C LYS A 112 -13.63 -28.45 47.69
N LEU A 113 -13.97 -28.25 46.42
CA LEU A 113 -13.11 -27.53 45.47
C LEU A 113 -13.04 -26.03 45.79
N ALA A 114 -14.14 -25.41 46.25
CA ALA A 114 -14.14 -24.03 46.71
C ALA A 114 -13.15 -23.83 47.86
N ALA A 115 -13.11 -24.75 48.83
CA ALA A 115 -12.13 -24.73 49.91
C ALA A 115 -10.68 -24.88 49.40
N VAL A 116 -10.43 -25.78 48.44
CA VAL A 116 -9.10 -25.98 47.82
C VAL A 116 -8.62 -24.72 47.11
N VAL A 117 -9.46 -24.10 46.28
CA VAL A 117 -9.14 -22.87 45.53
C VAL A 117 -8.96 -21.68 46.47
N CYS A 118 -9.77 -21.61 47.54
CA CYS A 118 -9.64 -20.61 48.60
C CYS A 118 -8.26 -20.68 49.27
N LEU A 119 -7.82 -21.88 49.68
CA LEU A 119 -6.48 -22.06 50.25
C LEU A 119 -5.40 -21.67 49.24
N GLY A 120 -5.53 -22.09 47.98
CA GLY A 120 -4.61 -21.69 46.91
C GLY A 120 -4.43 -20.18 46.79
N SER A 121 -5.55 -19.43 46.79
CA SER A 121 -5.56 -17.97 46.65
C SER A 121 -5.02 -17.25 47.89
N LEU A 122 -5.39 -17.72 49.09
CA LEU A 122 -4.89 -17.22 50.37
C LEU A 122 -3.37 -17.31 50.44
N TYR A 123 -2.81 -18.50 50.21
CA TYR A 123 -1.36 -18.69 50.25
C TYR A 123 -0.64 -17.93 49.12
N LYS A 124 -1.23 -17.80 47.93
CA LYS A 124 -0.65 -17.01 46.84
C LYS A 124 -0.44 -15.55 47.24
N LYS A 125 -1.44 -14.93 47.89
CA LYS A 125 -1.41 -13.49 48.24
C LYS A 125 -0.68 -13.23 49.56
N LEU A 126 -0.79 -14.13 50.54
CA LEU A 126 -0.35 -13.95 51.93
C LEU A 126 0.75 -14.93 52.36
N GLY A 127 1.38 -15.65 51.43
CA GLY A 127 2.30 -16.76 51.73
C GLY A 127 3.41 -16.42 52.73
N ARG A 128 4.02 -15.23 52.61
CA ARG A 128 5.05 -14.75 53.56
C ARG A 128 4.55 -14.63 55.01
N ILE A 129 3.27 -14.31 55.20
CA ILE A 129 2.63 -14.17 56.51
C ILE A 129 2.22 -15.56 57.04
N LEU A 130 1.76 -16.44 56.15
CA LEU A 130 1.18 -17.75 56.49
C LEU A 130 2.19 -18.90 56.59
N ALA A 131 3.50 -18.61 56.68
CA ALA A 131 4.56 -19.62 56.61
C ALA A 131 4.54 -20.67 57.74
N ASN A 132 3.90 -20.38 58.88
CA ASN A 132 3.94 -21.28 60.05
C ASN A 132 2.95 -22.46 60.02
N GLY A 133 2.01 -22.52 59.05
CA GLY A 133 0.95 -23.54 59.03
C GLY A 133 0.67 -24.20 57.67
N PHE A 134 1.45 -23.91 56.62
CA PHE A 134 1.17 -24.41 55.28
C PHE A 134 1.39 -25.94 55.12
N THR A 135 2.26 -26.54 55.93
CA THR A 135 2.62 -27.97 55.79
C THR A 135 1.41 -28.87 55.98
N ASP A 136 0.57 -28.60 56.98
CA ASP A 136 -0.64 -29.37 57.26
C ASP A 136 -1.66 -29.22 56.12
N THR A 137 -1.85 -27.99 55.63
CA THR A 137 -2.69 -27.71 54.47
C THR A 137 -2.24 -28.48 53.24
N VAL A 138 -0.94 -28.45 52.92
CA VAL A 138 -0.39 -29.18 51.77
C VAL A 138 -0.61 -30.69 51.95
N VAL A 139 -0.37 -31.24 53.15
CA VAL A 139 -0.63 -32.67 53.43
C VAL A 139 -2.11 -33.03 53.23
N ASN A 140 -3.05 -32.20 53.66
CA ASN A 140 -4.48 -32.44 53.47
C ASN A 140 -4.87 -32.40 51.99
N ILE A 141 -4.41 -31.39 51.25
CA ILE A 141 -4.65 -31.25 49.81
C ILE A 141 -4.08 -32.45 49.04
N LEU A 142 -2.86 -32.89 49.38
CA LEU A 142 -2.23 -34.06 48.76
C LEU A 142 -2.94 -35.37 49.08
N LYS A 143 -3.54 -35.52 50.27
CA LYS A 143 -4.40 -36.67 50.60
C LYS A 143 -5.69 -36.65 49.76
N ALA A 144 -6.36 -35.51 49.66
CA ALA A 144 -7.57 -35.35 48.86
C ALA A 144 -7.32 -35.65 47.36
N MET A 145 -6.14 -35.30 46.86
CA MET A 145 -5.76 -35.55 45.46
C MET A 145 -5.76 -37.04 45.08
N LYS A 146 -5.44 -37.94 46.02
CA LYS A 146 -5.33 -39.39 45.74
C LYS A 146 -6.67 -40.04 45.42
N SER A 147 -7.77 -39.56 46.00
CA SER A 147 -9.13 -40.05 45.77
C SER A 147 -9.94 -39.18 44.80
N ALA A 148 -9.43 -38.01 44.44
CA ALA A 148 -10.12 -37.08 43.55
C ALA A 148 -10.24 -37.61 42.12
N GLU A 149 -11.37 -37.31 41.48
CA GLU A 149 -11.55 -37.44 40.03
C GLU A 149 -10.74 -36.39 39.24
N SER A 150 -10.82 -36.42 37.90
CA SER A 150 -10.00 -35.58 37.02
C SER A 150 -10.13 -34.07 37.31
N GLN A 151 -11.35 -33.57 37.53
CA GLN A 151 -11.55 -32.17 37.88
C GLN A 151 -10.92 -31.81 39.23
N GLY A 152 -11.10 -32.66 40.25
CA GLY A 152 -10.49 -32.41 41.55
C GLY A 152 -8.97 -32.43 41.50
N ARG A 153 -8.37 -33.38 40.77
CA ARG A 153 -6.92 -33.42 40.55
C ARG A 153 -6.40 -32.18 39.82
N TYR A 154 -7.16 -31.69 38.84
CA TYR A 154 -6.83 -30.48 38.09
C TYR A 154 -6.78 -29.23 38.99
N GLU A 155 -7.84 -28.96 39.75
CA GLU A 155 -7.92 -27.75 40.60
C GLU A 155 -6.98 -27.81 41.81
N ILE A 156 -6.77 -29.00 42.37
CA ILE A 156 -5.74 -29.23 43.39
C ILE A 156 -4.37 -28.83 42.86
N MET A 157 -4.02 -29.22 41.65
CA MET A 157 -2.70 -28.94 41.09
C MET A 157 -2.49 -27.45 40.80
N LEU A 158 -3.53 -26.73 40.34
CA LEU A 158 -3.49 -25.26 40.21
C LEU A 158 -3.39 -24.55 41.57
N SER A 159 -4.02 -25.11 42.60
CA SER A 159 -3.95 -24.57 43.95
C SER A 159 -2.58 -24.80 44.56
N LEU A 160 -1.96 -25.96 44.34
CA LEU A 160 -0.57 -26.23 44.71
C LEU A 160 0.40 -25.29 44.00
N GLN A 161 0.20 -25.04 42.70
CA GLN A 161 0.96 -24.02 41.98
C GLN A 161 0.85 -22.65 42.67
N SER A 162 -0.37 -22.22 43.01
CA SER A 162 -0.64 -20.93 43.67
C SER A 162 0.00 -20.84 45.05
N ILE A 163 -0.02 -21.93 45.83
CA ILE A 163 0.66 -22.05 47.13
C ILE A 163 2.17 -21.88 46.96
N LEU A 164 2.78 -22.55 45.98
CA LEU A 164 4.21 -22.45 45.69
C LEU A 164 4.61 -21.03 45.31
N THR A 165 3.84 -20.37 44.43
CA THR A 165 4.10 -18.98 44.02
C THR A 165 4.11 -18.01 45.21
N GLY A 166 3.21 -18.17 46.17
CA GLY A 166 3.12 -17.27 47.33
C GLY A 166 4.14 -17.53 48.43
N LEU A 167 4.51 -18.80 48.68
CA LEU A 167 5.47 -19.18 49.71
C LEU A 167 6.93 -19.06 49.26
N GLY A 168 7.21 -19.25 47.97
CA GLY A 168 8.57 -19.29 47.44
C GLY A 168 9.47 -20.27 48.21
N ALA A 169 10.68 -19.84 48.56
CA ALA A 169 11.64 -20.66 49.30
C ALA A 169 11.14 -21.22 50.65
N ALA A 170 10.14 -20.60 51.29
CA ALA A 170 9.56 -21.09 52.56
C ALA A 170 8.86 -22.46 52.39
N ALA A 171 8.44 -22.82 51.17
CA ALA A 171 7.81 -24.10 50.87
C ALA A 171 8.79 -25.29 50.81
N ALA A 172 10.08 -25.09 51.08
CA ALA A 172 11.11 -26.14 51.02
C ALA A 172 10.73 -27.48 51.67
N PRO A 173 10.06 -27.53 52.86
CA PRO A 173 9.63 -28.77 53.49
C PRO A 173 8.71 -29.65 52.63
N CYS A 174 7.89 -29.06 51.74
CA CYS A 174 6.91 -29.80 50.96
C CYS A 174 7.31 -30.04 49.50
N HIS A 175 8.42 -29.45 49.00
CA HIS A 175 8.83 -29.54 47.60
C HIS A 175 8.90 -30.99 47.08
N ARG A 176 9.44 -31.92 47.88
CA ARG A 176 9.56 -33.34 47.51
C ARG A 176 8.21 -34.05 47.42
N ASP A 177 7.26 -33.70 48.28
CA ASP A 177 5.94 -34.33 48.28
C ASP A 177 5.07 -33.79 47.14
N VAL A 178 5.12 -32.49 46.90
CA VAL A 178 4.46 -31.86 45.73
C VAL A 178 5.04 -32.43 44.42
N TYR A 179 6.37 -32.59 44.33
CA TYR A 179 7.01 -33.22 43.17
C TYR A 179 6.52 -34.65 42.92
N LYS A 180 6.44 -35.51 43.95
CA LYS A 180 5.94 -36.89 43.82
C LYS A 180 4.48 -36.92 43.32
N ALA A 181 3.65 -36.03 43.85
CA ALA A 181 2.27 -35.88 43.45
C ALA A 181 2.14 -35.43 41.99
N ALA A 182 2.79 -34.33 41.61
CA ALA A 182 2.78 -33.81 40.25
C ALA A 182 3.34 -34.82 39.24
N ARG A 183 4.33 -35.63 39.63
CA ARG A 183 4.85 -36.73 38.81
C ARG A 183 3.79 -37.76 38.43
N SER A 184 2.90 -38.12 39.36
CA SER A 184 1.80 -39.04 39.07
C SER A 184 0.76 -38.43 38.12
N CYS A 185 0.51 -37.13 38.24
CA CYS A 185 -0.45 -36.39 37.43
C CYS A 185 0.06 -36.04 36.02
N LEU A 186 1.38 -35.94 35.81
CA LEU A 186 1.95 -35.64 34.49
C LEU A 186 1.69 -36.74 33.45
N THR A 187 1.38 -37.96 33.90
CA THR A 187 1.00 -39.10 33.06
C THR A 187 -0.47 -39.51 33.23
N ASP A 188 -1.33 -38.62 33.73
CA ASP A 188 -2.77 -38.88 33.92
C ASP A 188 -3.49 -39.17 32.59
N ARG A 189 -4.67 -39.77 32.62
CA ARG A 189 -5.49 -39.96 31.41
C ARG A 189 -6.13 -38.65 30.94
N SER A 190 -6.41 -37.74 31.87
CA SER A 190 -6.96 -36.42 31.58
C SER A 190 -5.84 -35.47 31.14
N MET A 191 -5.97 -34.91 29.93
CA MET A 191 -5.02 -33.95 29.38
C MET A 191 -4.98 -32.65 30.21
N ALA A 192 -6.11 -32.20 30.74
CA ALA A 192 -6.16 -31.03 31.60
C ALA A 192 -5.31 -31.22 32.88
N VAL A 193 -5.36 -32.41 33.49
CA VAL A 193 -4.56 -32.75 34.67
C VAL A 193 -3.06 -32.76 34.31
N ARG A 194 -2.67 -33.29 33.14
CA ARG A 194 -1.28 -33.24 32.68
C ARG A 194 -0.79 -31.80 32.53
N CYS A 195 -1.59 -30.92 31.91
CA CYS A 195 -1.25 -29.50 31.78
C CYS A 195 -1.06 -28.81 33.13
N ALA A 196 -1.99 -29.03 34.07
CA ALA A 196 -1.89 -28.45 35.41
C ALA A 196 -0.67 -28.97 36.17
N ALA A 197 -0.33 -30.26 36.04
CA ALA A 197 0.87 -30.84 36.61
C ALA A 197 2.14 -30.23 36.03
N ALA A 198 2.19 -30.02 34.71
CA ALA A 198 3.31 -29.35 34.07
C ALA A 198 3.50 -27.91 34.57
N LYS A 199 2.40 -27.15 34.70
CA LYS A 199 2.42 -25.77 35.24
C LYS A 199 2.87 -25.74 36.70
N CYS A 200 2.40 -26.67 37.53
CA CYS A 200 2.83 -26.77 38.94
C CYS A 200 4.33 -27.11 39.05
N LEU A 201 4.84 -28.02 38.22
CA LEU A 201 6.27 -28.34 38.18
C LEU A 201 7.13 -27.17 37.65
N LEU A 202 6.60 -26.41 36.69
CA LEU A 202 7.27 -25.23 36.14
C LEU A 202 7.40 -24.10 37.19
N GLU A 203 6.44 -24.01 38.11
CA GLU A 203 6.55 -23.11 39.26
C GLU A 203 7.53 -23.67 40.30
N LEU A 204 7.41 -24.96 40.64
CA LEU A 204 8.24 -25.62 41.65
C LEU A 204 9.74 -25.54 41.32
N GLN A 205 10.13 -25.64 40.05
CA GLN A 205 11.54 -25.60 39.64
C GLN A 205 12.23 -24.25 39.90
N ASN A 206 11.48 -23.19 40.23
CA ASN A 206 12.06 -21.92 40.68
C ASN A 206 12.85 -22.07 41.99
N GLU A 207 12.37 -22.89 42.92
CA GLU A 207 12.95 -23.04 44.26
C GLU A 207 13.47 -24.46 44.54
N ALA A 208 12.96 -25.47 43.83
CA ALA A 208 13.34 -26.87 44.00
C ALA A 208 14.62 -27.24 43.21
N ILE A 209 15.78 -26.83 43.72
CA ILE A 209 17.11 -27.05 43.11
C ILE A 209 17.35 -28.51 42.66
N PHE A 210 16.82 -29.49 43.39
CA PHE A 210 17.01 -30.92 43.05
C PHE A 210 16.47 -31.30 41.67
N MET A 211 15.47 -30.59 41.11
CA MET A 211 14.84 -30.94 39.83
C MET A 211 15.79 -30.81 38.63
N TRP A 212 16.68 -29.82 38.67
CA TRP A 212 17.66 -29.56 37.60
C TRP A 212 19.11 -29.91 38.01
N SER A 213 19.31 -30.45 39.21
CA SER A 213 20.61 -30.96 39.67
C SER A 213 20.63 -32.48 39.79
N THR A 214 20.06 -33.08 40.85
CA THR A 214 20.13 -34.52 41.09
C THR A 214 19.14 -35.34 40.28
N ASP A 215 17.99 -34.75 39.93
CA ASP A 215 16.84 -35.49 39.37
C ASP A 215 16.58 -35.16 37.89
N VAL A 216 17.47 -34.43 37.21
CA VAL A 216 17.27 -33.91 35.84
C VAL A 216 16.92 -35.01 34.82
N ASP A 217 17.64 -36.13 34.83
CA ASP A 217 17.34 -37.28 33.95
C ASP A 217 15.96 -37.88 34.21
N SER A 218 15.56 -37.90 35.48
CA SER A 218 14.25 -38.45 35.89
C SER A 218 13.11 -37.55 35.44
N VAL A 219 13.30 -36.22 35.51
CA VAL A 219 12.34 -35.22 35.03
C VAL A 219 12.23 -35.29 33.52
N ALA A 220 13.35 -35.38 32.80
CA ALA A 220 13.35 -35.53 31.34
C ALA A 220 12.65 -36.81 30.89
N THR A 221 12.98 -37.95 31.51
CA THR A 221 12.33 -39.24 31.23
C THR A 221 10.81 -39.18 31.48
N LEU A 222 10.39 -38.48 32.52
CA LEU A 222 8.97 -38.28 32.82
C LEU A 222 8.29 -37.40 31.77
N CYS A 223 8.94 -36.32 31.34
CA CYS A 223 8.44 -35.47 30.25
C CYS A 223 8.26 -36.27 28.96
N PHE A 224 9.23 -37.13 28.60
CA PHE A 224 9.11 -38.02 27.44
C PHE A 224 7.89 -38.94 27.53
N LYS A 225 7.63 -39.54 28.70
CA LYS A 225 6.42 -40.35 28.91
C LYS A 225 5.14 -39.54 28.80
N SER A 226 5.13 -38.29 29.28
CA SER A 226 3.94 -37.45 29.24
C SER A 226 3.55 -36.97 27.84
N PHE A 227 4.49 -36.98 26.89
CA PHE A 227 4.20 -36.73 25.48
C PHE A 227 3.45 -37.89 24.81
N GLU A 228 3.54 -39.13 25.30
CA GLU A 228 2.83 -40.26 24.70
C GLU A 228 1.30 -40.03 24.75
N GLY A 229 0.67 -40.01 23.56
CA GLY A 229 -0.76 -39.76 23.38
C GLY A 229 -1.24 -38.38 23.84
N SER A 230 -0.33 -37.42 23.98
CA SER A 230 -0.65 -36.05 24.38
C SER A 230 -1.45 -35.29 23.31
N ASN A 231 -2.17 -34.25 23.70
CA ASN A 231 -2.69 -33.24 22.78
C ASN A 231 -1.73 -32.03 22.71
N TYR A 232 -2.06 -31.05 21.88
CA TYR A 232 -1.24 -29.86 21.66
C TYR A 232 -0.93 -29.11 22.97
N ASP A 233 -1.93 -28.84 23.81
CA ASP A 233 -1.75 -28.10 25.06
C ASP A 233 -0.80 -28.79 26.05
N VAL A 234 -0.88 -30.13 26.13
CA VAL A 234 0.03 -30.91 26.96
C VAL A 234 1.44 -30.86 26.38
N ARG A 235 1.62 -30.99 25.07
CA ARG A 235 2.94 -30.90 24.45
C ARG A 235 3.61 -29.56 24.71
N ILE A 236 2.89 -28.45 24.54
CA ILE A 236 3.41 -27.10 24.83
C ILE A 236 3.72 -26.93 26.32
N SER A 237 2.85 -27.38 27.22
CA SER A 237 3.07 -27.24 28.66
C SER A 237 4.26 -28.07 29.15
N VAL A 238 4.39 -29.31 28.67
CA VAL A 238 5.48 -30.22 29.03
C VAL A 238 6.78 -29.81 28.35
N SER A 239 6.77 -29.36 27.10
CA SER A 239 7.96 -28.85 26.43
C SER A 239 8.46 -27.56 27.10
N LYS A 240 7.56 -26.69 27.55
CA LYS A 240 7.88 -25.51 28.38
C LYS A 240 8.58 -25.93 29.68
N LEU A 241 8.04 -26.93 30.38
CA LEU A 241 8.65 -27.50 31.58
C LEU A 241 10.05 -28.05 31.29
N LEU A 242 10.17 -28.94 30.31
CA LEU A 242 11.42 -29.62 29.98
C LEU A 242 12.50 -28.61 29.55
N GLY A 243 12.18 -27.73 28.60
CA GLY A 243 13.13 -26.74 28.09
C GLY A 243 13.58 -25.75 29.18
N THR A 244 12.68 -25.30 30.05
CA THR A 244 13.03 -24.38 31.16
C THR A 244 13.92 -25.05 32.20
N VAL A 245 13.59 -26.29 32.61
CA VAL A 245 14.38 -27.05 33.60
C VAL A 245 15.80 -27.29 33.08
N LEU A 246 15.94 -27.66 31.80
CA LEU A 246 17.24 -27.86 31.17
C LEU A 246 18.02 -26.54 31.01
N ALA A 247 17.35 -25.44 30.64
CA ALA A 247 17.98 -24.12 30.54
C ALA A 247 18.55 -23.66 31.89
N LYS A 248 17.82 -23.91 32.99
CA LYS A 248 18.31 -23.63 34.34
C LYS A 248 19.50 -24.50 34.75
N ALA A 249 19.49 -25.79 34.38
CA ALA A 249 20.60 -26.70 34.65
C ALA A 249 21.93 -26.18 34.06
N VAL A 250 21.88 -25.54 32.89
CA VAL A 250 23.05 -24.95 32.20
C VAL A 250 23.47 -23.59 32.78
N THR A 251 22.51 -22.73 33.16
CA THR A 251 22.79 -21.33 33.53
C THR A 251 23.10 -21.08 35.01
N ALA A 252 22.68 -21.96 35.92
CA ALA A 252 22.79 -21.73 37.35
C ALA A 252 24.24 -21.41 37.82
N LYS A 253 24.45 -20.21 38.38
CA LYS A 253 25.64 -19.84 39.17
C LYS A 253 25.33 -20.13 40.64
N HIS A 254 26.12 -20.99 41.28
CA HIS A 254 25.94 -21.28 42.70
C HIS A 254 26.08 -19.99 43.54
N PRO A 255 25.07 -19.60 44.33
CA PRO A 255 25.20 -18.49 45.26
C PRO A 255 25.99 -18.95 46.49
N GLY A 256 27.15 -18.32 46.72
CA GLY A 256 27.74 -18.21 48.06
C GLY A 256 28.51 -19.42 48.59
N ALA A 257 29.77 -19.18 48.95
CA ALA A 257 30.68 -20.13 49.61
C ALA A 257 30.15 -20.55 50.99
N GLY A 258 29.89 -21.85 51.18
CA GLY A 258 29.59 -22.41 52.49
C GLY A 258 28.93 -23.77 52.43
N SER A 259 29.67 -24.80 52.84
CA SER A 259 29.23 -26.18 53.08
C SER A 259 29.24 -27.15 51.89
N LYS A 260 29.76 -28.34 52.19
CA LYS A 260 30.20 -29.40 51.30
C LYS A 260 29.00 -30.24 50.83
N GLN A 261 28.70 -30.20 49.53
CA GLN A 261 28.29 -31.34 48.71
C GLN A 261 28.22 -30.90 47.24
N SER A 262 29.08 -31.49 46.43
CA SER A 262 29.30 -31.15 45.02
C SER A 262 28.10 -31.53 44.15
N ALA A 263 27.14 -30.65 43.96
CA ALA A 263 26.21 -30.76 42.84
C ALA A 263 26.97 -30.33 41.57
N ARG A 264 27.33 -31.31 40.73
CA ARG A 264 28.05 -31.09 39.47
C ARG A 264 27.16 -30.20 38.57
N ARG A 265 27.71 -29.13 37.99
CA ARG A 265 27.03 -28.42 36.88
C ARG A 265 26.84 -29.41 35.73
N VAL A 266 25.62 -29.52 35.24
CA VAL A 266 25.32 -30.33 34.03
C VAL A 266 25.92 -29.60 32.84
N SER A 267 26.74 -30.29 32.05
CA SER A 267 27.38 -29.68 30.89
C SER A 267 26.34 -29.43 29.77
N LEU A 268 26.66 -28.52 28.84
CA LEU A 268 25.82 -28.32 27.65
C LEU A 268 25.70 -29.62 26.83
N GLU A 269 26.79 -30.36 26.72
CA GLU A 269 26.85 -31.65 26.01
C GLU A 269 25.91 -32.68 26.65
N GLU A 270 25.92 -32.82 27.98
CA GLU A 270 25.04 -33.74 28.72
C GLU A 270 23.55 -33.40 28.50
N VAL A 271 23.19 -32.11 28.49
CA VAL A 271 21.81 -31.67 28.24
C VAL A 271 21.37 -31.95 26.80
N LEU A 272 22.24 -31.67 25.83
CA LEU A 272 21.96 -31.94 24.42
C LEU A 272 21.87 -33.45 24.16
N GLU A 273 22.73 -34.27 24.75
CA GLU A 273 22.67 -35.73 24.70
C GLU A 273 21.36 -36.26 25.29
N LEU A 274 20.87 -35.68 26.39
CA LEU A 274 19.61 -36.06 27.02
C LEU A 274 18.40 -35.76 26.11
N LEU A 275 18.35 -34.58 25.50
CA LEU A 275 17.33 -34.25 24.50
C LEU A 275 17.46 -35.13 23.24
N GLY A 276 18.69 -35.44 22.82
CA GLY A 276 18.97 -36.35 21.70
C GLY A 276 18.49 -37.77 21.97
N ALA A 277 18.71 -38.28 23.17
CA ALA A 277 18.21 -39.58 23.62
C ALA A 277 16.67 -39.62 23.62
N GLY A 278 16.01 -38.55 24.09
CA GLY A 278 14.56 -38.40 24.02
C GLY A 278 14.03 -38.42 22.58
N PHE A 279 14.69 -37.71 21.66
CA PHE A 279 14.32 -37.64 20.25
C PHE A 279 14.46 -38.99 19.52
N LEU A 280 15.56 -39.71 19.79
CA LEU A 280 15.95 -40.93 19.08
C LEU A 280 15.40 -42.23 19.69
N ARG A 281 15.22 -42.27 21.02
CA ARG A 281 14.84 -43.48 21.77
C ARG A 281 13.61 -43.29 22.65
N GLY A 282 13.16 -42.06 22.90
CA GLY A 282 12.08 -41.78 23.84
C GLY A 282 12.48 -42.15 25.28
N SER A 283 11.53 -42.64 26.06
CA SER A 283 11.78 -43.07 27.44
C SER A 283 12.56 -44.40 27.49
N SER A 284 13.73 -44.40 28.13
CA SER A 284 14.56 -45.57 28.44
C SER A 284 13.92 -46.46 29.53
N GLY A 285 12.96 -47.31 29.15
CA GLY A 285 12.36 -48.33 30.03
C GLY A 285 12.70 -49.75 29.57
N PHE A 286 13.58 -50.45 30.31
CA PHE A 286 14.06 -51.81 30.03
C PHE A 286 12.96 -52.89 29.97
N LEU A 287 11.79 -52.68 30.60
CA LEU A 287 10.78 -53.73 30.84
C LEU A 287 9.54 -53.74 29.90
N ARG A 288 9.48 -52.92 28.84
CA ARG A 288 8.49 -53.13 27.74
C ARG A 288 8.96 -54.17 26.70
N ALA A 289 9.97 -54.97 27.04
CA ALA A 289 10.65 -55.90 26.15
C ALA A 289 9.85 -57.14 25.69
N SER A 290 8.70 -57.46 26.29
CA SER A 290 8.09 -58.78 26.07
C SER A 290 7.05 -58.87 24.95
N GLY A 291 6.65 -57.76 24.30
CA GLY A 291 5.60 -57.75 23.26
C GLY A 291 6.09 -57.36 21.87
N ASP A 292 6.61 -56.13 21.73
CA ASP A 292 6.88 -55.54 20.41
C ASP A 292 8.27 -55.85 19.83
N MET A 293 9.23 -56.34 20.65
CA MET A 293 10.53 -56.76 20.11
C MET A 293 10.42 -58.00 19.21
N LEU A 294 9.43 -58.88 19.42
CA LEU A 294 9.17 -60.00 18.50
C LEU A 294 8.75 -59.54 17.09
N LYS A 295 8.37 -58.26 16.93
CA LYS A 295 8.09 -57.65 15.63
C LYS A 295 9.14 -56.64 15.16
N GLY A 296 10.29 -56.51 15.84
CA GLY A 296 11.46 -55.77 15.34
C GLY A 296 11.32 -54.25 15.13
N ASN A 297 10.15 -53.64 15.38
CA ASN A 297 9.83 -52.28 14.93
C ASN A 297 9.58 -51.29 16.10
N SER A 298 10.44 -51.24 17.12
CA SER A 298 10.28 -50.25 18.20
C SER A 298 10.73 -48.84 17.78
N SER A 299 9.93 -48.18 16.93
CA SER A 299 10.10 -46.75 16.62
C SER A 299 9.56 -45.89 17.77
N VAL A 300 10.23 -44.76 18.03
CA VAL A 300 9.74 -43.74 18.98
C VAL A 300 8.42 -43.18 18.46
N SER A 301 7.43 -43.02 19.34
CA SER A 301 6.15 -42.42 18.94
C SER A 301 6.35 -40.98 18.45
N ARG A 302 5.59 -40.58 17.42
CA ARG A 302 5.72 -39.25 16.82
C ARG A 302 5.39 -38.15 17.82
N ASP A 303 4.44 -38.36 18.72
CA ASP A 303 4.08 -37.38 19.76
C ASP A 303 5.27 -37.03 20.65
N VAL A 304 6.07 -38.04 21.04
CA VAL A 304 7.31 -37.85 21.82
C VAL A 304 8.32 -37.06 21.01
N ARG A 305 8.54 -37.43 19.74
CA ARG A 305 9.51 -36.72 18.89
C ARG A 305 9.12 -35.24 18.70
N VAL A 306 7.84 -34.96 18.43
CA VAL A 306 7.32 -33.60 18.28
C VAL A 306 7.43 -32.82 19.59
N GLY A 307 7.05 -33.42 20.73
CA GLY A 307 7.18 -32.78 22.04
C GLY A 307 8.62 -32.45 22.43
N VAL A 308 9.57 -33.35 22.15
CA VAL A 308 11.01 -33.10 22.35
C VAL A 308 11.52 -32.02 21.40
N THR A 309 11.05 -32.00 20.16
CA THR A 309 11.39 -30.94 19.19
C THR A 309 10.96 -29.57 19.71
N GLN A 310 9.74 -29.45 20.23
CA GLN A 310 9.28 -28.21 20.87
C GLN A 310 10.13 -27.86 22.10
N ALA A 311 10.57 -28.87 22.87
CA ALA A 311 11.41 -28.64 24.05
C ALA A 311 12.80 -28.09 23.69
N TYR A 312 13.39 -28.46 22.54
CA TYR A 312 14.60 -27.82 22.02
C TYR A 312 14.39 -26.32 21.79
N VAL A 313 13.28 -25.94 21.14
CA VAL A 313 12.98 -24.53 20.85
C VAL A 313 12.77 -23.75 22.14
N VAL A 314 12.01 -24.29 23.10
CA VAL A 314 11.83 -23.68 24.43
C VAL A 314 13.17 -23.53 25.13
N PHE A 315 14.00 -24.56 25.14
CA PHE A 315 15.31 -24.55 25.80
C PHE A 315 16.17 -23.39 25.28
N VAL A 316 16.31 -23.25 23.96
CA VAL A 316 17.09 -22.17 23.35
C VAL A 316 16.43 -20.80 23.56
N SER A 317 15.10 -20.71 23.41
CA SER A 317 14.35 -19.45 23.62
C SER A 317 14.46 -18.94 25.06
N THR A 318 14.56 -19.86 26.03
CA THR A 318 14.74 -19.52 27.45
C THR A 318 16.17 -19.02 27.74
N LEU A 319 17.16 -19.48 26.97
CA LEU A 319 18.56 -19.06 27.09
C LEU A 319 18.84 -17.74 26.34
N GLY A 320 18.05 -17.42 25.33
CA GLY A 320 18.10 -16.17 24.57
C GLY A 320 19.05 -16.18 23.36
N GLY A 321 18.85 -15.22 22.44
CA GLY A 321 19.60 -15.13 21.19
C GLY A 321 21.11 -14.96 21.37
N ALA A 322 21.53 -14.13 22.33
CA ALA A 322 22.96 -13.92 22.64
C ALA A 322 23.66 -15.20 23.11
N TRP A 323 22.96 -16.07 23.85
CA TRP A 323 23.51 -17.38 24.23
C TRP A 323 23.65 -18.31 23.03
N LEU A 324 22.65 -18.31 22.13
CA LEU A 324 22.66 -19.12 20.92
C LEU A 324 23.81 -18.73 20.00
N GLU A 325 24.02 -17.43 19.78
CA GLU A 325 25.13 -16.91 18.97
C GLU A 325 26.49 -17.41 19.48
N LYS A 326 26.71 -17.37 20.80
CA LYS A 326 27.96 -17.84 21.42
C LYS A 326 28.19 -19.35 21.31
N ASN A 327 27.13 -20.15 21.30
CA ASN A 327 27.20 -21.63 21.31
C ASN A 327 26.74 -22.27 19.99
N LEU A 328 26.67 -21.47 18.92
CA LEU A 328 26.05 -21.81 17.65
C LEU A 328 26.64 -23.08 17.01
N ALA A 329 27.97 -23.18 16.94
CA ALA A 329 28.65 -24.32 16.30
C ALA A 329 28.34 -25.66 17.02
N ALA A 330 28.35 -25.66 18.36
CA ALA A 330 28.04 -26.84 19.16
C ALA A 330 26.56 -27.25 19.00
N PHE A 331 25.65 -26.27 19.07
CA PHE A 331 24.22 -26.50 18.91
C PHE A 331 23.90 -27.02 17.50
N LEU A 332 24.40 -26.37 16.46
CA LEU A 332 24.17 -26.76 15.06
C LEU A 332 24.71 -28.17 14.79
N SER A 333 25.93 -28.48 15.26
CA SER A 333 26.51 -29.81 15.09
C SER A 333 25.67 -30.90 15.77
N HIS A 334 25.15 -30.63 16.97
CA HIS A 334 24.26 -31.55 17.67
C HIS A 334 22.95 -31.78 16.92
N ILE A 335 22.26 -30.70 16.53
CA ILE A 335 20.96 -30.79 15.85
C ILE A 335 21.06 -31.56 14.53
N LEU A 336 22.12 -31.31 13.73
CA LEU A 336 22.36 -32.04 12.49
C LEU A 336 22.72 -33.52 12.74
N SER A 337 23.36 -33.85 13.87
CA SER A 337 23.70 -35.25 14.21
C SER A 337 22.46 -36.13 14.44
N LEU A 338 21.31 -35.55 14.79
CA LEU A 338 20.05 -36.28 15.04
C LEU A 338 19.53 -37.02 13.80
N VAL A 339 19.88 -36.55 12.60
CA VAL A 339 19.52 -37.18 11.31
C VAL A 339 20.74 -37.74 10.57
N SER A 340 21.87 -37.87 11.27
CA SER A 340 23.11 -38.40 10.69
C SER A 340 23.16 -39.93 10.70
N GLN A 341 24.12 -40.48 9.95
CA GLN A 341 24.35 -41.91 9.80
C GLN A 341 24.62 -42.66 11.11
N SER A 342 25.04 -41.97 12.18
CA SER A 342 25.23 -42.58 13.50
C SER A 342 23.92 -43.04 14.14
N ASN A 343 22.77 -42.61 13.61
CA ASN A 343 21.44 -42.84 14.15
C ASN A 343 20.49 -43.50 13.12
N PRO A 344 20.77 -44.73 12.63
CA PRO A 344 19.97 -45.37 11.58
C PRO A 344 18.51 -45.62 11.97
N LYS A 345 18.19 -45.63 13.27
CA LYS A 345 16.81 -45.71 13.78
C LYS A 345 15.94 -44.52 13.40
N ALA A 346 16.53 -43.35 13.12
CA ALA A 346 15.80 -42.15 12.72
C ALA A 346 15.35 -42.20 11.24
N THR A 347 15.97 -43.05 10.41
CA THR A 347 15.84 -43.03 8.95
C THR A 347 15.55 -44.42 8.36
N GLN A 348 15.00 -45.35 9.14
CA GLN A 348 14.74 -46.74 8.70
C GLN A 348 13.74 -46.81 7.55
N THR A 349 12.71 -45.97 7.59
CA THR A 349 11.73 -45.83 6.51
C THR A 349 11.81 -44.42 5.93
N GLN A 350 11.44 -44.25 4.66
CA GLN A 350 11.39 -42.92 4.04
C GLN A 350 10.49 -41.96 4.83
N ILE A 351 9.38 -42.48 5.37
CA ILE A 351 8.42 -41.74 6.20
C ILE A 351 9.07 -41.25 7.50
N ASP A 352 9.82 -42.13 8.19
CA ASP A 352 10.54 -41.75 9.41
C ASP A 352 11.64 -40.73 9.12
N ALA A 353 12.33 -40.88 7.99
CA ALA A 353 13.36 -39.93 7.56
C ALA A 353 12.77 -38.54 7.28
N VAL A 354 11.65 -38.45 6.54
CA VAL A 354 10.94 -37.16 6.29
C VAL A 354 10.48 -36.53 7.60
N CYS A 355 9.92 -37.34 8.52
CA CYS A 355 9.50 -36.90 9.85
C CYS A 355 10.67 -36.30 10.65
N CYS A 356 11.81 -36.99 10.72
CA CYS A 356 12.98 -36.50 11.42
C CYS A 356 13.57 -35.24 10.76
N ARG A 357 13.62 -35.16 9.42
CA ARG A 357 14.05 -33.95 8.69
C ARG A 357 13.18 -32.75 9.03
N ARG A 358 11.85 -32.90 9.07
CA ARG A 358 10.94 -31.82 9.47
C ARG A 358 11.18 -31.40 10.92
N CYS A 359 11.42 -32.34 11.83
CA CYS A 359 11.74 -31.97 13.22
C CYS A 359 13.02 -31.13 13.31
N VAL A 360 14.08 -31.56 12.64
CA VAL A 360 15.34 -30.80 12.60
C VAL A 360 15.15 -29.43 11.96
N SER A 361 14.45 -29.36 10.82
CA SER A 361 14.18 -28.11 10.11
C SER A 361 13.36 -27.14 10.96
N PHE A 362 12.38 -27.64 11.75
CA PHE A 362 11.61 -26.81 12.67
C PHE A 362 12.49 -26.22 13.78
N ILE A 363 13.40 -27.02 14.37
CA ILE A 363 14.32 -26.52 15.41
C ILE A 363 15.21 -25.43 14.83
N LEU A 364 15.84 -25.70 13.68
CA LEU A 364 16.72 -24.74 13.03
C LEU A 364 15.97 -23.44 12.69
N ARG A 365 14.81 -23.53 12.04
CA ARG A 365 14.02 -22.37 11.65
C ARG A 365 13.54 -21.54 12.85
N ALA A 366 12.98 -22.18 13.89
CA ALA A 366 12.45 -21.49 15.06
C ALA A 366 13.55 -20.90 15.96
N THR A 367 14.79 -21.39 15.85
CA THR A 367 15.93 -20.88 16.65
C THR A 367 16.81 -19.93 15.84
N LEU A 368 17.43 -20.40 14.75
CA LEU A 368 18.34 -19.61 13.91
C LEU A 368 17.58 -18.49 13.17
N GLY A 369 16.45 -18.81 12.54
CA GLY A 369 15.63 -17.82 11.85
C GLY A 369 14.78 -16.94 12.78
N GLY A 370 14.47 -17.43 13.99
CA GLY A 370 13.58 -16.75 14.94
C GLY A 370 14.29 -15.85 15.97
N LEU A 371 15.43 -16.28 16.51
CA LEU A 371 16.08 -15.64 17.66
C LEU A 371 17.36 -14.86 17.32
N LEU A 372 17.97 -15.12 16.16
CA LEU A 372 19.19 -14.44 15.74
C LEU A 372 18.85 -13.20 14.90
N GLY A 373 19.53 -12.08 15.16
CA GLY A 373 19.52 -10.92 14.27
C GLY A 373 20.35 -11.15 13.00
N GLU A 374 20.25 -10.24 12.02
CA GLU A 374 20.83 -10.41 10.66
C GLU A 374 22.32 -10.79 10.70
N LYS A 375 23.14 -10.09 11.49
CA LYS A 375 24.58 -10.38 11.65
C LYS A 375 24.85 -11.80 12.15
N ALA A 376 24.09 -12.26 13.12
CA ALA A 376 24.23 -13.60 13.68
C ALA A 376 23.67 -14.68 12.74
N GLN A 377 22.63 -14.37 11.96
CA GLN A 377 22.14 -15.24 10.87
C GLN A 377 23.18 -15.40 9.76
N ILE A 378 23.90 -14.34 9.39
CA ILE A 378 25.03 -14.39 8.46
C ILE A 378 26.12 -15.33 8.98
N ALA A 379 26.47 -15.23 10.27
CA ALA A 379 27.43 -16.16 10.90
C ALA A 379 26.92 -17.61 10.89
N ALA A 380 25.63 -17.83 11.16
CA ALA A 380 25.00 -19.15 11.09
C ALA A 380 25.03 -19.74 9.67
N ALA A 381 24.77 -18.93 8.64
CA ALA A 381 24.86 -19.35 7.26
C ALA A 381 26.29 -19.79 6.89
N LYS A 382 27.33 -19.08 7.37
CA LYS A 382 28.73 -19.51 7.19
C LYS A 382 29.01 -20.87 7.83
N GLU A 383 28.55 -21.11 9.06
CA GLU A 383 28.71 -22.39 9.76
C GLU A 383 27.97 -23.54 9.05
N ILE A 384 26.74 -23.31 8.58
CA ILE A 384 25.97 -24.29 7.81
C ILE A 384 26.69 -24.60 6.48
N CYS A 385 27.21 -23.58 5.79
CA CYS A 385 27.97 -23.75 4.56
C CYS A 385 29.22 -24.61 4.79
N GLN A 386 29.96 -24.39 5.88
CA GLN A 386 31.09 -25.23 6.26
C GLN A 386 30.66 -26.69 6.51
N ALA A 387 29.51 -26.91 7.15
CA ALA A 387 28.98 -28.26 7.37
C ALA A 387 28.63 -28.96 6.05
N VAL A 388 28.00 -28.25 5.10
CA VAL A 388 27.73 -28.76 3.74
C VAL A 388 29.03 -29.11 3.03
N TRP A 389 30.04 -28.25 3.11
CA TRP A 389 31.33 -28.46 2.46
C TRP A 389 32.11 -29.66 3.05
N ARG A 390 32.04 -29.86 4.37
CA ARG A 390 32.60 -31.04 5.04
C ARG A 390 31.95 -32.34 4.55
N LEU A 391 30.61 -32.37 4.46
CA LEU A 391 29.87 -33.55 3.96
C LEU A 391 30.13 -33.82 2.48
N LYS A 392 30.27 -32.77 1.68
CA LYS A 392 30.68 -32.88 0.28
C LYS A 392 32.05 -33.56 0.14
N LYS A 393 33.06 -33.17 0.94
CA LYS A 393 34.39 -33.81 0.87
C LYS A 393 34.35 -35.32 1.14
N VAL A 394 33.48 -35.75 2.06
CA VAL A 394 33.25 -37.18 2.33
C VAL A 394 32.65 -37.87 1.11
N MET A 395 31.70 -37.23 0.43
CA MET A 395 31.13 -37.73 -0.83
C MET A 395 32.18 -37.83 -1.94
N ASP A 396 32.99 -36.78 -2.16
CA ASP A 396 34.00 -36.76 -3.21
C ASP A 396 35.04 -37.88 -3.02
N ALA A 397 35.50 -38.08 -1.77
CA ALA A 397 36.41 -39.18 -1.42
C ALA A 397 35.77 -40.56 -1.67
N ALA A 398 34.48 -40.72 -1.35
CA ALA A 398 33.77 -41.96 -1.58
C ALA A 398 33.55 -42.27 -3.08
N LEU A 399 33.43 -41.24 -3.93
CA LEU A 399 33.28 -41.38 -5.37
C LEU A 399 34.62 -41.59 -6.10
N SER A 400 35.75 -41.10 -5.55
CA SER A 400 37.07 -41.25 -6.18
C SER A 400 37.69 -42.64 -6.03
N ASP A 401 37.33 -43.39 -4.98
CA ASP A 401 37.83 -44.75 -4.75
C ASP A 401 37.16 -45.76 -5.70
N GLY A 402 37.61 -45.77 -6.95
CA GLY A 402 37.10 -46.59 -8.06
C GLY A 402 37.41 -48.10 -7.99
N ASN A 403 37.72 -48.69 -6.83
CA ASN A 403 37.93 -50.14 -6.71
C ASN A 403 36.60 -50.88 -6.52
N VAL A 404 36.26 -51.72 -7.50
CA VAL A 404 34.92 -52.25 -7.84
C VAL A 404 34.28 -53.26 -6.84
N GLU A 405 34.76 -53.43 -5.61
CA GLU A 405 34.18 -54.42 -4.67
C GLU A 405 33.57 -53.89 -3.35
N THR A 406 33.63 -52.60 -3.06
CA THR A 406 33.02 -52.03 -1.85
C THR A 406 31.57 -51.61 -2.07
N ARG A 407 30.63 -52.58 -2.05
CA ARG A 407 29.18 -52.29 -1.85
C ARG A 407 28.87 -51.57 -0.52
N LEU A 408 29.86 -51.41 0.36
CA LEU A 408 29.76 -50.73 1.65
C LEU A 408 29.85 -49.19 1.56
N SER A 409 30.39 -48.60 0.48
CA SER A 409 30.55 -47.12 0.42
C SER A 409 29.31 -46.38 -0.09
N SER A 410 28.52 -46.99 -0.99
CA SER A 410 27.28 -46.37 -1.50
C SER A 410 26.20 -46.24 -0.41
N THR A 411 26.21 -47.15 0.58
CA THR A 411 25.34 -47.09 1.75
C THR A 411 25.68 -45.91 2.66
N ASP A 412 26.97 -45.56 2.80
CA ASP A 412 27.41 -44.44 3.64
C ASP A 412 27.02 -43.09 3.01
N VAL A 413 27.21 -42.92 1.70
CA VAL A 413 26.79 -41.70 0.97
C VAL A 413 25.27 -41.52 1.07
N ALA A 414 24.50 -42.60 0.90
CA ALA A 414 23.05 -42.56 1.06
C ALA A 414 22.62 -42.22 2.50
N ALA A 415 23.38 -42.60 3.53
CA ALA A 415 23.04 -42.30 4.91
C ALA A 415 23.23 -40.81 5.28
N SER A 416 24.21 -40.13 4.67
CA SER A 416 24.48 -38.70 4.93
C SER A 416 23.45 -37.73 4.31
N GLN A 417 22.58 -38.21 3.42
CA GLN A 417 21.69 -37.39 2.61
C GLN A 417 20.73 -36.50 3.43
N HIS A 418 20.26 -36.97 4.59
CA HIS A 418 19.24 -36.26 5.37
C HIS A 418 19.82 -35.04 6.09
N VAL A 419 21.10 -35.11 6.48
CA VAL A 419 21.84 -33.97 7.04
C VAL A 419 21.98 -32.88 5.99
N LEU A 420 22.40 -33.25 4.77
CA LEU A 420 22.53 -32.32 3.66
C LEU A 420 21.21 -31.65 3.31
N VAL A 421 20.10 -32.40 3.28
CA VAL A 421 18.77 -31.81 3.01
C VAL A 421 18.41 -30.76 4.06
N CYS A 422 18.55 -31.05 5.35
CA CYS A 422 18.22 -30.08 6.40
C CYS A 422 19.13 -28.84 6.35
N ALA A 423 20.44 -29.06 6.13
CA ALA A 423 21.42 -27.97 6.05
C ALA A 423 21.16 -27.05 4.85
N LEU A 424 20.89 -27.62 3.66
CA LEU A 424 20.60 -26.84 2.45
C LEU A 424 19.27 -26.09 2.54
N GLN A 425 18.24 -26.72 3.14
CA GLN A 425 16.95 -26.07 3.35
C GLN A 425 17.06 -24.91 4.35
N GLU A 426 17.79 -25.09 5.46
CA GLU A 426 18.01 -23.99 6.41
C GLU A 426 18.89 -22.89 5.80
N LEU A 427 19.93 -23.25 5.04
CA LEU A 427 20.77 -22.27 4.34
C LEU A 427 19.94 -21.42 3.38
N GLY A 428 19.08 -22.05 2.58
CA GLY A 428 18.15 -21.34 1.69
C GLY A 428 17.20 -20.43 2.45
N ASN A 429 16.57 -20.93 3.53
CA ASN A 429 15.67 -20.13 4.38
C ASN A 429 16.34 -18.89 5.00
N LEU A 430 17.59 -19.02 5.48
CA LEU A 430 18.33 -17.90 6.07
C LEU A 430 18.67 -16.85 5.02
N ILE A 431 19.16 -17.28 3.84
CA ILE A 431 19.49 -16.36 2.74
C ILE A 431 18.22 -15.64 2.24
N HIS A 432 17.12 -16.37 2.09
CA HIS A 432 15.83 -15.80 1.71
C HIS A 432 15.37 -14.70 2.67
N ASN A 433 15.43 -14.95 3.98
CA ASN A 433 15.06 -13.96 5.00
C ASN A 433 15.97 -12.72 5.02
N LEU A 434 17.28 -12.92 4.85
CA LEU A 434 18.27 -11.83 4.83
C LEU A 434 18.09 -10.93 3.60
N GLY A 435 17.53 -11.45 2.51
CA GLY A 435 17.38 -10.71 1.26
C GLY A 435 18.74 -10.25 0.74
N THR A 436 18.83 -9.02 0.23
CA THR A 436 20.08 -8.54 -0.36
C THR A 436 21.18 -8.26 0.67
N THR A 437 20.86 -8.24 1.97
CA THR A 437 21.88 -8.15 3.04
C THR A 437 22.77 -9.39 3.11
N ALA A 438 22.37 -10.50 2.46
CA ALA A 438 23.20 -11.69 2.28
C ALA A 438 24.30 -11.54 1.21
N ALA A 439 24.33 -10.45 0.42
CA ALA A 439 25.33 -10.26 -0.65
C ALA A 439 26.79 -10.51 -0.21
N PRO A 440 27.26 -10.02 0.96
CA PRO A 440 28.63 -10.27 1.41
C PRO A 440 28.95 -11.76 1.62
N LEU A 441 27.95 -12.61 1.93
CA LEU A 441 28.15 -14.06 2.05
C LEU A 441 28.48 -14.72 0.70
N LEU A 442 27.93 -14.21 -0.40
CA LEU A 442 28.18 -14.76 -1.74
C LEU A 442 29.44 -14.20 -2.38
N GLN A 443 29.80 -12.96 -2.05
CA GLN A 443 31.02 -12.31 -2.55
C GLN A 443 32.28 -12.81 -1.85
N ASP A 444 32.17 -13.27 -0.59
CA ASP A 444 33.29 -13.81 0.19
C ASP A 444 33.77 -15.16 -0.35
N SER A 445 34.79 -15.13 -1.22
CA SER A 445 35.40 -16.32 -1.83
C SER A 445 35.93 -17.33 -0.81
N SER A 446 36.22 -16.91 0.44
CA SER A 446 36.67 -17.81 1.50
C SER A 446 35.57 -18.76 1.98
N THR A 447 34.30 -18.34 1.89
CA THR A 447 33.16 -19.20 2.25
C THR A 447 32.81 -20.19 1.13
N GLY A 448 33.06 -19.81 -0.13
CA GLY A 448 32.80 -20.66 -1.30
C GLY A 448 31.36 -21.17 -1.39
N LEU A 449 30.38 -20.40 -0.87
CA LEU A 449 29.01 -20.87 -0.66
C LEU A 449 28.37 -21.38 -1.94
N LEU A 450 28.47 -20.59 -3.01
CA LEU A 450 27.83 -20.93 -4.27
C LEU A 450 28.44 -22.17 -4.92
N ASP A 451 29.77 -22.28 -4.90
CA ASP A 451 30.49 -23.44 -5.42
C ASP A 451 30.17 -24.71 -4.61
N SER A 452 29.99 -24.56 -3.30
CA SER A 452 29.54 -25.62 -2.40
C SER A 452 28.15 -26.14 -2.84
N VAL A 453 27.16 -25.26 -2.92
CA VAL A 453 25.78 -25.64 -3.28
C VAL A 453 25.70 -26.23 -4.69
N ILE A 454 26.31 -25.58 -5.70
CA ILE A 454 26.29 -26.06 -7.10
C ILE A 454 26.95 -27.43 -7.23
N SER A 455 28.01 -27.70 -6.47
CA SER A 455 28.66 -29.02 -6.54
C SER A 455 27.80 -30.14 -5.95
N VAL A 456 26.95 -29.84 -4.96
CA VAL A 456 26.02 -30.81 -4.36
C VAL A 456 24.86 -31.18 -5.29
N VAL A 457 24.61 -30.42 -6.35
CA VAL A 457 23.63 -30.75 -7.42
C VAL A 457 23.98 -32.05 -8.15
N LEU A 458 25.22 -32.55 -8.02
CA LEU A 458 25.65 -33.84 -8.57
C LEU A 458 25.46 -35.03 -7.61
N HIS A 459 24.85 -34.82 -6.44
CA HIS A 459 24.70 -35.87 -5.43
C HIS A 459 23.80 -37.04 -5.90
N PRO A 460 24.11 -38.31 -5.58
CA PRO A 460 23.32 -39.46 -6.02
C PRO A 460 21.83 -39.43 -5.58
N SER A 461 21.55 -38.98 -4.36
CA SER A 461 20.18 -38.81 -3.86
C SER A 461 19.43 -37.67 -4.57
N ILE A 462 18.23 -37.96 -5.07
CA ILE A 462 17.33 -36.95 -5.65
C ILE A 462 16.90 -35.90 -4.62
N SER A 463 16.68 -36.30 -3.37
CA SER A 463 16.27 -35.40 -2.29
C SER A 463 17.29 -34.30 -2.04
N VAL A 464 18.58 -34.65 -2.07
CA VAL A 464 19.69 -33.71 -1.91
C VAL A 464 19.78 -32.77 -3.10
N ARG A 465 19.63 -33.30 -4.32
CA ARG A 465 19.62 -32.48 -5.55
C ARG A 465 18.49 -31.45 -5.56
N LEU A 466 17.29 -31.87 -5.15
CA LEU A 466 16.14 -30.97 -5.04
C LEU A 466 16.32 -29.93 -3.93
N ALA A 467 16.89 -30.31 -2.79
CA ALA A 467 17.22 -29.36 -1.72
C ALA A 467 18.28 -28.33 -2.16
N ALA A 468 19.29 -28.75 -2.92
CA ALA A 468 20.28 -27.85 -3.51
C ALA A 468 19.65 -26.92 -4.55
N ALA A 469 18.79 -27.45 -5.43
CA ALA A 469 18.04 -26.66 -6.40
C ALA A 469 17.13 -25.61 -5.72
N TRP A 470 16.43 -25.99 -4.66
CA TRP A 470 15.61 -25.08 -3.87
C TRP A 470 16.45 -24.03 -3.12
N CYS A 471 17.64 -24.40 -2.62
CA CYS A 471 18.57 -23.42 -2.04
C CYS A 471 19.04 -22.40 -3.08
N LEU A 472 19.29 -22.81 -4.33
CA LEU A 472 19.61 -21.90 -5.43
C LEU A 472 18.43 -20.98 -5.79
N HIS A 473 17.19 -21.50 -5.74
CA HIS A 473 15.99 -20.69 -5.87
C HIS A 473 15.95 -19.59 -4.79
N CYS A 474 16.16 -19.95 -3.51
CA CYS A 474 16.18 -18.97 -2.42
C CYS A 474 17.26 -17.89 -2.61
N ILE A 475 18.46 -18.29 -3.06
CA ILE A 475 19.53 -17.35 -3.39
C ILE A 475 19.09 -16.39 -4.49
N ALA A 476 18.44 -16.89 -5.55
CA ALA A 476 17.99 -16.07 -6.66
C ALA A 476 16.84 -15.12 -6.30
N VAL A 477 15.93 -15.54 -5.41
CA VAL A 477 14.86 -14.66 -4.90
C VAL A 477 15.43 -13.57 -3.99
N ALA A 478 16.36 -13.92 -3.09
CA ALA A 478 17.01 -12.98 -2.19
C ALA A 478 17.91 -11.97 -2.91
N LEU A 479 18.62 -12.42 -3.94
CA LEU A 479 19.59 -11.65 -4.71
C LEU A 479 19.34 -11.83 -6.22
N PRO A 480 18.38 -11.07 -6.80
CA PRO A 480 17.99 -11.19 -8.20
C PRO A 480 19.14 -11.03 -9.19
N SER A 481 20.20 -10.29 -8.81
CA SER A 481 21.42 -10.11 -9.62
C SER A 481 22.16 -11.43 -9.92
N TYR A 482 22.00 -12.45 -9.08
CA TYR A 482 22.62 -13.77 -9.29
C TYR A 482 21.76 -14.71 -10.14
N LEU A 483 20.48 -14.42 -10.38
CA LEU A 483 19.57 -15.32 -11.09
C LEU A 483 20.10 -15.70 -12.48
N THR A 484 20.41 -14.72 -13.34
CA THR A 484 20.91 -14.98 -14.69
C THR A 484 22.29 -15.66 -14.70
N PRO A 485 23.29 -15.21 -13.93
CA PRO A 485 24.57 -15.91 -13.81
C PRO A 485 24.45 -17.37 -13.34
N LEU A 486 23.55 -17.65 -12.38
CA LEU A 486 23.29 -19.01 -11.90
C LEU A 486 22.61 -19.87 -12.95
N LEU A 487 21.64 -19.29 -13.65
CA LEU A 487 20.94 -19.94 -14.74
C LEU A 487 21.93 -20.33 -15.85
N ASP A 488 22.79 -19.41 -16.27
CA ASP A 488 23.82 -19.66 -17.29
C ASP A 488 24.80 -20.75 -16.85
N ARG A 489 25.29 -20.66 -15.61
CA ARG A 489 26.18 -21.67 -15.04
C ARG A 489 25.53 -23.06 -14.99
N CYS A 490 24.24 -23.14 -14.63
CA CYS A 490 23.51 -24.41 -14.60
C CYS A 490 23.25 -24.95 -16.01
N LEU A 491 22.90 -24.09 -16.98
CA LEU A 491 22.65 -24.47 -18.37
C LEU A 491 23.93 -24.96 -19.06
N GLU A 492 25.05 -24.28 -18.84
CA GLU A 492 26.36 -24.70 -19.35
C GLU A 492 26.74 -26.07 -18.78
N ARG A 493 26.61 -26.26 -17.46
CA ARG A 493 26.91 -27.55 -16.82
C ARG A 493 25.99 -28.66 -17.31
N LEU A 494 24.69 -28.39 -17.48
CA LEU A 494 23.73 -29.32 -18.05
C LEU A 494 24.10 -29.69 -19.50
N ALA A 495 24.60 -28.74 -20.29
CA ALA A 495 25.01 -28.95 -21.67
C ALA A 495 26.30 -29.78 -21.79
N ILE A 496 27.27 -29.56 -20.89
CA ILE A 496 28.55 -30.29 -20.86
C ILE A 496 28.39 -31.71 -20.30
N LEU A 497 27.60 -31.86 -19.22
CA LEU A 497 27.49 -33.12 -18.48
C LEU A 497 26.28 -33.97 -18.88
N LYS A 498 25.82 -33.87 -20.14
CA LYS A 498 24.66 -34.63 -20.70
C LYS A 498 24.79 -36.16 -20.63
N SER A 499 25.96 -36.70 -20.29
CA SER A 499 26.24 -38.13 -20.17
C SER A 499 26.05 -38.68 -18.74
N SER A 500 26.01 -37.81 -17.72
CA SER A 500 25.77 -38.19 -16.32
C SER A 500 24.27 -38.10 -16.00
N PRO A 501 23.64 -39.19 -15.52
CA PRO A 501 22.24 -39.14 -15.11
C PRO A 501 22.04 -38.22 -13.90
N GLU A 502 23.01 -38.14 -13.00
CA GLU A 502 22.97 -37.25 -11.84
C GLU A 502 22.95 -35.79 -12.23
N ALA A 503 23.83 -35.41 -13.17
CA ALA A 503 23.92 -34.05 -13.69
C ALA A 503 22.67 -33.64 -14.45
N VAL A 504 22.11 -34.53 -15.29
CA VAL A 504 20.92 -34.22 -16.10
C VAL A 504 19.72 -33.87 -15.21
N THR A 505 19.41 -34.68 -14.20
CA THR A 505 18.26 -34.39 -13.32
C THR A 505 18.56 -33.32 -12.28
N GLY A 506 19.80 -33.24 -11.79
CA GLY A 506 20.22 -32.21 -10.83
C GLY A 506 20.14 -30.81 -11.43
N PHE A 507 20.83 -30.57 -12.55
CA PHE A 507 20.85 -29.25 -13.17
C PHE A 507 19.53 -28.88 -13.84
N SER A 508 18.76 -29.83 -14.37
CA SER A 508 17.39 -29.50 -14.84
C SER A 508 16.47 -29.09 -13.70
N SER A 509 16.58 -29.73 -12.52
CA SER A 509 15.85 -29.29 -11.32
C SER A 509 16.31 -27.91 -10.85
N ALA A 510 17.62 -27.63 -10.86
CA ALA A 510 18.17 -26.32 -10.52
C ALA A 510 17.68 -25.24 -11.49
N VAL A 511 17.70 -25.48 -12.80
CA VAL A 511 17.17 -24.57 -13.81
C VAL A 511 15.66 -24.36 -13.61
N ALA A 512 14.89 -25.41 -13.34
CA ALA A 512 13.46 -25.29 -13.08
C ALA A 512 13.18 -24.45 -11.82
N ALA A 513 13.93 -24.68 -10.73
CA ALA A 513 13.83 -23.90 -9.51
C ALA A 513 14.13 -22.41 -9.74
N LEU A 514 15.20 -22.12 -10.50
CA LEU A 514 15.57 -20.75 -10.90
C LEU A 514 14.49 -20.10 -11.79
N LEU A 515 13.88 -20.84 -12.72
CA LEU A 515 12.75 -20.33 -13.49
C LEU A 515 11.55 -19.98 -12.61
N GLY A 516 11.22 -20.84 -11.63
CA GLY A 516 10.19 -20.53 -10.63
C GLY A 516 10.48 -19.24 -9.85
N SER A 517 11.75 -18.97 -9.54
CA SER A 517 12.16 -17.75 -8.82
C SER A 517 11.94 -16.45 -9.61
N VAL A 518 11.87 -16.52 -10.95
CA VAL A 518 11.62 -15.35 -11.81
C VAL A 518 10.29 -14.67 -11.45
N THR A 519 9.30 -15.44 -10.99
CA THR A 519 7.99 -14.91 -10.57
C THR A 519 8.06 -13.99 -9.35
N HIS A 520 9.16 -14.03 -8.59
CA HIS A 520 9.45 -13.16 -7.44
C HIS A 520 10.45 -12.03 -7.76
N CYS A 521 11.04 -12.03 -8.96
CA CYS A 521 12.01 -11.02 -9.40
C CYS A 521 11.32 -10.05 -10.37
N PRO A 522 10.86 -8.86 -9.93
CA PRO A 522 10.09 -7.92 -10.79
C PRO A 522 10.88 -7.44 -12.01
N LEU A 523 12.21 -7.45 -11.95
CA LEU A 523 13.10 -7.10 -13.06
C LEU A 523 13.25 -8.23 -14.11
N GLY A 524 12.77 -9.44 -13.83
CA GLY A 524 12.79 -10.59 -14.73
C GLY A 524 14.18 -11.06 -15.19
N ILE A 525 14.20 -11.93 -16.21
CA ILE A 525 15.42 -12.42 -16.89
C ILE A 525 15.39 -12.04 -18.39
N PRO A 526 16.54 -12.01 -19.08
CA PRO A 526 16.58 -11.71 -20.52
C PRO A 526 15.76 -12.72 -21.34
N HIS A 527 14.96 -12.23 -22.31
CA HIS A 527 14.05 -13.07 -23.10
C HIS A 527 14.78 -14.18 -23.88
N GLY A 528 16.01 -13.92 -24.33
CA GLY A 528 16.85 -14.91 -25.02
C GLY A 528 17.12 -16.18 -24.21
N LYS A 529 17.05 -16.13 -22.88
CA LYS A 529 17.24 -17.30 -22.01
C LYS A 529 16.14 -18.35 -22.20
N GLY A 530 14.90 -17.91 -22.45
CA GLY A 530 13.77 -18.81 -22.72
C GLY A 530 14.02 -19.70 -23.95
N LYS A 531 14.60 -19.13 -25.02
CA LYS A 531 14.96 -19.85 -26.24
C LYS A 531 16.05 -20.89 -26.02
N ILE A 532 17.07 -20.57 -25.22
CA ILE A 532 18.16 -21.49 -24.86
C ILE A 532 17.60 -22.69 -24.10
N ILE A 533 16.78 -22.41 -23.08
CA ILE A 533 16.17 -23.45 -22.24
C ILE A 533 15.24 -24.34 -23.06
N MET A 534 14.38 -23.76 -23.90
CA MET A 534 13.50 -24.52 -24.78
C MET A 534 14.28 -25.43 -25.73
N THR A 535 15.45 -24.98 -26.18
CA THR A 535 16.32 -25.78 -27.07
C THR A 535 17.00 -26.91 -26.33
N ILE A 536 17.51 -26.68 -25.12
CA ILE A 536 18.05 -27.76 -24.28
C ILE A 536 16.95 -28.76 -23.90
N ALA A 537 15.75 -28.29 -23.59
CA ALA A 537 14.61 -29.14 -23.26
C ALA A 537 14.22 -30.05 -24.44
N GLU A 538 14.10 -29.48 -25.65
CA GLU A 538 13.86 -30.28 -26.86
C GLU A 538 14.99 -31.26 -27.15
N ASP A 539 16.25 -30.83 -27.07
CA ASP A 539 17.42 -31.70 -27.26
C ASP A 539 17.38 -32.90 -26.31
N LEU A 540 17.03 -32.69 -25.04
CA LEU A 540 16.91 -33.76 -24.05
C LEU A 540 15.78 -34.73 -24.42
N LEU A 541 14.61 -34.22 -24.83
CA LEU A 541 13.49 -35.06 -25.27
C LEU A 541 13.82 -35.86 -26.54
N CYS A 542 14.38 -35.22 -27.56
CA CYS A 542 14.75 -35.84 -28.83
C CYS A 542 15.90 -36.86 -28.68
N SER A 543 16.86 -36.60 -27.79
CA SER A 543 17.99 -37.50 -27.53
C SER A 543 17.69 -38.60 -26.50
N ALA A 544 16.51 -38.61 -25.87
CA ALA A 544 16.13 -39.64 -24.90
C ALA A 544 16.09 -41.04 -25.51
N ALA A 545 15.70 -41.17 -26.79
CA ALA A 545 15.64 -42.45 -27.49
C ALA A 545 17.02 -43.01 -27.88
N GLN A 546 18.07 -42.20 -27.85
CA GLN A 546 19.40 -42.57 -28.36
C GLN A 546 20.25 -43.38 -27.36
N ASN A 547 19.96 -43.28 -26.06
CA ASN A 547 20.74 -43.93 -25.01
C ASN A 547 19.84 -44.46 -23.89
N SER A 548 19.63 -45.79 -23.88
CA SER A 548 18.75 -46.47 -22.93
C SER A 548 19.07 -46.17 -21.46
N ARG A 549 20.35 -45.95 -21.10
CA ARG A 549 20.76 -45.64 -19.72
C ARG A 549 20.28 -44.27 -19.24
N LEU A 550 20.10 -43.32 -20.16
CA LEU A 550 19.74 -41.93 -19.86
C LEU A 550 18.31 -41.58 -20.30
N SER A 551 17.60 -42.50 -20.95
CA SER A 551 16.27 -42.25 -21.51
C SER A 551 15.29 -41.69 -20.49
N LEU A 552 15.25 -42.27 -19.28
CA LEU A 552 14.34 -41.83 -18.22
C LEU A 552 14.67 -40.41 -17.74
N GLN A 553 15.94 -40.18 -17.38
CA GLN A 553 16.39 -38.90 -16.82
C GLN A 553 16.23 -37.76 -17.83
N ARG A 554 16.57 -38.01 -19.10
CA ARG A 554 16.41 -37.02 -20.18
C ARG A 554 14.94 -36.68 -20.43
N THR A 555 14.07 -37.69 -20.41
CA THR A 555 12.62 -37.48 -20.58
C THR A 555 12.04 -36.64 -19.45
N GLN A 556 12.35 -36.98 -18.19
CA GLN A 556 11.89 -36.22 -17.02
C GLN A 556 12.44 -34.79 -17.02
N ALA A 557 13.74 -34.63 -17.29
CA ALA A 557 14.40 -33.33 -17.36
C ALA A 557 13.81 -32.44 -18.46
N GLY A 558 13.62 -32.99 -19.66
CA GLY A 558 13.04 -32.26 -20.78
C GLY A 558 11.65 -31.70 -20.47
N TRP A 559 10.75 -32.54 -19.95
CA TRP A 559 9.40 -32.08 -19.58
C TRP A 559 9.35 -31.16 -18.37
N LEU A 560 10.23 -31.36 -17.38
CA LEU A 560 10.38 -30.45 -16.24
C LEU A 560 10.76 -29.05 -16.71
N LEU A 561 11.74 -28.95 -17.62
CA LEU A 561 12.16 -27.66 -18.18
C LEU A 561 11.06 -27.00 -19.01
N VAL A 562 10.34 -27.75 -19.86
CA VAL A 562 9.18 -27.22 -20.60
C VAL A 562 8.11 -26.72 -19.63
N ALA A 563 7.79 -27.47 -18.58
CA ALA A 563 6.78 -27.08 -17.61
C ALA A 563 7.19 -25.84 -16.79
N ALA A 564 8.45 -25.76 -16.36
CA ALA A 564 8.99 -24.61 -15.65
C ALA A 564 9.06 -23.36 -16.54
N LEU A 565 9.36 -23.51 -17.84
CA LEU A 565 9.40 -22.39 -18.78
C LEU A 565 8.06 -21.63 -18.87
N MET A 566 6.93 -22.33 -18.63
CA MET A 566 5.60 -21.70 -18.67
C MET A 566 5.42 -20.63 -17.58
N THR A 567 6.18 -20.69 -16.48
CA THR A 567 6.13 -19.69 -15.40
C THR A 567 6.60 -18.30 -15.83
N LEU A 568 7.33 -18.19 -16.95
CA LEU A 568 7.73 -16.91 -17.53
C LEU A 568 6.56 -16.16 -18.20
N GLY A 569 5.39 -16.79 -18.31
CA GLY A 569 4.16 -16.17 -18.77
C GLY A 569 4.03 -16.05 -20.29
N PRO A 570 2.91 -15.47 -20.76
CA PRO A 570 2.50 -15.52 -22.16
C PRO A 570 3.45 -14.78 -23.11
N ALA A 571 4.20 -13.79 -22.62
CA ALA A 571 5.15 -13.01 -23.41
C ALA A 571 6.31 -13.87 -23.95
N VAL A 572 6.83 -14.81 -23.16
CA VAL A 572 7.90 -15.73 -23.58
C VAL A 572 7.32 -16.93 -24.34
N VAL A 573 6.22 -17.49 -23.83
CA VAL A 573 5.68 -18.77 -24.32
C VAL A 573 5.05 -18.65 -25.70
N SER A 574 4.49 -17.49 -26.08
CA SER A 574 3.88 -17.26 -27.40
C SER A 574 4.82 -17.62 -28.56
N HIS A 575 6.10 -17.26 -28.46
CA HIS A 575 7.14 -17.53 -29.48
C HIS A 575 7.53 -19.01 -29.57
N HIS A 576 7.23 -19.80 -28.54
CA HIS A 576 7.54 -21.22 -28.49
C HIS A 576 6.30 -22.10 -28.64
N LEU A 577 5.10 -21.51 -28.68
CA LEU A 577 3.82 -22.23 -28.64
C LEU A 577 3.70 -23.28 -29.74
N THR A 578 4.06 -22.95 -30.99
CA THR A 578 4.02 -23.90 -32.11
C THR A 578 4.94 -25.11 -31.88
N ARG A 579 6.13 -24.88 -31.32
CA ARG A 579 7.11 -25.93 -30.99
C ARG A 579 6.62 -26.79 -29.82
N VAL A 580 6.07 -26.17 -28.78
CA VAL A 580 5.50 -26.84 -27.61
C VAL A 580 4.30 -27.72 -28.01
N LEU A 581 3.38 -27.19 -28.83
CA LEU A 581 2.24 -27.94 -29.36
C LEU A 581 2.68 -29.15 -30.18
N LEU A 582 3.77 -29.02 -30.97
CA LEU A 582 4.34 -30.13 -31.72
C LEU A 582 4.90 -31.21 -30.78
N LEU A 583 5.68 -30.82 -29.76
CA LEU A 583 6.22 -31.75 -28.77
C LEU A 583 5.11 -32.50 -28.03
N TRP A 584 4.04 -31.82 -27.62
CA TRP A 584 2.89 -32.45 -26.99
C TRP A 584 2.20 -33.45 -27.93
N LYS A 585 2.00 -33.08 -29.19
CA LYS A 585 1.42 -33.98 -30.20
C LYS A 585 2.24 -35.26 -30.40
N CYS A 586 3.57 -35.18 -30.32
CA CYS A 586 4.46 -36.32 -30.55
C CYS A 586 4.49 -37.36 -29.41
N VAL A 587 4.05 -37.01 -28.19
CA VAL A 587 4.11 -37.91 -27.01
C VAL A 587 2.94 -38.88 -26.93
N PHE A 588 1.82 -38.49 -27.52
CA PHE A 588 0.59 -39.29 -27.53
C PHE A 588 0.37 -39.90 -28.92
N PRO A 589 -0.17 -41.12 -29.00
CA PRO A 589 -0.51 -41.73 -30.28
C PRO A 589 -1.56 -40.88 -31.02
N ALA A 590 -1.49 -40.87 -32.35
CA ALA A 590 -2.38 -40.07 -33.19
C ALA A 590 -3.82 -40.59 -33.19
N SER A 591 -4.01 -41.89 -32.90
CA SER A 591 -5.32 -42.51 -32.80
C SER A 591 -5.36 -43.59 -31.71
N PRO A 592 -6.56 -43.93 -31.18
CA PRO A 592 -6.74 -45.04 -30.24
C PRO A 592 -6.29 -46.40 -30.81
N ARG A 593 -6.29 -46.56 -32.13
CA ARG A 593 -5.77 -47.77 -32.80
C ARG A 593 -4.25 -47.87 -32.67
N ASP A 594 -3.55 -46.75 -32.83
CA ASP A 594 -2.10 -46.71 -32.67
C ASP A 594 -1.71 -47.05 -31.22
N LEU A 595 -2.50 -46.60 -30.23
CA LEU A 595 -2.33 -46.96 -28.83
C LEU A 595 -2.42 -48.48 -28.60
N GLU A 596 -3.38 -49.18 -29.20
CA GLU A 596 -3.49 -50.63 -29.06
C GLU A 596 -2.30 -51.36 -29.70
N THR A 597 -1.75 -50.83 -30.81
CA THR A 597 -0.52 -51.38 -31.38
C THR A 597 0.69 -51.14 -30.48
N GLU A 598 0.79 -49.97 -29.85
CA GLU A 598 1.87 -49.61 -28.93
C GLU A 598 1.85 -50.49 -27.67
N LYS A 599 0.66 -50.79 -27.13
CA LYS A 599 0.44 -51.69 -25.98
C LYS A 599 1.13 -53.05 -26.10
N SER A 600 1.28 -53.56 -27.33
CA SER A 600 1.93 -54.84 -27.61
C SER A 600 3.45 -54.76 -27.76
N ARG A 601 4.03 -53.55 -27.70
CA ARG A 601 5.46 -53.27 -27.99
C ARG A 601 6.19 -52.76 -26.75
N GLY A 602 7.50 -52.99 -26.72
CA GLY A 602 8.39 -52.54 -25.65
C GLY A 602 8.48 -53.49 -24.47
N ASP A 603 9.37 -53.18 -23.54
CA ASP A 603 9.55 -53.86 -22.26
C ASP A 603 9.06 -52.97 -21.09
N SER A 604 9.20 -53.44 -19.85
CA SER A 604 8.81 -52.66 -18.68
C SER A 604 9.53 -51.31 -18.59
N PHE A 605 10.80 -51.22 -18.99
CA PHE A 605 11.56 -49.98 -18.93
C PHE A 605 11.06 -48.97 -19.97
N THR A 606 10.78 -49.45 -21.19
CA THR A 606 10.17 -48.65 -22.26
C THR A 606 8.87 -48.02 -21.78
N TRP A 607 7.97 -48.82 -21.17
CA TRP A 607 6.72 -48.31 -20.62
C TRP A 607 6.90 -47.34 -19.44
N GLN A 608 7.93 -47.55 -18.61
CA GLN A 608 8.26 -46.59 -17.55
C GLN A 608 8.60 -45.23 -18.16
N VAL A 609 9.50 -45.20 -19.16
CA VAL A 609 9.89 -43.97 -19.86
C VAL A 609 8.68 -43.33 -20.54
N THR A 610 7.83 -44.11 -21.21
CA THR A 610 6.62 -43.63 -21.88
C THR A 610 5.62 -43.00 -20.91
N LEU A 611 5.33 -43.66 -19.77
CA LEU A 611 4.39 -43.14 -18.76
C LEU A 611 4.91 -41.86 -18.10
N GLU A 612 6.19 -41.81 -17.77
CA GLU A 612 6.86 -40.63 -17.19
C GLU A 612 6.88 -39.47 -18.20
N GLY A 613 7.16 -39.74 -19.47
CA GLY A 613 7.11 -38.74 -20.54
C GLY A 613 5.71 -38.17 -20.76
N ARG A 614 4.69 -39.03 -20.75
CA ARG A 614 3.28 -38.60 -20.84
C ARG A 614 2.85 -37.81 -19.61
N ALA A 615 3.22 -38.23 -18.41
CA ALA A 615 2.93 -37.49 -17.18
C ALA A 615 3.60 -36.11 -17.18
N GLY A 616 4.85 -36.03 -17.63
CA GLY A 616 5.59 -34.77 -17.80
C GLY A 616 4.94 -33.84 -18.82
N ALA A 617 4.50 -34.36 -19.96
CA ALA A 617 3.76 -33.58 -20.96
C ALA A 617 2.45 -33.02 -20.40
N LEU A 618 1.67 -33.83 -19.67
CA LEU A 618 0.44 -33.38 -19.01
C LEU A 618 0.71 -32.30 -17.96
N CYS A 619 1.80 -32.43 -17.20
CA CYS A 619 2.25 -31.42 -16.24
C CYS A 619 2.61 -30.10 -16.94
N ALA A 620 3.31 -30.16 -18.07
CA ALA A 620 3.60 -28.98 -18.89
C ALA A 620 2.32 -28.30 -19.42
N VAL A 621 1.31 -29.06 -19.83
CA VAL A 621 0.01 -28.49 -20.25
C VAL A 621 -0.71 -27.84 -19.06
N LYS A 622 -0.71 -28.47 -17.87
CA LYS A 622 -1.24 -27.87 -16.64
C LYS A 622 -0.53 -26.54 -16.33
N SER A 623 0.80 -26.52 -16.42
CA SER A 623 1.60 -25.31 -16.19
C SER A 623 1.30 -24.21 -17.22
N PHE A 624 1.10 -24.59 -18.49
CA PHE A 624 0.66 -23.67 -19.56
C PHE A 624 -0.71 -23.06 -19.26
N ILE A 625 -1.70 -23.85 -18.83
CA ILE A 625 -3.04 -23.34 -18.51
C ILE A 625 -3.01 -22.37 -17.33
N SER A 626 -2.21 -22.69 -16.30
CA SER A 626 -2.13 -21.88 -15.07
C SER A 626 -1.38 -20.55 -15.24
N HIS A 627 -0.30 -20.52 -16.03
CA HIS A 627 0.56 -19.33 -16.17
C HIS A 627 0.36 -18.56 -17.49
N CYS A 628 -0.23 -19.19 -18.51
CA CYS A 628 -0.40 -18.64 -19.85
C CYS A 628 -1.86 -18.72 -20.33
N GLY A 629 -2.83 -18.58 -19.42
CA GLY A 629 -4.26 -18.68 -19.73
C GLY A 629 -4.73 -17.77 -20.87
N ASP A 630 -4.13 -16.58 -21.01
CA ASP A 630 -4.41 -15.63 -22.09
C ASP A 630 -4.11 -16.18 -23.51
N LEU A 631 -3.26 -17.22 -23.62
CA LEU A 631 -2.94 -17.88 -24.89
C LEU A 631 -3.89 -19.03 -25.24
N LEU A 632 -4.85 -19.39 -24.36
CA LEU A 632 -5.85 -20.43 -24.60
C LEU A 632 -6.99 -19.92 -25.52
N THR A 633 -6.65 -19.55 -26.75
CA THR A 633 -7.67 -19.25 -27.77
C THR A 633 -8.40 -20.52 -28.20
N GLU A 634 -9.59 -20.39 -28.81
CA GLU A 634 -10.32 -21.55 -29.34
C GLU A 634 -9.47 -22.40 -30.29
N GLU A 635 -8.61 -21.78 -31.10
CA GLU A 635 -7.68 -22.50 -31.98
C GLU A 635 -6.65 -23.32 -31.20
N VAL A 636 -6.08 -22.77 -30.12
CA VAL A 636 -5.10 -23.48 -29.28
C VAL A 636 -5.78 -24.62 -28.55
N ILE A 637 -7.00 -24.40 -28.03
CA ILE A 637 -7.83 -25.45 -27.44
C ILE A 637 -8.08 -26.56 -28.48
N GLN A 638 -8.47 -26.21 -29.71
CA GLN A 638 -8.67 -27.19 -30.79
C GLN A 638 -7.41 -27.99 -31.13
N ARG A 639 -6.22 -27.41 -31.00
CA ARG A 639 -4.93 -28.11 -31.18
C ARG A 639 -4.52 -28.97 -29.98
N LEU A 640 -4.98 -28.62 -28.78
CA LEU A 640 -4.77 -29.39 -27.55
C LEU A 640 -5.74 -30.58 -27.40
N LEU A 641 -6.89 -30.55 -28.08
CA LEU A 641 -7.92 -31.59 -28.01
C LEU A 641 -7.48 -32.97 -28.55
N PRO A 642 -6.77 -33.12 -29.69
CA PRO A 642 -6.53 -34.44 -30.30
C PRO A 642 -5.76 -35.45 -29.43
N PRO A 643 -4.75 -35.06 -28.63
CA PRO A 643 -4.10 -35.96 -27.68
C PRO A 643 -5.00 -36.42 -26.52
N LEU A 644 -6.05 -35.66 -26.18
CA LEU A 644 -6.83 -35.88 -24.96
C LEU A 644 -7.64 -37.19 -25.00
N PRO A 645 -8.35 -37.56 -26.09
CA PRO A 645 -8.98 -38.87 -26.21
C PRO A 645 -7.98 -40.02 -26.00
N CYS A 646 -6.81 -39.97 -26.65
CA CYS A 646 -5.78 -40.99 -26.49
C CYS A 646 -5.22 -41.07 -25.06
N ALA A 647 -5.11 -39.95 -24.35
CA ALA A 647 -4.74 -39.93 -22.94
C ALA A 647 -5.80 -40.61 -22.07
N VAL A 648 -7.08 -40.36 -22.34
CA VAL A 648 -8.18 -41.03 -21.62
C VAL A 648 -8.29 -42.51 -21.99
N ASP A 649 -8.03 -42.90 -23.23
CA ASP A 649 -7.99 -44.30 -23.62
C ASP A 649 -6.84 -45.03 -22.90
N LEU A 650 -5.65 -44.42 -22.84
CA LEU A 650 -4.52 -44.98 -22.10
C LEU A 650 -4.85 -45.22 -20.62
N LEU A 651 -5.56 -44.29 -19.98
CA LEU A 651 -6.03 -44.44 -18.60
C LEU A 651 -6.73 -45.80 -18.38
N THR A 652 -7.66 -46.17 -19.26
CA THR A 652 -8.40 -47.45 -19.17
C THR A 652 -7.53 -48.69 -19.38
N GLN A 653 -6.43 -48.53 -20.12
CA GLN A 653 -5.53 -49.63 -20.47
C GLN A 653 -4.41 -49.85 -19.45
N LEU A 654 -4.18 -48.92 -18.51
CA LEU A 654 -3.10 -49.00 -17.50
C LEU A 654 -3.14 -50.31 -16.72
N SER A 655 -4.33 -50.76 -16.31
CA SER A 655 -4.50 -52.02 -15.58
C SER A 655 -4.02 -53.24 -16.39
N SER A 656 -4.20 -53.23 -17.70
CA SER A 656 -3.69 -54.27 -18.61
C SER A 656 -2.17 -54.18 -18.73
N ILE A 657 -1.63 -52.97 -18.90
CA ILE A 657 -0.18 -52.73 -19.05
C ILE A 657 0.57 -53.17 -17.79
N LEU A 658 0.06 -52.83 -16.61
CA LEU A 658 0.58 -53.26 -15.31
C LEU A 658 0.61 -54.79 -15.16
N LYS A 659 -0.44 -55.48 -15.63
CA LYS A 659 -0.49 -56.95 -15.62
C LYS A 659 0.54 -57.56 -16.59
N THR A 660 0.75 -56.96 -17.75
CA THR A 660 1.67 -57.48 -18.78
C THR A 660 3.14 -57.25 -18.42
N TYR A 661 3.50 -56.07 -17.90
CA TYR A 661 4.90 -55.66 -17.73
C TYR A 661 5.40 -55.67 -16.28
N GLY A 662 4.50 -55.85 -15.30
CA GLY A 662 4.87 -56.03 -13.90
C GLY A 662 4.76 -54.77 -13.03
N SER A 663 5.15 -54.94 -11.76
CA SER A 663 4.88 -53.99 -10.66
C SER A 663 5.77 -52.74 -10.65
N SER A 664 6.89 -52.73 -11.38
CA SER A 664 7.76 -51.57 -11.60
C SER A 664 7.00 -50.36 -12.14
N LEU A 665 5.92 -50.57 -12.90
CA LEU A 665 5.09 -49.53 -13.48
C LEU A 665 4.05 -48.93 -12.52
N LYS A 666 3.94 -49.42 -11.27
CA LYS A 666 2.90 -48.98 -10.34
C LYS A 666 3.01 -47.49 -10.02
N THR A 667 4.22 -46.99 -9.71
CA THR A 667 4.45 -45.58 -9.40
C THR A 667 4.27 -44.67 -10.62
N PRO A 668 4.89 -44.93 -11.79
CA PRO A 668 4.65 -44.13 -13.00
C PRO A 668 3.17 -44.09 -13.40
N SER A 669 2.44 -45.19 -13.25
CA SER A 669 1.00 -45.26 -13.52
C SER A 669 0.18 -44.38 -12.56
N ILE A 670 0.57 -44.29 -11.28
CA ILE A 670 -0.08 -43.39 -10.31
C ILE A 670 0.19 -41.92 -10.68
N VAL A 671 1.44 -41.58 -10.99
CA VAL A 671 1.82 -40.21 -11.37
C VAL A 671 1.10 -39.78 -12.64
N TYR A 672 1.03 -40.65 -13.65
CA TYR A 672 0.28 -40.38 -14.88
C TYR A 672 -1.21 -40.10 -14.60
N ARG A 673 -1.87 -40.94 -13.79
CA ARG A 673 -3.27 -40.75 -13.39
C ARG A 673 -3.47 -39.42 -12.66
N GLN A 674 -2.61 -39.12 -11.70
CA GLN A 674 -2.62 -37.87 -10.95
C GLN A 674 -2.58 -36.67 -11.91
N ARG A 675 -1.62 -36.65 -12.85
CA ARG A 675 -1.46 -35.53 -13.80
C ARG A 675 -2.62 -35.38 -14.76
N LEU A 676 -3.16 -36.49 -15.25
CA LEU A 676 -4.35 -36.47 -16.10
C LEU A 676 -5.55 -35.91 -15.34
N TYR A 677 -5.76 -36.32 -14.08
CA TYR A 677 -6.86 -35.82 -13.27
C TYR A 677 -6.70 -34.33 -12.95
N GLU A 678 -5.50 -33.88 -12.57
CA GLU A 678 -5.21 -32.46 -12.36
C GLU A 678 -5.52 -31.61 -13.59
N LEU A 679 -5.13 -32.09 -14.79
CA LEU A 679 -5.41 -31.38 -16.04
C LEU A 679 -6.91 -31.32 -16.36
N LEU A 680 -7.62 -32.44 -16.22
CA LEU A 680 -9.06 -32.52 -16.54
C LEU A 680 -9.92 -31.63 -15.64
N ILE A 681 -9.48 -31.36 -14.40
CA ILE A 681 -10.15 -30.41 -13.50
C ILE A 681 -10.06 -28.96 -14.03
N LEU A 682 -8.97 -28.60 -14.71
CA LEU A 682 -8.75 -27.25 -15.24
C LEU A 682 -9.43 -27.02 -16.60
N LEU A 683 -9.75 -28.07 -17.34
CA LEU A 683 -10.38 -27.98 -18.65
C LEU A 683 -11.92 -27.95 -18.54
N PRO A 684 -12.62 -27.15 -19.36
CA PRO A 684 -14.08 -27.18 -19.43
C PRO A 684 -14.59 -28.58 -19.77
N PRO A 685 -15.57 -29.16 -19.04
CA PRO A 685 -16.02 -30.55 -19.26
C PRO A 685 -16.52 -30.86 -20.68
N GLU A 686 -16.99 -29.85 -21.42
CA GLU A 686 -17.42 -30.00 -22.81
C GLU A 686 -16.27 -30.47 -23.74
N THR A 687 -15.01 -30.20 -23.37
CA THR A 687 -13.83 -30.60 -24.15
C THR A 687 -13.61 -32.12 -24.21
N TYR A 688 -14.10 -32.86 -23.21
CA TYR A 688 -13.94 -34.33 -23.14
C TYR A 688 -15.29 -35.05 -22.93
N LYS A 689 -16.38 -34.44 -23.40
CA LYS A 689 -17.76 -34.93 -23.25
C LYS A 689 -17.94 -36.39 -23.68
N GLY A 690 -17.30 -36.80 -24.77
CA GLY A 690 -17.38 -38.17 -25.30
C GLY A 690 -16.82 -39.25 -24.36
N ASN A 691 -15.96 -38.88 -23.41
CA ASN A 691 -15.27 -39.82 -22.54
C ASN A 691 -15.72 -39.76 -21.06
N LEU A 692 -16.72 -38.93 -20.73
CA LEU A 692 -17.14 -38.70 -19.34
C LEU A 692 -17.51 -40.00 -18.61
N CYS A 693 -18.26 -40.90 -19.25
CA CYS A 693 -18.68 -42.17 -18.65
C CYS A 693 -17.49 -43.10 -18.35
N VAL A 694 -16.45 -43.06 -19.18
CA VAL A 694 -15.23 -43.87 -19.02
C VAL A 694 -14.41 -43.32 -17.86
N ILE A 695 -14.17 -42.01 -17.86
CA ILE A 695 -13.46 -41.31 -16.78
C ILE A 695 -14.16 -41.57 -15.44
N LEU A 696 -15.48 -41.45 -15.39
CA LEU A 696 -16.25 -41.67 -14.17
C LEU A 696 -16.10 -43.08 -13.60
N LYS A 697 -16.02 -44.11 -14.46
CA LYS A 697 -15.79 -45.50 -14.03
C LYS A 697 -14.39 -45.69 -13.44
N GLU A 698 -13.37 -45.11 -14.07
CA GLU A 698 -11.99 -45.17 -13.56
C GLU A 698 -11.85 -44.43 -12.22
N LEU A 699 -12.51 -43.28 -12.07
CA LEU A 699 -12.56 -42.55 -10.80
C LEU A 699 -13.25 -43.37 -9.71
N ALA A 700 -14.36 -44.03 -10.00
CA ALA A 700 -15.05 -44.90 -9.04
C ALA A 700 -14.19 -46.11 -8.62
N ALA A 701 -13.43 -46.68 -9.56
CA ALA A 701 -12.48 -47.75 -9.27
C ALA A 701 -11.31 -47.26 -8.38
N GLU A 702 -10.77 -46.07 -8.66
CA GLU A 702 -9.70 -45.45 -7.85
C GLU A 702 -10.12 -45.23 -6.40
N LEU A 703 -11.33 -44.69 -6.19
CA LEU A 703 -11.86 -44.39 -4.86
C LEU A 703 -12.14 -45.65 -4.02
N THR A 704 -12.31 -46.81 -4.66
CA THR A 704 -12.68 -48.09 -4.03
C THR A 704 -11.56 -49.15 -4.02
N ALA A 705 -10.37 -48.80 -4.51
CA ALA A 705 -9.25 -49.74 -4.69
C ALA A 705 -8.80 -50.41 -3.37
N PRO A 706 -8.46 -51.72 -3.37
CA PRO A 706 -8.07 -52.48 -2.17
C PRO A 706 -6.74 -52.05 -1.55
N ASP A 707 -5.81 -51.55 -2.36
CA ASP A 707 -4.41 -51.31 -1.97
C ASP A 707 -4.24 -50.03 -1.13
N THR A 708 -5.25 -49.17 -1.09
CA THR A 708 -5.16 -47.88 -0.40
C THR A 708 -5.53 -48.03 1.08
N GLN A 709 -4.57 -48.45 1.90
CA GLN A 709 -4.76 -48.52 3.37
C GLN A 709 -4.54 -47.18 4.09
N ALA A 710 -4.05 -46.15 3.39
CA ALA A 710 -3.76 -44.86 3.98
C ALA A 710 -5.06 -44.07 4.25
N ALA A 711 -5.42 -43.89 5.53
CA ALA A 711 -6.54 -43.04 5.93
C ALA A 711 -6.21 -41.56 5.64
N ALA A 712 -6.54 -41.08 4.45
CA ALA A 712 -6.27 -39.72 3.96
C ALA A 712 -7.21 -38.64 4.54
N SER A 713 -7.85 -38.91 5.69
CA SER A 713 -8.95 -38.08 6.19
C SER A 713 -8.56 -36.63 6.42
N THR A 714 -7.35 -36.39 6.95
CA THR A 714 -6.81 -35.06 7.22
C THR A 714 -6.30 -34.33 5.97
N CYS A 715 -6.11 -35.02 4.85
CA CYS A 715 -5.77 -34.39 3.58
C CYS A 715 -7.03 -34.05 2.75
N LEU A 716 -8.01 -34.96 2.73
CA LEU A 716 -9.19 -34.83 1.85
C LEU A 716 -10.30 -33.97 2.46
N LEU A 717 -10.57 -34.15 3.75
CA LEU A 717 -11.78 -33.59 4.38
C LEU A 717 -11.69 -32.12 4.81
N PRO A 718 -10.56 -31.57 5.28
CA PRO A 718 -10.57 -30.19 5.78
C PRO A 718 -11.07 -29.16 4.74
N ALA A 719 -10.70 -29.31 3.47
CA ALA A 719 -11.18 -28.44 2.39
C ALA A 719 -12.68 -28.61 2.03
N LEU A 720 -13.32 -29.64 2.58
CA LEU A 720 -14.74 -29.99 2.42
C LEU A 720 -15.56 -29.72 3.67
N CYS A 721 -14.94 -29.38 4.79
CA CYS A 721 -15.61 -28.95 6.01
C CYS A 721 -15.68 -27.42 6.05
N HIS A 722 -16.66 -26.88 6.77
CA HIS A 722 -16.67 -25.46 7.07
C HIS A 722 -15.54 -25.11 8.07
N PRO A 723 -14.80 -23.98 7.90
CA PRO A 723 -13.72 -23.59 8.81
C PRO A 723 -14.14 -23.56 10.28
N ASP A 724 -15.35 -23.07 10.57
CA ASP A 724 -15.87 -23.00 11.95
C ASP A 724 -16.04 -24.36 12.63
N ASP A 725 -16.38 -25.40 11.84
CA ASP A 725 -16.53 -26.76 12.36
C ASP A 725 -15.16 -27.37 12.71
N LEU A 726 -14.13 -27.08 11.89
CA LEU A 726 -12.77 -27.56 12.08
C LEU A 726 -12.13 -27.04 13.38
N LEU A 727 -12.47 -25.81 13.76
CA LEU A 727 -11.98 -25.20 14.99
C LEU A 727 -12.39 -25.98 16.27
N ILE A 728 -13.44 -26.82 16.26
CA ILE A 728 -13.84 -27.62 17.44
C ILE A 728 -13.08 -28.95 17.53
N LEU A 729 -12.72 -29.52 16.37
CA LEU A 729 -12.26 -30.91 16.26
C LEU A 729 -10.87 -31.14 16.84
N SER A 730 -9.93 -30.21 16.65
CA SER A 730 -8.58 -30.29 17.22
C SER A 730 -7.75 -29.03 16.95
N PRO A 731 -6.89 -28.59 17.89
CA PRO A 731 -5.86 -27.59 17.62
C PRO A 731 -4.94 -27.92 16.45
N LEU A 732 -4.78 -29.22 16.10
CA LEU A 732 -3.95 -29.62 14.95
C LEU A 732 -4.51 -29.15 13.59
N LEU A 733 -5.81 -28.89 13.52
CA LEU A 733 -6.48 -28.36 12.32
C LEU A 733 -6.60 -26.83 12.37
N GLN A 734 -6.19 -26.22 13.48
CA GLN A 734 -6.17 -24.78 13.68
C GLN A 734 -4.81 -24.22 13.29
N GLU A 735 -4.77 -22.93 12.95
CA GLU A 735 -3.52 -22.24 12.70
C GLU A 735 -2.77 -22.01 14.01
N THR A 736 -1.54 -22.51 14.08
CA THR A 736 -0.65 -22.39 15.25
C THR A 736 0.78 -22.14 14.77
N ASP A 737 1.61 -21.51 15.60
CA ASP A 737 3.05 -21.33 15.35
C ASP A 737 3.80 -22.67 15.22
N HIS A 738 3.19 -23.73 15.73
CA HIS A 738 3.70 -25.10 15.68
C HIS A 738 3.06 -25.93 14.56
N ARG A 739 2.22 -25.36 13.69
CA ARG A 739 1.50 -26.10 12.62
C ARG A 739 2.47 -26.94 11.80
N PHE A 740 3.63 -26.39 11.45
CA PHE A 740 4.68 -27.09 10.71
C PHE A 740 5.12 -28.42 11.37
N ILE A 741 5.16 -28.50 12.70
CA ILE A 741 5.53 -29.73 13.40
C ILE A 741 4.31 -30.60 13.75
N GLU A 742 3.18 -29.97 14.07
CA GLU A 742 1.93 -30.63 14.46
C GLU A 742 1.24 -31.36 13.29
N GLU A 743 1.42 -30.90 12.04
CA GLU A 743 0.93 -31.60 10.84
C GLU A 743 1.47 -33.04 10.73
N GLN A 744 2.60 -33.35 11.35
CA GLN A 744 3.17 -34.70 11.37
C GLN A 744 2.33 -35.70 12.19
N LEU A 745 1.43 -35.19 13.04
CA LEU A 745 0.51 -35.94 13.88
C LEU A 745 -0.88 -36.06 13.26
N LEU A 746 -1.23 -35.24 12.24
CA LEU A 746 -2.54 -35.27 11.55
C LEU A 746 -2.75 -36.57 10.75
N LEU A 747 -1.69 -37.14 10.20
CA LEU A 747 -1.77 -38.37 9.42
C LEU A 747 -1.46 -39.53 10.37
N GLY A 748 -2.50 -40.29 10.76
CA GLY A 748 -2.38 -41.49 11.59
C GLY A 748 -1.43 -42.56 11.01
N ASN A 749 -1.38 -43.74 11.66
CA ASN A 749 -0.42 -44.86 11.50
C ASN A 749 0.10 -45.21 10.07
N GLY A 750 0.80 -44.33 9.37
CA GLY A 750 1.53 -44.70 8.16
C GLY A 750 1.84 -43.62 7.12
N VAL A 751 1.29 -42.41 7.19
CA VAL A 751 1.65 -41.37 6.18
C VAL A 751 2.29 -40.18 6.89
N ALA A 752 3.45 -39.74 6.41
CA ALA A 752 4.06 -38.48 6.80
C ALA A 752 3.57 -37.37 5.87
N CYS A 753 3.72 -36.14 6.37
CA CYS A 753 3.64 -34.91 5.59
C CYS A 753 4.42 -34.96 4.26
N GLY A 754 4.07 -34.05 3.35
CA GLY A 754 4.70 -33.94 2.03
C GLY A 754 6.18 -33.55 2.04
N SER A 755 6.86 -33.81 0.91
CA SER A 755 8.30 -33.64 0.71
C SER A 755 8.60 -33.49 -0.79
N LEU A 756 9.49 -32.57 -1.18
CA LEU A 756 9.84 -32.28 -2.59
C LEU A 756 10.10 -33.51 -3.46
N GLU A 757 10.74 -34.55 -2.91
CA GLU A 757 11.05 -35.80 -3.62
C GLU A 757 9.80 -36.61 -4.06
N TYR A 758 8.61 -36.31 -3.53
CA TYR A 758 7.36 -36.93 -3.98
C TYR A 758 6.81 -36.32 -5.27
N ASP A 759 7.14 -35.06 -5.55
CA ASP A 759 6.82 -34.40 -6.82
C ASP A 759 7.90 -33.37 -7.19
N PRO A 760 8.91 -33.76 -7.98
CA PRO A 760 9.96 -32.85 -8.44
C PRO A 760 9.44 -31.65 -9.25
N TYR A 761 8.24 -31.71 -9.85
CA TYR A 761 7.69 -30.59 -10.61
C TYR A 761 7.23 -29.44 -9.71
N SER A 762 6.99 -29.70 -8.41
CA SER A 762 6.64 -28.64 -7.47
C SER A 762 7.78 -27.63 -7.23
N ILE A 763 9.00 -27.91 -7.68
CA ILE A 763 10.18 -27.06 -7.46
C ILE A 763 10.08 -25.67 -8.12
N TYR A 764 9.24 -25.53 -9.17
CA TYR A 764 9.02 -24.26 -9.87
C TYR A 764 7.64 -23.65 -9.58
N GLU A 765 6.74 -24.37 -8.91
CA GLU A 765 5.39 -23.88 -8.59
C GLU A 765 5.50 -22.79 -7.50
N LYS A 766 4.68 -21.74 -7.62
CA LYS A 766 4.60 -20.66 -6.63
C LYS A 766 3.94 -21.20 -5.34
N ASP A 767 4.63 -21.14 -4.21
CA ASP A 767 4.04 -21.57 -2.93
C ASP A 767 2.90 -20.62 -2.54
N VAL A 768 1.73 -21.17 -2.24
CA VAL A 768 0.50 -20.39 -1.96
C VAL A 768 0.50 -19.85 -0.53
N GLU A 769 1.28 -20.46 0.38
CA GLU A 769 1.29 -20.14 1.82
C GLU A 769 2.59 -19.45 2.33
N GLY A 770 3.46 -18.97 1.43
CA GLY A 770 4.63 -18.15 1.80
C GLY A 770 5.87 -18.93 2.30
N ASP A 771 7.05 -18.42 1.90
CA ASP A 771 8.44 -18.68 2.37
C ASP A 771 8.89 -20.11 2.75
N SER A 772 8.18 -21.14 2.32
CA SER A 772 8.47 -22.52 2.73
C SER A 772 8.84 -23.42 1.55
N VAL A 773 9.65 -24.45 1.83
CA VAL A 773 9.96 -25.51 0.86
C VAL A 773 8.66 -26.18 0.41
N PRO A 774 8.36 -26.31 -0.90
CA PRO A 774 7.15 -26.99 -1.37
C PRO A 774 7.03 -28.42 -0.83
N LYS A 775 5.81 -28.80 -0.41
CA LYS A 775 5.55 -30.05 0.35
C LYS A 775 4.53 -30.94 -0.36
N PRO A 776 4.81 -31.41 -1.59
CA PRO A 776 3.87 -32.26 -2.32
C PRO A 776 3.63 -33.56 -1.56
N LEU A 777 2.40 -34.05 -1.62
CA LEU A 777 2.00 -35.32 -0.99
C LEU A 777 2.57 -36.51 -1.77
N PRO A 778 2.71 -37.68 -1.11
CA PRO A 778 3.01 -38.92 -1.83
C PRO A 778 2.05 -39.14 -3.00
N PRO A 779 2.51 -39.60 -4.19
CA PRO A 779 1.67 -39.75 -5.38
C PRO A 779 0.38 -40.54 -5.14
N ALA A 780 0.44 -41.57 -4.27
CA ALA A 780 -0.72 -42.39 -3.91
C ALA A 780 -1.83 -41.61 -3.16
N LEU A 781 -1.50 -40.54 -2.43
CA LEU A 781 -2.49 -39.67 -1.80
C LEU A 781 -2.94 -38.56 -2.75
N SER A 782 -2.00 -38.00 -3.52
CA SER A 782 -2.28 -36.93 -4.47
C SER A 782 -3.27 -37.38 -5.54
N VAL A 783 -3.10 -38.60 -6.09
CA VAL A 783 -4.03 -39.17 -7.08
C VAL A 783 -5.47 -39.29 -6.54
N ILE A 784 -5.65 -39.63 -5.25
CA ILE A 784 -6.97 -39.77 -4.64
C ILE A 784 -7.61 -38.40 -4.43
N SER A 785 -6.83 -37.40 -4.03
CA SER A 785 -7.28 -36.01 -3.90
C SER A 785 -7.76 -35.47 -5.25
N SER A 786 -6.96 -35.65 -6.30
CA SER A 786 -7.32 -35.25 -7.66
C SER A 786 -8.52 -36.06 -8.19
N ALA A 787 -8.59 -37.37 -7.93
CA ALA A 787 -9.71 -38.21 -8.34
C ALA A 787 -11.03 -37.79 -7.65
N SER A 788 -10.99 -37.49 -6.36
CA SER A 788 -12.15 -37.01 -5.59
C SER A 788 -12.67 -35.67 -6.12
N LYS A 789 -11.77 -34.73 -6.45
CA LYS A 789 -12.14 -33.43 -7.02
C LYS A 789 -12.73 -33.57 -8.43
N LEU A 790 -12.07 -34.34 -9.29
CA LEU A 790 -12.54 -34.58 -10.66
C LEU A 790 -13.87 -35.33 -10.69
N PHE A 791 -14.09 -36.28 -9.78
CA PHE A 791 -15.37 -36.99 -9.67
C PHE A 791 -16.53 -36.01 -9.51
N GLY A 792 -16.36 -34.96 -8.68
CA GLY A 792 -17.40 -33.96 -8.48
C GLY A 792 -17.79 -33.22 -9.77
N VAL A 793 -16.80 -32.87 -10.59
CA VAL A 793 -16.99 -32.22 -11.89
C VAL A 793 -17.65 -33.16 -12.89
N VAL A 794 -17.07 -34.35 -13.10
CA VAL A 794 -17.52 -35.31 -14.12
C VAL A 794 -18.89 -35.87 -13.81
N CYS A 795 -19.13 -36.27 -12.55
CA CYS A 795 -20.41 -36.87 -12.16
C CYS A 795 -21.59 -35.91 -12.32
N ALA A 796 -21.38 -34.60 -12.16
CA ALA A 796 -22.41 -33.59 -12.41
C ALA A 796 -22.81 -33.50 -13.90
N THR A 797 -21.87 -33.75 -14.81
CA THR A 797 -22.04 -33.54 -16.25
C THR A 797 -22.59 -34.74 -17.02
N VAL A 798 -22.61 -35.95 -16.44
CA VAL A 798 -23.15 -37.16 -17.09
C VAL A 798 -24.67 -37.28 -16.94
N ASP A 799 -25.29 -38.10 -17.79
CA ASP A 799 -26.71 -38.41 -17.73
C ASP A 799 -27.12 -39.06 -16.40
N GLU A 800 -28.35 -38.78 -15.96
CA GLU A 800 -28.86 -39.21 -14.65
C GLU A 800 -28.80 -40.72 -14.44
N ALA A 801 -29.15 -41.52 -15.46
CA ALA A 801 -29.10 -42.99 -15.39
C ALA A 801 -27.67 -43.51 -15.08
N GLN A 802 -26.64 -42.87 -15.62
CA GLN A 802 -25.24 -43.22 -15.34
C GLN A 802 -24.81 -42.78 -13.93
N ARG A 803 -25.29 -41.62 -13.46
CA ARG A 803 -25.06 -41.20 -12.07
C ARG A 803 -25.63 -42.21 -11.09
N VAL A 804 -26.88 -42.64 -11.29
CA VAL A 804 -27.55 -43.64 -10.44
C VAL A 804 -26.72 -44.93 -10.39
N LEU A 805 -26.33 -45.48 -11.53
CA LEU A 805 -25.54 -46.71 -11.61
C LEU A 805 -24.21 -46.62 -10.84
N ILE A 806 -23.46 -45.53 -11.02
CA ILE A 806 -22.17 -45.34 -10.35
C ILE A 806 -22.35 -45.16 -8.84
N LEU A 807 -23.37 -44.41 -8.42
CA LEU A 807 -23.66 -44.22 -7.00
C LEU A 807 -24.08 -45.52 -6.31
N GLU A 808 -24.86 -46.37 -6.98
CA GLU A 808 -25.17 -47.72 -6.49
C GLU A 808 -23.92 -48.59 -6.36
N GLN A 809 -23.02 -48.54 -7.34
CA GLN A 809 -21.75 -49.24 -7.29
C GLN A 809 -20.90 -48.80 -6.08
N LEU A 810 -20.76 -47.49 -5.85
CA LEU A 810 -20.03 -46.96 -4.70
C LEU A 810 -20.65 -47.39 -3.36
N LEU A 811 -21.99 -47.36 -3.27
CA LEU A 811 -22.72 -47.80 -2.09
C LEU A 811 -22.49 -49.29 -1.81
N ASN A 812 -22.52 -50.14 -2.84
CA ASN A 812 -22.25 -51.57 -2.72
C ASN A 812 -20.79 -51.83 -2.31
N SER A 813 -19.83 -51.08 -2.85
CA SER A 813 -18.42 -51.18 -2.46
C SER A 813 -18.21 -50.91 -0.97
N ILE A 814 -18.86 -49.89 -0.40
CA ILE A 814 -18.81 -49.63 1.04
C ILE A 814 -19.37 -50.83 1.82
N LYS A 815 -20.54 -51.36 1.44
CA LYS A 815 -21.19 -52.50 2.12
C LYS A 815 -20.34 -53.79 2.09
N HIS A 816 -19.60 -54.02 1.01
CA HIS A 816 -18.77 -55.22 0.86
C HIS A 816 -17.41 -55.13 1.57
N THR A 817 -16.98 -53.93 1.96
CA THR A 817 -15.76 -53.72 2.76
C THR A 817 -16.04 -53.73 4.26
N LYS A 818 -15.07 -54.18 5.08
CA LYS A 818 -15.20 -54.26 6.55
C LYS A 818 -14.01 -53.62 7.26
N GLY A 819 -14.22 -53.17 8.51
CA GLY A 819 -13.16 -52.65 9.38
C GLY A 819 -12.54 -51.34 8.87
N ALA A 820 -11.23 -51.16 9.07
CA ALA A 820 -10.52 -49.95 8.64
C ALA A 820 -10.67 -49.68 7.13
N ARG A 821 -10.75 -50.73 6.31
CA ARG A 821 -10.94 -50.59 4.86
C ARG A 821 -12.30 -49.97 4.52
N GLN A 822 -13.35 -50.34 5.24
CA GLN A 822 -14.67 -49.75 5.06
C GLN A 822 -14.67 -48.25 5.36
N GLN A 823 -13.97 -47.85 6.43
CA GLN A 823 -13.83 -46.45 6.80
C GLN A 823 -13.06 -45.66 5.75
N THR A 824 -11.98 -46.21 5.19
CA THR A 824 -11.21 -45.57 4.12
C THR A 824 -12.02 -45.42 2.83
N VAL A 825 -12.75 -46.46 2.41
CA VAL A 825 -13.61 -46.36 1.21
C VAL A 825 -14.75 -45.38 1.44
N GLN A 826 -15.40 -45.42 2.60
CA GLN A 826 -16.45 -44.48 2.96
C GLN A 826 -15.94 -43.03 2.95
N LEU A 827 -14.75 -42.79 3.50
CA LEU A 827 -14.07 -41.50 3.48
C LEU A 827 -13.88 -40.97 2.04
N HIS A 828 -13.32 -41.79 1.15
CA HIS A 828 -13.07 -41.38 -0.24
C HIS A 828 -14.38 -41.08 -0.98
N VAL A 829 -15.38 -41.94 -0.81
CA VAL A 829 -16.69 -41.77 -1.44
C VAL A 829 -17.37 -40.51 -0.94
N VAL A 830 -17.43 -40.27 0.37
CA VAL A 830 -18.04 -39.06 0.93
C VAL A 830 -17.30 -37.80 0.49
N SER A 831 -15.96 -37.84 0.39
CA SER A 831 -15.16 -36.74 -0.17
C SER A 831 -15.57 -36.44 -1.62
N ALA A 832 -15.71 -37.47 -2.45
CA ALA A 832 -16.11 -37.32 -3.85
C ALA A 832 -17.55 -36.78 -3.99
N ILE A 833 -18.48 -37.27 -3.15
CA ILE A 833 -19.87 -36.78 -3.08
C ILE A 833 -19.93 -35.33 -2.60
N SER A 834 -19.10 -34.94 -1.64
CA SER A 834 -19.05 -33.55 -1.16
C SER A 834 -18.55 -32.61 -2.26
N ASN A 835 -17.55 -33.04 -3.05
CA ASN A 835 -17.10 -32.29 -4.23
C ASN A 835 -18.20 -32.18 -5.30
N LEU A 836 -18.95 -33.27 -5.55
CA LEU A 836 -20.11 -33.24 -6.45
C LEU A 836 -21.14 -32.21 -6.00
N LEU A 837 -21.54 -32.23 -4.73
CA LEU A 837 -22.52 -31.30 -4.19
C LEU A 837 -22.04 -29.85 -4.24
N LYS A 838 -20.76 -29.60 -3.95
CA LYS A 838 -20.14 -28.27 -4.05
C LYS A 838 -20.15 -27.75 -5.50
N TYR A 839 -19.82 -28.61 -6.46
CA TYR A 839 -19.83 -28.26 -7.89
C TYR A 839 -21.25 -28.00 -8.41
N VAL A 840 -22.21 -28.85 -8.07
CA VAL A 840 -23.63 -28.71 -8.46
C VAL A 840 -24.23 -27.44 -7.85
N ALA A 841 -23.95 -27.15 -6.58
CA ALA A 841 -24.38 -25.91 -5.93
C ALA A 841 -23.79 -24.66 -6.62
N GLY A 842 -22.49 -24.68 -6.97
CA GLY A 842 -21.84 -23.58 -7.68
C GLY A 842 -22.34 -23.36 -9.11
N SER A 843 -22.72 -24.44 -9.80
CA SER A 843 -23.25 -24.40 -11.17
C SER A 843 -24.76 -24.19 -11.26
N LYS A 844 -25.46 -24.04 -10.12
CA LYS A 844 -26.93 -23.90 -10.01
C LYS A 844 -27.71 -25.01 -10.73
N GLN A 845 -27.14 -26.22 -10.77
CA GLN A 845 -27.80 -27.41 -11.30
C GLN A 845 -28.62 -28.11 -10.19
N SER A 846 -29.61 -28.91 -10.58
CA SER A 846 -30.39 -29.73 -9.64
C SER A 846 -30.12 -31.22 -9.84
N LEU A 847 -30.29 -32.00 -8.77
CA LEU A 847 -30.20 -33.47 -8.81
C LEU A 847 -31.59 -34.06 -8.95
N GLY A 848 -31.75 -35.16 -9.71
CA GLY A 848 -33.00 -35.90 -9.77
C GLY A 848 -33.28 -36.72 -8.50
N PRO A 849 -34.52 -37.16 -8.27
CA PRO A 849 -34.97 -37.73 -6.99
C PRO A 849 -34.22 -39.00 -6.60
N GLU A 850 -33.90 -39.86 -7.57
CA GLU A 850 -33.21 -41.12 -7.30
C GLU A 850 -31.74 -40.90 -6.92
N VAL A 851 -31.09 -39.94 -7.58
CA VAL A 851 -29.73 -39.50 -7.24
C VAL A 851 -29.72 -38.90 -5.83
N ARG A 852 -30.71 -38.07 -5.48
CA ARG A 852 -30.84 -37.51 -4.11
C ARG A 852 -30.94 -38.62 -3.07
N ARG A 853 -31.75 -39.66 -3.31
CA ARG A 853 -31.93 -40.80 -2.41
C ARG A 853 -30.62 -41.58 -2.17
N LEU A 854 -29.85 -41.83 -3.22
CA LEU A 854 -28.56 -42.53 -3.13
C LEU A 854 -27.51 -41.70 -2.41
N VAL A 855 -27.38 -40.42 -2.77
CA VAL A 855 -26.47 -39.46 -2.10
C VAL A 855 -26.81 -39.35 -0.61
N LEU A 856 -28.10 -39.22 -0.28
CA LEU A 856 -28.58 -39.19 1.10
C LEU A 856 -28.16 -40.43 1.88
N THR A 857 -28.28 -41.63 1.28
CA THR A 857 -27.89 -42.90 1.93
C THR A 857 -26.39 -42.95 2.21
N LEU A 858 -25.56 -42.48 1.27
CA LEU A 858 -24.10 -42.43 1.42
C LEU A 858 -23.67 -41.45 2.53
N VAL A 859 -24.30 -40.28 2.59
CA VAL A 859 -24.02 -39.24 3.58
C VAL A 859 -24.50 -39.67 4.98
N LEU A 860 -25.69 -40.26 5.08
CA LEU A 860 -26.28 -40.68 6.35
C LEU A 860 -25.38 -41.69 7.09
N GLY A 861 -24.80 -42.67 6.37
CA GLY A 861 -23.87 -43.62 6.99
C GLY A 861 -22.59 -42.97 7.51
N ALA A 862 -22.21 -41.80 7.01
CA ALA A 862 -21.00 -41.07 7.41
C ALA A 862 -21.23 -40.12 8.59
N LEU A 863 -22.47 -39.65 8.81
CA LEU A 863 -22.88 -38.89 10.00
C LEU A 863 -22.74 -39.68 11.30
N GLU A 864 -22.88 -41.01 11.22
CA GLU A 864 -22.72 -41.94 12.35
C GLU A 864 -21.29 -42.54 12.45
N SER A 865 -20.32 -41.94 11.73
CA SER A 865 -18.93 -42.42 11.74
C SER A 865 -18.21 -42.10 13.04
N PRO A 866 -17.34 -42.99 13.56
CA PRO A 866 -16.48 -42.66 14.70
C PRO A 866 -15.48 -41.54 14.41
N THR A 867 -15.22 -41.21 13.13
CA THR A 867 -14.26 -40.17 12.74
C THR A 867 -14.91 -38.78 12.76
N PRO A 868 -14.51 -37.87 13.66
CA PRO A 868 -15.14 -36.55 13.80
C PRO A 868 -15.08 -35.68 12.53
N LEU A 869 -13.95 -35.69 11.81
CA LEU A 869 -13.80 -35.01 10.51
C LEU A 869 -14.79 -35.51 9.46
N LEU A 870 -14.99 -36.83 9.38
CA LEU A 870 -15.92 -37.42 8.41
C LEU A 870 -17.37 -37.04 8.73
N ARG A 871 -17.73 -36.94 10.01
CA ARG A 871 -19.04 -36.43 10.41
C ARG A 871 -19.24 -34.97 10.03
N CYS A 872 -18.20 -34.13 10.15
CA CYS A 872 -18.29 -32.72 9.74
C CYS A 872 -18.49 -32.60 8.22
N ALA A 873 -17.66 -33.28 7.42
CA ALA A 873 -17.84 -33.32 5.98
C ALA A 873 -19.20 -33.92 5.57
N ALA A 874 -19.69 -34.94 6.28
CA ALA A 874 -21.01 -35.51 6.05
C ALA A 874 -22.14 -34.53 6.41
N SER A 875 -22.03 -33.79 7.51
CA SER A 875 -23.01 -32.76 7.89
C SER A 875 -23.05 -31.61 6.88
N GLU A 876 -21.91 -31.27 6.31
CA GLU A 876 -21.77 -30.25 5.28
C GLU A 876 -22.39 -30.75 3.97
N ALA A 877 -22.06 -31.97 3.55
CA ALA A 877 -22.67 -32.63 2.39
C ALA A 877 -24.19 -32.78 2.56
N TRP A 878 -24.66 -33.11 3.76
CA TRP A 878 -26.07 -33.19 4.09
C TRP A 878 -26.81 -31.87 3.83
N ALA A 879 -26.22 -30.75 4.28
CA ALA A 879 -26.80 -29.43 4.08
C ALA A 879 -26.69 -28.94 2.62
N ARG A 880 -25.57 -29.21 1.95
CA ARG A 880 -25.40 -28.93 0.52
C ARG A 880 -26.35 -29.74 -0.35
N LEU A 881 -26.69 -30.98 0.02
CA LEU A 881 -27.71 -31.77 -0.66
C LEU A 881 -29.09 -31.09 -0.57
N ALA A 882 -29.44 -30.55 0.59
CA ALA A 882 -30.67 -29.79 0.77
C ALA A 882 -30.66 -28.50 -0.07
N GLN A 883 -29.53 -27.77 -0.09
CA GLN A 883 -29.31 -26.58 -0.93
C GLN A 883 -29.50 -26.89 -2.42
N VAL A 884 -28.94 -28.00 -2.90
CA VAL A 884 -29.02 -28.43 -4.30
C VAL A 884 -30.41 -28.98 -4.67
N ALA A 885 -31.13 -29.56 -3.71
CA ALA A 885 -32.47 -30.07 -3.93
C ALA A 885 -33.51 -28.96 -4.15
N ASP A 886 -33.30 -27.81 -3.49
CA ASP A 886 -34.15 -26.60 -3.52
C ASP A 886 -35.65 -26.91 -3.33
N ASP A 887 -35.94 -27.86 -2.43
CA ASP A 887 -37.29 -28.32 -2.10
C ASP A 887 -37.50 -28.24 -0.59
N GLY A 888 -38.48 -27.42 -0.17
CA GLY A 888 -38.83 -27.23 1.23
C GLY A 888 -39.35 -28.51 1.89
N ALA A 889 -40.09 -29.37 1.17
CA ALA A 889 -40.60 -30.63 1.71
C ALA A 889 -39.48 -31.63 1.95
N PHE A 890 -38.54 -31.74 1.00
CA PHE A 890 -37.34 -32.55 1.15
C PHE A 890 -36.50 -32.09 2.35
N THR A 891 -36.27 -30.79 2.48
CA THR A 891 -35.54 -30.19 3.60
C THR A 891 -36.20 -30.48 4.95
N ALA A 892 -37.54 -30.32 5.03
CA ALA A 892 -38.30 -30.65 6.23
C ALA A 892 -38.18 -32.13 6.59
N GLY A 893 -38.20 -33.03 5.59
CA GLY A 893 -37.98 -34.46 5.78
C GLY A 893 -36.59 -34.80 6.32
N LEU A 894 -35.55 -34.10 5.85
CA LEU A 894 -34.19 -34.22 6.39
C LEU A 894 -34.13 -33.78 7.87
N ALA A 895 -34.68 -32.62 8.20
CA ALA A 895 -34.74 -32.14 9.58
C ALA A 895 -35.46 -33.15 10.48
N GLN A 896 -36.60 -33.70 10.02
CA GLN A 896 -37.37 -34.70 10.75
C GLN A 896 -36.57 -35.98 11.01
N LEU A 897 -35.84 -36.50 10.02
CA LEU A 897 -34.98 -37.67 10.20
C LEU A 897 -33.95 -37.46 11.31
N SER A 898 -33.35 -36.27 11.36
CA SER A 898 -32.37 -35.92 12.41
C SER A 898 -33.03 -35.80 13.77
N PHE A 899 -34.24 -35.23 13.87
CA PHE A 899 -34.99 -35.20 15.13
C PHE A 899 -35.30 -36.61 15.65
N ASP A 900 -35.74 -37.51 14.79
CA ASP A 900 -36.09 -38.88 15.19
C ASP A 900 -34.85 -39.67 15.65
N LYS A 901 -33.70 -39.43 15.01
CA LYS A 901 -32.40 -39.98 15.41
C LYS A 901 -31.93 -39.41 16.75
N LEU A 902 -32.06 -38.11 16.98
CA LEU A 902 -31.67 -37.48 18.26
C LEU A 902 -32.57 -37.91 19.43
N LYS A 903 -33.85 -38.21 19.17
CA LYS A 903 -34.76 -38.74 20.18
C LYS A 903 -34.47 -40.20 20.56
N SER A 904 -34.02 -41.01 19.61
CA SER A 904 -33.86 -42.47 19.80
C SER A 904 -32.44 -42.89 20.17
N ALA A 905 -31.41 -42.19 19.68
CA ALA A 905 -30.02 -42.53 19.90
C ALA A 905 -29.53 -42.18 21.31
N ARG A 906 -28.77 -43.09 21.93
CA ARG A 906 -28.12 -42.88 23.23
C ARG A 906 -26.61 -42.70 23.13
N ASP A 907 -26.02 -43.09 22.00
CA ASP A 907 -24.58 -43.00 21.79
C ASP A 907 -24.15 -41.57 21.43
N VAL A 908 -22.97 -41.20 21.91
CA VAL A 908 -22.39 -39.86 21.70
C VAL A 908 -22.16 -39.57 20.22
N VAL A 909 -21.81 -40.59 19.42
CA VAL A 909 -21.42 -40.43 18.03
C VAL A 909 -22.58 -39.96 17.17
N THR A 910 -23.70 -40.67 17.25
CA THR A 910 -24.94 -40.36 16.52
C THR A 910 -25.53 -39.03 16.98
N ARG A 911 -25.53 -38.76 18.30
CA ARG A 911 -26.07 -37.51 18.85
C ARG A 911 -25.30 -36.28 18.36
N THR A 912 -23.98 -36.33 18.36
CA THR A 912 -23.15 -35.20 17.88
C THR A 912 -23.23 -35.04 16.36
N GLY A 913 -23.27 -36.12 15.58
CA GLY A 913 -23.42 -36.07 14.12
C GLY A 913 -24.75 -35.43 13.68
N HIS A 914 -25.88 -35.85 14.26
CA HIS A 914 -27.19 -35.29 13.94
C HIS A 914 -27.42 -33.89 14.54
N SER A 915 -26.79 -33.55 15.68
CA SER A 915 -26.83 -32.18 16.19
C SER A 915 -26.19 -31.23 15.19
N LEU A 916 -24.98 -31.56 14.72
CA LEU A 916 -24.28 -30.79 13.70
C LEU A 916 -25.05 -30.71 12.38
N ALA A 917 -25.65 -31.82 11.93
CA ALA A 917 -26.46 -31.83 10.71
C ALA A 917 -27.62 -30.82 10.74
N LEU A 918 -28.25 -30.62 11.91
CA LEU A 918 -29.27 -29.58 12.08
C LEU A 918 -28.69 -28.16 11.96
N GLY A 919 -27.55 -27.88 12.60
CA GLY A 919 -26.88 -26.58 12.49
C GLY A 919 -26.41 -26.29 11.06
N SER A 920 -25.83 -27.27 10.38
CA SER A 920 -25.36 -27.14 9.00
C SER A 920 -26.52 -26.88 8.01
N LEU A 921 -27.70 -27.46 8.24
CA LEU A 921 -28.89 -27.17 7.43
C LEU A 921 -29.28 -25.68 7.49
N HIS A 922 -29.23 -25.07 8.69
CA HIS A 922 -29.50 -23.64 8.85
C HIS A 922 -28.45 -22.77 8.17
N ARG A 923 -27.16 -23.15 8.21
CA ARG A 923 -26.07 -22.43 7.54
C ARG A 923 -26.32 -22.16 6.05
N TYR A 924 -26.87 -23.15 5.33
CA TYR A 924 -27.03 -23.06 3.87
C TYR A 924 -28.40 -22.59 3.39
N LEU A 925 -29.43 -22.73 4.21
CA LEU A 925 -30.81 -22.44 3.80
C LEU A 925 -31.40 -21.18 4.46
N GLY A 926 -30.71 -20.59 5.44
CA GLY A 926 -31.08 -19.34 6.12
C GLY A 926 -32.31 -19.42 7.03
N GLY A 927 -33.34 -20.17 6.64
CA GLY A 927 -34.58 -20.28 7.40
C GLY A 927 -35.46 -21.42 6.90
N ILE A 928 -35.21 -22.62 7.39
CA ILE A 928 -36.26 -23.66 7.41
C ILE A 928 -37.43 -23.06 8.20
N GLY A 929 -38.66 -23.13 7.68
CA GLY A 929 -39.81 -22.36 8.18
C GLY A 929 -39.98 -22.33 9.71
N PRO A 930 -40.66 -21.31 10.28
CA PRO A 930 -40.63 -20.96 11.70
C PRO A 930 -40.95 -22.11 12.68
N GLN A 931 -41.79 -23.07 12.26
CA GLN A 931 -42.12 -24.27 13.05
C GLN A 931 -40.91 -25.19 13.28
N HIS A 932 -40.05 -25.35 12.28
CA HIS A 932 -38.82 -26.15 12.40
C HIS A 932 -37.75 -25.44 13.21
N LEU A 933 -37.66 -24.11 13.11
CA LEU A 933 -36.72 -23.32 13.92
C LEU A 933 -36.98 -23.52 15.42
N SER A 934 -38.23 -23.38 15.86
CA SER A 934 -38.59 -23.59 17.27
C SER A 934 -38.29 -25.02 17.76
N SER A 935 -38.58 -26.02 16.93
CA SER A 935 -38.29 -27.43 17.25
C SER A 935 -36.79 -27.71 17.32
N CYS A 936 -36.02 -27.14 16.40
CA CYS A 936 -34.56 -27.24 16.35
C CYS A 936 -33.93 -26.62 17.60
N ILE A 937 -34.32 -25.39 17.94
CA ILE A 937 -33.87 -24.70 19.15
C ILE A 937 -34.21 -25.52 20.38
N GLY A 938 -35.44 -26.03 20.52
CA GLY A 938 -35.84 -26.83 21.69
C GLY A 938 -35.00 -28.11 21.89
N VAL A 939 -34.70 -28.82 20.80
CA VAL A 939 -33.84 -30.02 20.84
C VAL A 939 -32.40 -29.65 21.20
N LEU A 940 -31.80 -28.68 20.50
CA LEU A 940 -30.41 -28.26 20.75
C LEU A 940 -30.24 -27.66 22.14
N TYR A 941 -31.21 -26.88 22.62
CA TYR A 941 -31.26 -26.33 23.97
C TYR A 941 -31.24 -27.45 25.02
N THR A 942 -32.06 -28.49 24.84
CA THR A 942 -32.09 -29.64 25.76
C THR A 942 -30.76 -30.42 25.73
N LEU A 943 -30.19 -30.65 24.55
CA LEU A 943 -28.92 -31.36 24.40
C LEU A 943 -27.73 -30.59 24.99
N SER A 944 -27.77 -29.25 24.94
CA SER A 944 -26.73 -28.39 25.53
C SER A 944 -26.65 -28.49 27.06
N GLN A 945 -27.73 -28.91 27.72
CA GLN A 945 -27.79 -29.07 29.18
C GLN A 945 -27.32 -30.46 29.65
N ASP A 946 -27.02 -31.39 28.73
CA ASP A 946 -26.60 -32.75 29.08
C ASP A 946 -25.18 -32.79 29.66
N SER A 947 -25.04 -32.51 30.96
CA SER A 947 -23.76 -32.50 31.66
C SER A 947 -23.07 -33.87 31.74
N THR A 948 -23.75 -34.96 31.33
CA THR A 948 -23.14 -36.30 31.30
C THR A 948 -22.26 -36.52 30.06
N SER A 949 -22.42 -35.69 29.02
CA SER A 949 -21.68 -35.82 27.76
C SER A 949 -21.21 -34.45 27.24
N PRO A 950 -20.01 -33.98 27.62
CA PRO A 950 -19.48 -32.68 27.20
C PRO A 950 -19.30 -32.57 25.67
N ASP A 951 -19.07 -33.70 24.99
CA ASP A 951 -19.01 -33.75 23.53
C ASP A 951 -20.38 -33.40 22.91
N VAL A 952 -21.47 -33.98 23.42
CA VAL A 952 -22.83 -33.65 22.97
C VAL A 952 -23.14 -32.17 23.24
N GLN A 953 -22.78 -31.66 24.42
CA GLN A 953 -22.98 -30.24 24.74
C GLN A 953 -22.25 -29.32 23.77
N THR A 954 -20.98 -29.61 23.47
CA THR A 954 -20.14 -28.83 22.55
C THR A 954 -20.81 -28.72 21.17
N TRP A 955 -21.18 -29.85 20.57
CA TRP A 955 -21.77 -29.86 19.23
C TRP A 955 -23.19 -29.30 19.21
N ALA A 956 -23.98 -29.49 20.28
CA ALA A 956 -25.30 -28.87 20.39
C ALA A 956 -25.22 -27.34 20.47
N LEU A 957 -24.30 -26.80 21.28
CA LEU A 957 -24.07 -25.36 21.42
C LEU A 957 -23.51 -24.73 20.14
N HIS A 958 -22.58 -25.42 19.47
CA HIS A 958 -22.08 -24.97 18.17
C HIS A 958 -23.18 -24.98 17.11
N SER A 959 -24.01 -26.02 17.07
CA SER A 959 -25.16 -26.04 16.16
C SER A 959 -26.18 -24.96 16.48
N LEU A 960 -26.33 -24.60 17.76
CA LEU A 960 -27.15 -23.49 18.20
C LEU A 960 -26.57 -22.15 17.73
N SER A 961 -25.25 -21.94 17.79
CA SER A 961 -24.62 -20.71 17.27
C SER A 961 -24.83 -20.57 15.76
N LEU A 962 -24.69 -21.65 14.99
CA LEU A 962 -24.99 -21.64 13.55
C LEU A 962 -26.46 -21.31 13.27
N THR A 963 -27.38 -21.82 14.10
CA THR A 963 -28.81 -21.54 13.97
C THR A 963 -29.12 -20.07 14.28
N ILE A 964 -28.44 -19.47 15.25
CA ILE A 964 -28.56 -18.04 15.59
C ILE A 964 -28.09 -17.18 14.42
N ASP A 965 -26.87 -17.41 13.93
CA ASP A 965 -26.26 -16.63 12.85
C ASP A 965 -27.13 -16.66 11.57
N SER A 966 -27.76 -17.80 11.28
CA SER A 966 -28.64 -17.94 10.11
C SER A 966 -30.04 -17.32 10.29
N ALA A 967 -30.63 -17.42 11.49
CA ALA A 967 -32.02 -17.01 11.71
C ALA A 967 -32.22 -15.48 11.72
N GLY A 968 -31.16 -14.71 12.03
CA GLY A 968 -31.21 -13.26 12.11
C GLY A 968 -32.32 -12.76 13.05
N ALA A 969 -33.13 -11.81 12.59
CA ALA A 969 -34.20 -11.19 13.40
C ALA A 969 -35.27 -12.19 13.88
N LEU A 970 -35.47 -13.33 13.21
CA LEU A 970 -36.43 -14.35 13.67
C LEU A 970 -36.01 -14.97 15.01
N TYR A 971 -34.74 -14.84 15.40
CA TYR A 971 -34.23 -15.38 16.65
C TYR A 971 -34.57 -14.52 17.89
N HIS A 972 -35.03 -13.26 17.73
CA HIS A 972 -35.26 -12.34 18.85
C HIS A 972 -36.13 -12.92 19.98
N VAL A 973 -37.13 -13.76 19.65
CA VAL A 973 -38.03 -14.41 20.63
C VAL A 973 -37.29 -15.37 21.58
N HIS A 974 -36.13 -15.87 21.18
CA HIS A 974 -35.34 -16.86 21.93
C HIS A 974 -34.09 -16.26 22.60
N VAL A 975 -33.75 -14.99 22.34
CA VAL A 975 -32.49 -14.38 22.80
C VAL A 975 -32.35 -14.44 24.32
N GLU A 976 -33.38 -14.03 25.07
CA GLU A 976 -33.31 -13.99 26.54
C GLU A 976 -33.14 -15.39 27.14
N SER A 977 -33.90 -16.38 26.65
CA SER A 977 -33.76 -17.78 27.09
C SER A 977 -32.39 -18.37 26.76
N THR A 978 -31.85 -18.08 25.57
CA THR A 978 -30.54 -18.59 25.16
C THR A 978 -29.42 -17.90 25.92
N LEU A 979 -29.52 -16.61 26.19
CA LEU A 979 -28.54 -15.90 27.01
C LEU A 979 -28.51 -16.41 28.45
N SER A 980 -29.69 -16.66 29.05
CA SER A 980 -29.79 -17.27 30.38
C SER A 980 -29.16 -18.67 30.44
N LEU A 981 -29.37 -19.49 29.39
CA LEU A 981 -28.69 -20.78 29.24
C LEU A 981 -27.17 -20.62 29.16
N ILE A 982 -26.67 -19.70 28.33
CA ILE A 982 -25.23 -19.46 28.16
C ILE A 982 -24.59 -19.07 29.48
N VAL A 983 -25.17 -18.11 30.20
CA VAL A 983 -24.63 -17.64 31.48
C VAL A 983 -24.67 -18.74 32.53
N MET A 984 -25.78 -19.48 32.62
CA MET A 984 -25.89 -20.64 33.52
C MET A 984 -24.80 -21.68 33.24
N LEU A 985 -24.53 -22.00 31.97
CA LEU A 985 -23.49 -22.97 31.59
C LEU A 985 -22.08 -22.41 31.84
N LEU A 986 -21.80 -21.14 31.52
CA LEU A 986 -20.51 -20.51 31.81
C LEU A 986 -20.17 -20.51 33.30
N LEU A 987 -21.18 -20.38 34.17
CA LEU A 987 -21.00 -20.37 35.61
C LEU A 987 -20.84 -21.78 36.22
N ASN A 988 -21.27 -22.83 35.54
CA ASN A 988 -21.32 -24.20 36.11
C ASN A 988 -20.37 -25.20 35.44
N VAL A 989 -20.12 -25.07 34.14
CA VAL A 989 -19.31 -26.03 33.37
C VAL A 989 -17.85 -25.99 33.85
N PRO A 990 -17.23 -27.14 34.17
CA PRO A 990 -15.84 -27.20 34.58
C PRO A 990 -14.87 -26.65 33.50
N PRO A 991 -13.81 -25.91 33.89
CA PRO A 991 -12.81 -25.37 32.95
C PRO A 991 -12.01 -26.46 32.21
N THR A 992 -12.09 -27.71 32.68
CA THR A 992 -11.52 -28.89 31.99
C THR A 992 -12.23 -29.19 30.67
N HIS A 993 -13.46 -28.69 30.46
CA HIS A 993 -14.24 -28.83 29.22
C HIS A 993 -14.15 -27.55 28.38
N ALA A 994 -12.95 -27.22 27.92
CA ALA A 994 -12.68 -25.98 27.18
C ALA A 994 -13.46 -25.86 25.85
N GLN A 995 -13.79 -26.97 25.19
CA GLN A 995 -14.56 -26.98 23.92
C GLN A 995 -16.02 -26.53 24.12
N VAL A 996 -16.61 -26.86 25.27
CA VAL A 996 -17.95 -26.38 25.66
C VAL A 996 -17.89 -24.86 25.81
N HIS A 997 -16.88 -24.33 26.51
CA HIS A 997 -16.68 -22.88 26.67
C HIS A 997 -16.43 -22.15 25.35
N GLN A 998 -15.68 -22.75 24.42
CA GLN A 998 -15.50 -22.19 23.07
C GLN A 998 -16.84 -22.09 22.33
N SER A 999 -17.67 -23.13 22.41
CA SER A 999 -18.99 -23.16 21.77
C SER A 999 -19.97 -22.18 22.44
N LEU A 1000 -19.90 -22.03 23.77
CA LEU A 1000 -20.63 -20.98 24.50
C LEU A 1000 -20.22 -19.59 24.04
N GLY A 1001 -18.92 -19.35 23.88
CA GLY A 1001 -18.39 -18.09 23.38
C GLY A 1001 -18.82 -17.76 21.94
N ARG A 1002 -18.94 -18.76 21.07
CA ARG A 1002 -19.51 -18.56 19.73
C ARG A 1002 -20.98 -18.24 19.77
N CYS A 1003 -21.74 -18.98 20.59
CA CYS A 1003 -23.15 -18.73 20.79
C CYS A 1003 -23.40 -17.32 21.33
N LEU A 1004 -22.56 -16.86 22.28
CA LEU A 1004 -22.59 -15.50 22.80
C LEU A 1004 -22.27 -14.45 21.71
N ASN A 1005 -21.23 -14.70 20.91
CA ASN A 1005 -20.86 -13.80 19.81
C ASN A 1005 -21.98 -13.68 18.74
N ALA A 1006 -22.62 -14.80 18.40
CA ALA A 1006 -23.76 -14.86 17.49
C ALA A 1006 -24.96 -14.07 18.05
N LEU A 1007 -25.25 -14.19 19.35
CA LEU A 1007 -26.30 -13.40 20.01
C LEU A 1007 -25.97 -11.90 20.02
N ILE A 1008 -24.72 -11.51 20.32
CA ILE A 1008 -24.28 -10.11 20.29
C ILE A 1008 -24.48 -9.53 18.88
N THR A 1009 -24.12 -10.30 17.85
CA THR A 1009 -24.28 -9.91 16.44
C THR A 1009 -25.75 -9.78 16.06
N THR A 1010 -26.61 -10.69 16.54
CA THR A 1010 -28.06 -10.67 16.30
C THR A 1010 -28.73 -9.46 16.93
N LEU A 1011 -28.31 -9.07 18.14
CA LEU A 1011 -28.80 -7.87 18.82
C LEU A 1011 -28.27 -6.57 18.18
N GLY A 1012 -27.00 -6.58 17.77
CA GLY A 1012 -26.38 -5.47 17.03
C GLY A 1012 -26.54 -4.11 17.75
N PRO A 1013 -26.88 -3.03 17.02
CA PRO A 1013 -27.03 -1.68 17.59
C PRO A 1013 -28.11 -1.53 18.67
N GLU A 1014 -29.05 -2.48 18.81
CA GLU A 1014 -30.08 -2.42 19.87
C GLU A 1014 -29.45 -2.40 21.27
N LEU A 1015 -28.25 -2.94 21.41
CA LEU A 1015 -27.45 -2.91 22.65
C LEU A 1015 -27.09 -1.50 23.13
N GLN A 1016 -27.27 -0.45 22.31
CA GLN A 1016 -27.09 0.95 22.74
C GLN A 1016 -28.27 1.47 23.58
N GLY A 1017 -29.42 0.79 23.56
CA GLY A 1017 -30.63 1.23 24.26
C GLY A 1017 -30.44 1.34 25.78
N SER A 1018 -31.17 2.27 26.38
CA SER A 1018 -31.19 2.52 27.84
C SER A 1018 -32.33 1.79 28.56
N ASN A 1019 -33.19 1.05 27.84
CA ASN A 1019 -34.28 0.29 28.43
C ASN A 1019 -33.75 -0.74 29.44
N THR A 1020 -34.49 -0.99 30.52
CA THR A 1020 -34.10 -1.93 31.58
C THR A 1020 -33.83 -3.34 31.05
N SER A 1021 -34.63 -3.82 30.10
CA SER A 1021 -34.43 -5.12 29.44
C SER A 1021 -33.13 -5.18 28.63
N VAL A 1022 -32.89 -4.17 27.78
CA VAL A 1022 -31.66 -4.05 26.98
C VAL A 1022 -30.43 -3.93 27.87
N SER A 1023 -30.53 -3.14 28.94
CA SER A 1023 -29.44 -3.01 29.92
C SER A 1023 -29.15 -4.34 30.60
N ALA A 1024 -30.18 -5.12 30.96
CA ALA A 1024 -29.99 -6.45 31.55
C ALA A 1024 -29.29 -7.41 30.57
N LEU A 1025 -29.75 -7.47 29.32
CA LEU A 1025 -29.11 -8.28 28.27
C LEU A 1025 -27.63 -7.90 28.07
N ARG A 1026 -27.35 -6.60 27.98
CA ARG A 1026 -25.98 -6.07 27.84
C ARG A 1026 -25.10 -6.46 29.04
N THR A 1027 -25.62 -6.36 30.25
CA THR A 1027 -24.90 -6.79 31.47
C THR A 1027 -24.63 -8.30 31.44
N SER A 1028 -25.59 -9.14 31.07
CA SER A 1028 -25.39 -10.59 30.93
C SER A 1028 -24.35 -10.93 29.84
N CYS A 1029 -24.30 -10.18 28.73
CA CYS A 1029 -23.26 -10.34 27.71
C CYS A 1029 -21.85 -9.99 28.25
N LEU A 1030 -21.71 -8.85 28.94
CA LEU A 1030 -20.45 -8.43 29.55
C LEU A 1030 -19.99 -9.40 30.65
N LEU A 1031 -20.94 -9.92 31.42
CA LEU A 1031 -20.72 -10.97 32.40
C LEU A 1031 -20.17 -12.24 31.74
N GLY A 1032 -20.80 -12.71 30.66
CA GLY A 1032 -20.33 -13.86 29.89
C GLY A 1032 -18.92 -13.67 29.34
N CYS A 1033 -18.63 -12.49 28.79
CA CYS A 1033 -17.28 -12.14 28.30
C CYS A 1033 -16.25 -12.18 29.43
N ALA A 1034 -16.56 -11.65 30.61
CA ALA A 1034 -15.65 -11.63 31.74
C ALA A 1034 -15.30 -13.03 32.24
N VAL A 1035 -16.30 -13.90 32.39
CA VAL A 1035 -16.09 -15.31 32.77
C VAL A 1035 -15.13 -16.00 31.79
N MET A 1036 -15.30 -15.73 30.50
CA MET A 1036 -14.45 -16.30 29.45
C MET A 1036 -13.04 -15.70 29.40
N GLN A 1037 -12.85 -14.40 29.68
CA GLN A 1037 -11.53 -13.77 29.77
C GLN A 1037 -10.69 -14.38 30.91
N ASP A 1038 -11.33 -14.68 32.04
CA ASP A 1038 -10.71 -15.28 33.21
C ASP A 1038 -10.44 -16.79 33.08
N HIS A 1039 -10.93 -17.40 32.00
CA HIS A 1039 -10.77 -18.82 31.72
C HIS A 1039 -9.31 -19.15 31.34
N PRO A 1040 -8.73 -20.25 31.85
CA PRO A 1040 -7.31 -20.58 31.62
C PRO A 1040 -6.97 -21.06 30.20
N GLY A 1041 -7.98 -21.32 29.36
CA GLY A 1041 -7.82 -21.81 27.99
C GLY A 1041 -7.79 -20.67 26.97
N CYS A 1042 -6.68 -20.52 26.24
CA CYS A 1042 -6.42 -19.38 25.35
C CYS A 1042 -7.43 -19.23 24.21
N LEU A 1043 -8.01 -20.32 23.70
CA LEU A 1043 -9.06 -20.26 22.66
C LEU A 1043 -10.38 -19.68 23.20
N VAL A 1044 -10.68 -19.90 24.48
CA VAL A 1044 -11.86 -19.30 25.15
C VAL A 1044 -11.62 -17.81 25.36
N GLN A 1045 -10.40 -17.43 25.73
CA GLN A 1045 -10.00 -16.03 25.85
C GLN A 1045 -10.06 -15.31 24.50
N ALA A 1046 -9.61 -15.95 23.41
CA ALA A 1046 -9.72 -15.41 22.06
C ALA A 1046 -11.20 -15.14 21.70
N GLN A 1047 -12.09 -16.10 21.98
CA GLN A 1047 -13.52 -15.93 21.75
C GLN A 1047 -14.13 -14.82 22.62
N ALA A 1048 -13.63 -14.63 23.85
CA ALA A 1048 -14.06 -13.54 24.73
C ALA A 1048 -13.65 -12.17 24.16
N ILE A 1049 -12.43 -12.06 23.63
CA ILE A 1049 -11.93 -10.85 22.97
C ILE A 1049 -12.76 -10.55 21.72
N SER A 1050 -13.09 -11.55 20.90
CA SER A 1050 -13.99 -11.36 19.75
C SER A 1050 -15.37 -10.85 20.17
N CYS A 1051 -15.95 -11.39 21.25
CA CYS A 1051 -17.24 -10.90 21.78
C CYS A 1051 -17.14 -9.43 22.25
N LEU A 1052 -16.05 -9.07 22.94
CA LEU A 1052 -15.81 -7.70 23.40
C LEU A 1052 -15.53 -6.74 22.25
N GLN A 1053 -14.85 -7.19 21.20
CA GLN A 1053 -14.66 -6.44 19.97
C GLN A 1053 -16.01 -6.12 19.30
N GLN A 1054 -16.90 -7.10 19.19
CA GLN A 1054 -18.25 -6.91 18.64
C GLN A 1054 -19.10 -5.99 19.54
N LEU A 1055 -19.04 -6.18 20.87
CA LEU A 1055 -19.72 -5.31 21.83
C LEU A 1055 -19.22 -3.86 21.74
N HIS A 1056 -17.91 -3.64 21.57
CA HIS A 1056 -17.35 -2.31 21.40
C HIS A 1056 -17.82 -1.67 20.07
N MET A 1057 -17.88 -2.46 18.99
CA MET A 1057 -18.40 -1.98 17.71
C MET A 1057 -19.86 -1.52 17.81
N PHE A 1058 -20.72 -2.31 18.48
CA PHE A 1058 -22.14 -1.99 18.58
C PHE A 1058 -22.49 -1.04 19.72
N ALA A 1059 -21.77 -1.04 20.84
CA ALA A 1059 -22.12 -0.33 22.07
C ALA A 1059 -20.87 0.17 22.83
N PRO A 1060 -20.03 1.05 22.24
CA PRO A 1060 -18.69 1.40 22.75
C PRO A 1060 -18.74 2.00 24.15
N ARG A 1061 -19.74 2.84 24.45
CA ARG A 1061 -19.92 3.52 25.75
C ARG A 1061 -20.09 2.57 26.95
N HIS A 1062 -20.37 1.30 26.69
CA HIS A 1062 -20.63 0.30 27.71
C HIS A 1062 -19.49 -0.71 27.89
N VAL A 1063 -18.46 -0.65 27.03
CA VAL A 1063 -17.26 -1.48 27.17
C VAL A 1063 -16.18 -0.66 27.86
N ASN A 1064 -15.66 -1.17 28.97
CA ASN A 1064 -14.61 -0.48 29.71
C ASN A 1064 -13.26 -0.61 28.97
N LEU A 1065 -12.91 0.44 28.23
CA LEU A 1065 -11.71 0.49 27.40
C LEU A 1065 -10.42 0.27 28.21
N SER A 1066 -10.30 0.82 29.42
CA SER A 1066 -9.09 0.67 30.25
C SER A 1066 -8.80 -0.78 30.62
N SER A 1067 -9.84 -1.54 30.97
CA SER A 1067 -9.72 -2.96 31.29
C SER A 1067 -9.46 -3.82 30.05
N LEU A 1068 -10.09 -3.48 28.92
CA LEU A 1068 -9.92 -4.19 27.67
C LEU A 1068 -8.49 -4.02 27.14
N VAL A 1069 -8.00 -2.78 27.02
CA VAL A 1069 -6.64 -2.48 26.56
C VAL A 1069 -5.60 -3.16 27.44
N SER A 1070 -5.79 -3.16 28.76
CA SER A 1070 -4.91 -3.88 29.67
C SER A 1070 -4.84 -5.38 29.35
N CYS A 1071 -5.99 -6.03 29.16
CA CYS A 1071 -6.08 -7.43 28.78
C CYS A 1071 -5.40 -7.71 27.43
N LEU A 1072 -5.59 -6.83 26.44
CA LEU A 1072 -4.97 -6.95 25.12
C LEU A 1072 -3.44 -6.86 25.22
N CYS A 1073 -2.90 -5.86 25.92
CA CYS A 1073 -1.46 -5.65 26.08
C CYS A 1073 -0.76 -6.84 26.75
N VAL A 1074 -1.37 -7.45 27.76
CA VAL A 1074 -0.80 -8.64 28.45
C VAL A 1074 -0.73 -9.85 27.52
N ASN A 1075 -1.62 -9.95 26.53
CA ASN A 1075 -1.71 -11.10 25.63
C ASN A 1075 -1.03 -10.89 24.25
N LEU A 1076 -0.41 -9.74 24.00
CA LEU A 1076 0.31 -9.44 22.74
C LEU A 1076 1.37 -10.50 22.40
N CYS A 1077 2.13 -10.95 23.41
CA CYS A 1077 3.21 -11.93 23.27
C CYS A 1077 2.80 -13.34 23.74
N SER A 1078 1.49 -13.65 23.69
CA SER A 1078 0.99 -15.00 24.03
C SER A 1078 1.63 -16.07 23.13
N PRO A 1079 1.98 -17.27 23.65
CA PRO A 1079 2.51 -18.36 22.84
C PRO A 1079 1.46 -19.03 21.93
N TYR A 1080 0.22 -18.52 21.89
CA TYR A 1080 -0.87 -19.05 21.08
C TYR A 1080 -1.26 -18.06 19.99
N LEU A 1081 -0.95 -18.39 18.73
CA LEU A 1081 -1.24 -17.59 17.54
C LEU A 1081 -2.68 -17.04 17.48
N LEU A 1082 -3.70 -17.88 17.65
CA LEU A 1082 -5.10 -17.45 17.56
C LEU A 1082 -5.50 -16.41 18.64
N LEU A 1083 -4.90 -16.48 19.83
CA LEU A 1083 -5.10 -15.48 20.85
C LEU A 1083 -4.42 -14.16 20.45
N ARG A 1084 -3.19 -14.22 19.94
CA ARG A 1084 -2.48 -13.03 19.42
C ARG A 1084 -3.24 -12.37 18.27
N ARG A 1085 -3.80 -13.15 17.33
CA ARG A 1085 -4.66 -12.63 16.24
C ARG A 1085 -5.92 -11.95 16.75
N ALA A 1086 -6.65 -12.58 17.69
CA ALA A 1086 -7.84 -11.96 18.28
C ALA A 1086 -7.48 -10.64 19.00
N VAL A 1087 -6.34 -10.61 19.70
CA VAL A 1087 -5.82 -9.41 20.37
C VAL A 1087 -5.51 -8.31 19.35
N LEU A 1088 -4.76 -8.61 18.29
CA LEU A 1088 -4.35 -7.65 17.25
C LEU A 1088 -5.52 -7.16 16.42
N ALA A 1089 -6.47 -8.02 16.06
CA ALA A 1089 -7.69 -7.63 15.36
C ALA A 1089 -8.55 -6.69 16.22
N CYS A 1090 -8.69 -6.97 17.51
CA CYS A 1090 -9.40 -6.09 18.44
C CYS A 1090 -8.65 -4.75 18.58
N LEU A 1091 -7.33 -4.76 18.78
CA LEU A 1091 -6.53 -3.55 18.91
C LEU A 1091 -6.60 -2.68 17.64
N ARG A 1092 -6.53 -3.29 16.45
CA ARG A 1092 -6.68 -2.62 15.15
C ARG A 1092 -8.00 -1.86 15.07
N GLN A 1093 -9.11 -2.49 15.47
CA GLN A 1093 -10.43 -1.85 15.50
C GLN A 1093 -10.50 -0.70 16.50
N LEU A 1094 -9.97 -0.88 17.72
CA LEU A 1094 -9.99 0.18 18.73
C LEU A 1094 -9.22 1.42 18.25
N VAL A 1095 -8.02 1.21 17.67
CA VAL A 1095 -7.16 2.30 17.19
C VAL A 1095 -7.79 3.08 16.03
N GLN A 1096 -8.62 2.46 15.18
CA GLN A 1096 -9.30 3.16 14.09
C GLN A 1096 -10.14 4.35 14.55
N ARG A 1097 -10.63 4.35 15.80
CA ARG A 1097 -11.46 5.43 16.36
C ARG A 1097 -10.84 6.10 17.58
N GLU A 1098 -10.17 5.35 18.45
CA GLU A 1098 -9.78 5.75 19.81
C GLU A 1098 -8.26 5.62 20.04
N ALA A 1099 -7.43 5.80 18.99
CA ALA A 1099 -5.97 5.58 19.04
C ALA A 1099 -5.27 6.24 20.24
N ALA A 1100 -5.60 7.50 20.53
CA ALA A 1100 -4.98 8.26 21.62
C ALA A 1100 -5.30 7.67 23.00
N GLU A 1101 -6.56 7.32 23.24
CA GLU A 1101 -7.04 6.73 24.50
C GLU A 1101 -6.43 5.34 24.72
N VAL A 1102 -6.34 4.53 23.66
CA VAL A 1102 -5.69 3.21 23.69
C VAL A 1102 -4.20 3.33 24.07
N SER A 1103 -3.48 4.28 23.46
CA SER A 1103 -2.06 4.56 23.77
C SER A 1103 -1.89 4.99 25.24
N GLU A 1104 -2.76 5.86 25.76
CA GLU A 1104 -2.72 6.29 27.17
C GLU A 1104 -2.98 5.13 28.16
N HIS A 1105 -3.99 4.30 27.89
CA HIS A 1105 -4.30 3.15 28.74
C HIS A 1105 -3.15 2.12 28.75
N ALA A 1106 -2.47 1.90 27.63
CA ALA A 1106 -1.31 1.02 27.57
C ALA A 1106 -0.13 1.56 28.41
N ILE A 1107 0.11 2.87 28.41
CA ILE A 1107 1.14 3.51 29.24
C ILE A 1107 0.80 3.42 30.74
N MET A 1108 -0.48 3.61 31.10
CA MET A 1108 -0.94 3.47 32.49
C MET A 1108 -0.70 2.06 33.03
N LEU A 1109 -0.98 1.04 32.22
CA LEU A 1109 -0.67 -0.35 32.55
C LEU A 1109 0.83 -0.56 32.82
N ALA A 1110 1.68 -0.01 31.95
CA ALA A 1110 3.13 -0.15 32.07
C ALA A 1110 3.68 0.46 33.37
N ARG A 1111 3.08 1.56 33.84
CA ARG A 1111 3.45 2.23 35.10
C ARG A 1111 3.04 1.46 36.35
N ASP A 1112 1.91 0.75 36.30
CA ASP A 1112 1.35 0.11 37.50
C ASP A 1112 2.18 -1.07 38.03
N GLY A 1113 3.17 -1.58 37.28
CA GLY A 1113 4.26 -2.44 37.78
C GLY A 1113 3.88 -3.81 38.35
N ARG A 1114 2.61 -4.05 38.67
CA ARG A 1114 2.09 -5.23 39.37
C ARG A 1114 2.08 -6.49 38.50
N ASP A 1115 1.94 -6.34 37.20
CA ASP A 1115 1.98 -7.46 36.27
C ASP A 1115 3.40 -7.61 35.69
N ALA A 1116 4.17 -8.52 36.29
CA ALA A 1116 5.48 -8.94 35.78
C ALA A 1116 5.42 -9.56 34.37
N ALA A 1117 4.22 -9.82 33.85
CA ALA A 1117 3.97 -10.36 32.52
C ALA A 1117 3.90 -9.28 31.42
N ALA A 1118 3.78 -7.99 31.76
CA ALA A 1118 3.81 -6.92 30.77
C ALA A 1118 5.21 -6.83 30.15
N ASP A 1119 5.28 -6.90 28.81
CA ASP A 1119 6.51 -6.91 28.04
C ASP A 1119 7.45 -5.75 28.44
N ALA A 1120 8.75 -6.03 28.55
CA ALA A 1120 9.76 -5.02 28.90
C ALA A 1120 9.73 -3.85 27.91
N ASN A 1121 9.46 -4.15 26.64
CA ASN A 1121 9.32 -3.15 25.57
C ASN A 1121 8.17 -2.17 25.81
N LEU A 1122 7.03 -2.63 26.35
CA LEU A 1122 5.88 -1.75 26.62
C LEU A 1122 6.23 -0.65 27.64
N ARG A 1123 7.11 -0.96 28.60
CA ARG A 1123 7.57 0.01 29.61
C ARG A 1123 8.56 1.01 29.06
N GLU A 1124 9.42 0.61 28.12
CA GLU A 1124 10.49 1.46 27.60
C GLU A 1124 10.03 2.36 26.44
N VAL A 1125 9.22 1.84 25.52
CA VAL A 1125 8.90 2.52 24.25
C VAL A 1125 7.39 2.67 23.97
N GLY A 1126 6.54 2.27 24.91
CA GLY A 1126 5.07 2.36 24.76
C GLY A 1126 4.49 1.29 23.84
N LEU A 1127 3.21 1.42 23.51
CA LEU A 1127 2.50 0.45 22.67
C LEU A 1127 3.01 0.46 21.23
N GLU A 1128 3.29 1.66 20.72
CA GLU A 1128 3.80 1.92 19.37
C GLU A 1128 5.13 1.17 19.15
N GLY A 1129 6.08 1.29 20.08
CA GLY A 1129 7.34 0.57 19.99
C GLY A 1129 7.24 -0.92 20.30
N ALA A 1130 6.33 -1.34 21.20
CA ALA A 1130 6.08 -2.76 21.43
C ALA A 1130 5.53 -3.46 20.16
N LEU A 1131 4.65 -2.78 19.41
CA LEU A 1131 4.15 -3.27 18.12
C LEU A 1131 5.24 -3.32 17.05
N LEU A 1132 6.13 -2.33 16.98
CA LEU A 1132 7.30 -2.38 16.09
C LEU A 1132 8.25 -3.54 16.44
N ALA A 1133 8.48 -3.78 17.73
CA ALA A 1133 9.30 -4.93 18.18
C ALA A 1133 8.61 -6.27 17.91
N LEU A 1134 7.28 -6.32 17.98
CA LEU A 1134 6.50 -7.50 17.62
C LEU A 1134 6.55 -7.76 16.11
N LEU A 1135 6.45 -6.72 15.28
CA LEU A 1135 6.54 -6.82 13.82
C LEU A 1135 7.86 -7.46 13.37
N ASP A 1136 8.95 -7.19 14.09
CA ASP A 1136 10.27 -7.75 13.80
C ASP A 1136 10.40 -9.24 14.11
N ARG A 1137 9.66 -9.72 15.12
CA ARG A 1137 9.71 -11.09 15.61
C ARG A 1137 8.67 -12.00 14.98
N GLU A 1138 7.56 -11.43 14.52
CA GLU A 1138 6.44 -12.18 13.98
C GLU A 1138 6.76 -12.77 12.60
N THR A 1139 6.29 -14.00 12.36
CA THR A 1139 6.45 -14.68 11.07
C THR A 1139 5.11 -14.91 10.35
N ASP A 1140 3.99 -14.80 11.05
CA ASP A 1140 2.66 -14.95 10.45
C ASP A 1140 2.29 -13.74 9.59
N GLU A 1141 2.06 -13.94 8.29
CA GLU A 1141 1.78 -12.85 7.34
C GLU A 1141 0.53 -12.04 7.72
N SER A 1142 -0.53 -12.72 8.18
CA SER A 1142 -1.78 -12.06 8.55
C SER A 1142 -1.61 -11.17 9.79
N LEU A 1143 -0.85 -11.65 10.78
CA LEU A 1143 -0.57 -10.88 11.99
C LEU A 1143 0.42 -9.74 11.71
N CYS A 1144 1.43 -9.95 10.87
CA CYS A 1144 2.28 -8.88 10.35
C CYS A 1144 1.46 -7.78 9.66
N GLN A 1145 0.47 -8.17 8.85
CA GLN A 1145 -0.43 -7.21 8.20
C GLN A 1145 -1.30 -6.46 9.20
N ASP A 1146 -1.91 -7.16 10.16
CA ASP A 1146 -2.69 -6.53 11.24
C ASP A 1146 -1.85 -5.57 12.10
N ILE A 1147 -0.59 -5.91 12.39
CA ILE A 1147 0.35 -5.02 13.11
C ILE A 1147 0.62 -3.77 12.26
N ARG A 1148 0.98 -3.93 10.98
CA ARG A 1148 1.24 -2.81 10.07
C ARG A 1148 0.02 -1.90 9.99
N GLU A 1149 -1.17 -2.45 9.80
CA GLU A 1149 -2.41 -1.68 9.76
C GLU A 1149 -2.68 -0.96 11.08
N THR A 1150 -2.50 -1.61 12.22
CA THR A 1150 -2.65 -0.98 13.54
C THR A 1150 -1.72 0.23 13.67
N LEU A 1151 -0.43 0.06 13.35
CA LEU A 1151 0.56 1.14 13.36
C LEU A 1151 0.21 2.26 12.38
N HIS A 1152 -0.29 1.94 11.19
CA HIS A 1152 -0.75 2.94 10.21
C HIS A 1152 -1.92 3.79 10.73
N HIS A 1153 -2.91 3.18 11.39
CA HIS A 1153 -4.04 3.91 11.97
C HIS A 1153 -3.58 4.77 13.15
N MET A 1154 -2.68 4.26 14.01
CA MET A 1154 -2.07 5.06 15.08
C MET A 1154 -1.31 6.25 14.51
N LEU A 1155 -0.48 6.03 13.47
CA LEU A 1155 0.30 7.08 12.82
C LEU A 1155 -0.63 8.13 12.21
N THR A 1156 -1.66 7.72 11.47
CA THR A 1156 -2.64 8.64 10.85
C THR A 1156 -3.43 9.47 11.85
N SER A 1157 -3.73 8.91 13.02
CA SER A 1157 -4.48 9.62 14.07
C SER A 1157 -3.58 10.50 14.95
N MET A 1158 -2.33 10.09 15.18
CA MET A 1158 -1.50 10.64 16.26
C MET A 1158 -0.16 11.25 15.83
N ALA A 1159 0.29 11.07 14.58
CA ALA A 1159 1.62 11.53 14.15
C ALA A 1159 1.83 13.02 14.37
N VAL A 1160 0.86 13.86 13.98
CA VAL A 1160 0.95 15.32 14.12
C VAL A 1160 0.98 15.73 15.61
N GLY A 1161 0.23 15.03 16.46
CA GLY A 1161 0.16 15.33 17.90
C GLY A 1161 1.33 14.81 18.74
N LYS A 1162 2.00 13.73 18.30
CA LYS A 1162 3.15 13.10 18.99
C LYS A 1162 4.36 12.98 18.07
N LEU A 1163 4.69 14.05 17.32
CA LEU A 1163 5.69 14.04 16.26
C LEU A 1163 7.08 13.54 16.72
N THR A 1164 7.64 14.15 17.77
CA THR A 1164 8.94 13.73 18.35
C THR A 1164 8.99 12.22 18.69
N LEU A 1165 7.90 11.64 19.22
CA LEU A 1165 7.86 10.22 19.58
C LEU A 1165 8.00 9.33 18.35
N TRP A 1166 7.21 9.60 17.30
CA TRP A 1166 7.22 8.82 16.07
C TRP A 1166 8.55 8.94 15.32
N LEU A 1167 9.08 10.16 15.22
CA LEU A 1167 10.39 10.37 14.60
C LEU A 1167 11.49 9.66 15.37
N LYS A 1168 11.47 9.71 16.71
CA LYS A 1168 12.43 8.97 17.53
C LYS A 1168 12.33 7.46 17.33
N LEU A 1169 11.12 6.90 17.32
CA LEU A 1169 10.93 5.46 17.06
C LEU A 1169 11.46 5.05 15.68
N CYS A 1170 11.12 5.78 14.62
CA CYS A 1170 11.65 5.53 13.27
C CYS A 1170 13.18 5.64 13.24
N LYS A 1171 13.73 6.65 13.92
CA LYS A 1171 15.16 6.92 14.02
C LYS A 1171 15.90 5.78 14.73
N ASP A 1172 15.36 5.30 15.85
CA ASP A 1172 15.95 4.22 16.65
C ASP A 1172 15.96 2.90 15.86
N VAL A 1173 14.86 2.59 15.15
CA VAL A 1173 14.76 1.40 14.29
C VAL A 1173 15.74 1.46 13.11
N LEU A 1174 15.85 2.61 12.44
CA LEU A 1174 16.77 2.78 11.30
C LEU A 1174 18.24 2.84 11.71
N ALA A 1175 18.55 3.31 12.92
CA ALA A 1175 19.92 3.46 13.39
C ALA A 1175 20.52 2.17 13.98
N ALA A 1176 19.70 1.26 14.50
CA ALA A 1176 20.15 0.08 15.23
C ALA A 1176 21.06 -0.88 14.44
N SER A 1177 21.01 -0.88 13.09
CA SER A 1177 21.85 -1.75 12.26
C SER A 1177 23.16 -1.11 11.78
N ALA A 1178 23.45 0.16 12.12
CA ALA A 1178 24.58 0.90 11.57
C ALA A 1178 25.98 0.38 11.99
N ASP A 1179 26.05 -0.68 12.82
CA ASP A 1179 27.29 -1.33 13.25
C ASP A 1179 28.03 -2.13 12.16
N PHE A 1180 27.60 -2.05 10.89
CA PHE A 1180 28.43 -2.45 9.74
C PHE A 1180 29.45 -1.36 9.38
N THR A 1181 30.34 -1.02 10.33
CA THR A 1181 31.66 -0.35 10.14
C THR A 1181 31.79 0.74 9.05
N ALA A 1182 30.85 1.68 8.91
CA ALA A 1182 31.00 2.77 7.93
C ALA A 1182 30.65 4.19 8.42
N VAL A 1183 30.18 4.42 9.65
CA VAL A 1183 29.70 5.78 10.06
C VAL A 1183 30.50 6.47 11.18
N THR A 1184 31.47 5.83 11.83
CA THR A 1184 32.36 6.53 12.76
C THR A 1184 33.58 7.12 12.01
N CYS A 1185 33.39 8.25 11.32
CA CYS A 1185 34.43 9.25 11.01
C CYS A 1185 33.85 10.37 10.13
N VAL A 1186 32.89 11.14 10.67
CA VAL A 1186 32.69 12.53 10.24
C VAL A 1186 32.48 13.33 11.52
N ASP A 1187 33.57 13.59 12.23
CA ASP A 1187 33.61 14.60 13.30
C ASP A 1187 33.37 15.97 12.67
N THR A 1188 32.12 16.42 12.66
CA THR A 1188 31.79 17.84 12.57
C THR A 1188 31.95 18.47 13.95
N MET A 1189 33.19 18.55 14.44
CA MET A 1189 33.57 19.32 15.63
C MET A 1189 34.99 19.87 15.41
N GLN A 1190 35.14 20.78 14.45
CA GLN A 1190 36.19 21.79 14.51
C GLN A 1190 35.52 23.11 14.87
N GLU A 1191 36.13 23.80 15.85
CA GLU A 1191 35.71 25.07 16.47
C GLU A 1191 34.91 24.97 17.78
N GLU A 1192 35.50 24.36 18.81
CA GLU A 1192 35.61 25.01 20.14
C GLU A 1192 36.95 24.60 20.77
N GLU A 1193 38.02 25.37 20.48
CA GLU A 1193 39.25 25.35 21.26
C GLU A 1193 38.95 25.93 22.65
N GLY A 1194 38.98 25.08 23.70
CA GLY A 1194 38.66 25.51 25.06
C GLY A 1194 38.93 24.45 26.13
N ASP A 1195 40.17 23.96 26.20
CA ASP A 1195 40.89 23.51 27.40
C ASP A 1195 40.07 22.93 28.58
N ARG A 1196 40.04 21.59 28.70
CA ARG A 1196 40.17 20.81 29.96
C ARG A 1196 40.19 19.30 29.66
N GLY A 1197 41.22 18.64 30.17
CA GLY A 1197 41.63 17.28 29.78
C GLY A 1197 41.02 16.10 30.54
N ASP A 1198 41.44 14.93 30.04
CA ASP A 1198 41.37 13.57 30.59
C ASP A 1198 40.01 13.02 31.04
N ASP A 1199 39.27 12.39 30.12
CA ASP A 1199 38.23 11.42 30.45
C ASP A 1199 38.11 10.28 29.40
N ALA A 1200 39.24 9.72 28.95
CA ALA A 1200 39.27 8.57 28.03
C ALA A 1200 39.04 7.20 28.71
N SER A 1201 38.55 7.14 29.96
CA SER A 1201 38.40 5.87 30.70
C SER A 1201 36.96 5.44 31.04
N VAL A 1202 35.92 6.13 30.52
CA VAL A 1202 34.51 5.77 30.79
C VAL A 1202 33.83 4.95 29.68
N LEU A 1203 34.44 4.76 28.50
CA LEU A 1203 33.80 4.06 27.37
C LEU A 1203 33.83 2.51 27.40
N THR A 1204 34.15 1.86 28.52
CA THR A 1204 34.12 0.37 28.60
C THR A 1204 33.28 -0.23 29.73
N ARG A 1205 32.39 0.53 30.38
CA ARG A 1205 31.41 -0.02 31.32
C ARG A 1205 30.01 0.58 31.14
N GLY A 1206 29.40 0.32 29.99
CA GLY A 1206 27.95 0.39 29.85
C GLY A 1206 27.36 -0.97 30.20
N ASP A 1207 26.56 -1.04 31.27
CA ASP A 1207 25.70 -2.18 31.59
C ASP A 1207 24.95 -2.65 30.33
N ASP A 1208 25.08 -3.93 29.97
CA ASP A 1208 24.32 -4.63 28.91
C ASP A 1208 22.82 -4.66 29.24
N LYS A 1209 22.15 -3.51 29.28
CA LYS A 1209 20.70 -3.46 29.14
C LYS A 1209 20.41 -3.56 27.65
N PRO A 1210 19.82 -4.67 27.17
CA PRO A 1210 19.52 -4.81 25.76
C PRO A 1210 18.62 -3.63 25.34
N HIS A 1211 19.08 -2.82 24.39
CA HIS A 1211 18.19 -1.87 23.73
C HIS A 1211 17.00 -2.63 23.11
N PRO A 1212 15.77 -2.09 23.17
CA PRO A 1212 14.57 -2.80 22.72
C PRO A 1212 14.63 -3.17 21.24
N PHE A 1213 15.38 -2.40 20.44
CA PHE A 1213 15.67 -2.66 19.03
C PHE A 1213 17.17 -2.90 18.85
N SER A 1214 17.69 -4.05 19.29
CA SER A 1214 19.14 -4.30 19.20
C SER A 1214 19.62 -4.58 17.78
N ASN A 1215 18.79 -5.14 16.89
CA ASN A 1215 19.08 -5.36 15.46
C ASN A 1215 17.79 -5.67 14.66
N PRO A 1216 16.95 -4.67 14.35
CA PRO A 1216 15.73 -4.88 13.59
C PRO A 1216 16.03 -5.31 12.14
N ARG A 1217 15.24 -6.25 11.64
CA ARG A 1217 15.31 -6.78 10.28
C ARG A 1217 14.98 -5.70 9.26
N TRP A 1218 15.52 -5.85 8.04
CA TRP A 1218 15.32 -4.91 6.95
C TRP A 1218 13.83 -4.63 6.67
N ALA A 1219 12.95 -5.63 6.81
CA ALA A 1219 11.51 -5.46 6.59
C ALA A 1219 10.88 -4.46 7.57
N THR A 1220 11.27 -4.51 8.84
CA THR A 1220 10.86 -3.55 9.88
C THR A 1220 11.45 -2.16 9.62
N ARG A 1221 12.69 -2.09 9.12
CA ARG A 1221 13.37 -0.84 8.74
C ARG A 1221 12.70 -0.16 7.54
N VAL A 1222 12.33 -0.92 6.50
CA VAL A 1222 11.57 -0.41 5.35
C VAL A 1222 10.22 0.16 5.80
N PHE A 1223 9.53 -0.54 6.70
CA PHE A 1223 8.29 -0.04 7.29
C PHE A 1223 8.50 1.27 8.05
N ALA A 1224 9.59 1.41 8.80
CA ALA A 1224 9.92 2.64 9.52
C ALA A 1224 10.19 3.82 8.55
N ALA A 1225 10.83 3.58 7.41
CA ALA A 1225 11.02 4.59 6.37
C ALA A 1225 9.70 4.99 5.67
N ASP A 1226 8.81 4.04 5.37
CA ASP A 1226 7.45 4.34 4.87
C ASP A 1226 6.65 5.20 5.88
N CYS A 1227 6.79 4.91 7.18
CA CYS A 1227 6.20 5.74 8.23
C CYS A 1227 6.68 7.20 8.16
N VAL A 1228 7.97 7.44 7.86
CA VAL A 1228 8.50 8.82 7.71
C VAL A 1228 7.84 9.54 6.52
N CYS A 1229 7.73 8.89 5.36
CA CYS A 1229 7.04 9.46 4.20
C CYS A 1229 5.58 9.85 4.52
N ARG A 1230 4.87 8.99 5.27
CA ARG A 1230 3.49 9.23 5.68
C ARG A 1230 3.36 10.38 6.67
N ILE A 1231 4.28 10.48 7.64
CA ILE A 1231 4.32 11.60 8.59
C ILE A 1231 4.46 12.93 7.84
N ILE A 1232 5.36 13.00 6.83
CA ILE A 1232 5.56 14.20 6.02
C ILE A 1232 4.27 14.59 5.29
N ASN A 1233 3.60 13.63 4.63
CA ASN A 1233 2.36 13.87 3.90
C ASN A 1233 1.18 14.25 4.82
N GLN A 1234 1.14 13.77 6.06
CA GLN A 1234 0.11 14.17 7.02
C GLN A 1234 0.33 15.58 7.57
N CYS A 1235 1.58 15.96 7.82
CA CYS A 1235 1.92 17.32 8.27
C CYS A 1235 1.53 18.39 7.24
N GLU A 1236 1.62 18.07 5.94
CA GLU A 1236 1.20 18.95 4.85
C GLU A 1236 -0.27 19.37 4.97
N ASN A 1237 -1.15 18.40 5.22
CA ASN A 1237 -2.59 18.64 5.28
C ASN A 1237 -3.04 19.27 6.61
N ALA A 1238 -2.16 19.36 7.60
CA ALA A 1238 -2.51 19.77 8.96
C ALA A 1238 -2.28 21.28 9.21
N ASN A 1239 -1.05 21.78 9.04
CA ASN A 1239 -0.71 23.15 9.39
C ASN A 1239 0.51 23.66 8.60
N ARG A 1240 0.44 24.88 8.06
CA ARG A 1240 1.53 25.54 7.34
C ARG A 1240 2.80 25.70 8.19
N ALA A 1241 2.67 25.79 9.52
CA ALA A 1241 3.81 25.89 10.44
C ALA A 1241 4.77 24.67 10.37
N HIS A 1242 4.35 23.52 9.84
CA HIS A 1242 5.27 22.39 9.61
C HIS A 1242 6.33 22.67 8.54
N PHE A 1243 6.12 23.66 7.67
CA PHE A 1243 6.98 24.03 6.55
C PHE A 1243 7.37 25.52 6.59
N ASP A 1244 7.25 26.17 7.75
CA ASP A 1244 7.68 27.55 7.98
C ASP A 1244 8.43 27.60 9.31
N ILE A 1245 9.75 27.73 9.24
CA ILE A 1245 10.63 27.70 10.41
C ILE A 1245 10.44 28.92 11.32
N ALA A 1246 10.15 30.11 10.77
CA ALA A 1246 9.92 31.30 11.56
C ALA A 1246 8.62 31.16 12.37
N LEU A 1247 7.56 30.72 11.70
CA LEU A 1247 6.27 30.45 12.34
C LEU A 1247 6.38 29.30 13.36
N ALA A 1248 7.11 28.23 13.02
CA ALA A 1248 7.33 27.11 13.93
C ALA A 1248 8.07 27.54 15.20
N GLN A 1249 9.14 28.32 15.08
CA GLN A 1249 9.90 28.83 16.22
C GLN A 1249 9.06 29.80 17.07
N GLU A 1250 8.27 30.67 16.43
CA GLU A 1250 7.36 31.58 17.14
C GLU A 1250 6.30 30.80 17.95
N MET A 1251 5.64 29.84 17.31
CA MET A 1251 4.62 29.01 17.96
C MET A 1251 5.20 28.12 19.06
N LYS A 1252 6.43 27.60 18.90
CA LYS A 1252 7.14 26.83 19.94
C LYS A 1252 7.59 27.69 21.11
N LYS A 1253 7.98 28.95 20.88
CA LYS A 1253 8.28 29.92 21.95
C LYS A 1253 7.02 30.28 22.74
N ARG A 1254 5.85 30.37 22.08
CA ARG A 1254 4.56 30.65 22.73
C ARG A 1254 4.05 29.47 23.57
N ASP A 1255 4.14 28.26 23.03
CA ASP A 1255 3.81 27.03 23.74
C ASP A 1255 4.85 25.96 23.42
N SER A 1256 5.63 25.57 24.43
CA SER A 1256 6.68 24.57 24.33
C SER A 1256 6.16 23.18 23.94
N ARG A 1257 4.84 22.94 24.00
CA ARG A 1257 4.18 21.72 23.53
C ARG A 1257 4.05 21.64 22.00
N ASN A 1258 4.15 22.78 21.30
CA ASN A 1258 4.06 22.81 19.85
C ASN A 1258 5.34 22.24 19.23
N ASP A 1259 5.17 21.19 18.42
CA ASP A 1259 6.25 20.50 17.73
C ASP A 1259 5.96 20.47 16.23
N PHE A 1260 6.94 20.87 15.42
CA PHE A 1260 6.76 21.08 13.97
C PHE A 1260 7.83 20.36 13.17
N LEU A 1261 7.47 19.93 11.96
CA LEU A 1261 8.28 19.02 11.16
C LEU A 1261 9.62 19.63 10.73
N VAL A 1262 9.63 20.92 10.37
CA VAL A 1262 10.84 21.66 10.00
C VAL A 1262 11.91 21.69 11.09
N LEU A 1263 11.53 21.55 12.37
CA LEU A 1263 12.49 21.51 13.48
C LEU A 1263 13.25 20.17 13.58
N HIS A 1264 12.78 19.14 12.87
CA HIS A 1264 13.38 17.80 12.84
C HIS A 1264 14.00 17.47 11.47
N LEU A 1265 14.21 18.47 10.60
CA LEU A 1265 14.72 18.27 9.24
C LEU A 1265 16.06 17.50 9.22
N ALA A 1266 16.97 17.79 10.15
CA ALA A 1266 18.23 17.07 10.29
C ALA A 1266 18.02 15.56 10.48
N ASP A 1267 17.04 15.18 11.30
CA ASP A 1267 16.71 13.78 11.58
C ASP A 1267 16.05 13.11 10.38
N LEU A 1268 15.17 13.82 9.64
CA LEU A 1268 14.57 13.31 8.40
C LEU A 1268 15.63 12.99 7.36
N ILE A 1269 16.59 13.89 7.15
CA ILE A 1269 17.68 13.72 6.19
C ILE A 1269 18.60 12.59 6.65
N ARG A 1270 18.91 12.50 7.95
CA ARG A 1270 19.71 11.41 8.50
C ARG A 1270 19.04 10.05 8.31
N MET A 1271 17.73 9.95 8.54
CA MET A 1271 16.95 8.72 8.31
C MET A 1271 16.93 8.32 6.83
N ALA A 1272 16.64 9.27 5.94
CA ALA A 1272 16.68 9.03 4.50
C ALA A 1272 18.07 8.62 4.01
N PHE A 1273 19.12 9.27 4.53
CA PHE A 1273 20.52 8.95 4.25
C PHE A 1273 20.87 7.52 4.67
N MET A 1274 20.62 7.17 5.94
CA MET A 1274 20.90 5.82 6.47
C MET A 1274 20.24 4.74 5.60
N ALA A 1275 18.97 4.94 5.25
CA ALA A 1275 18.23 4.00 4.42
C ALA A 1275 18.78 3.94 2.98
N ALA A 1276 19.06 5.09 2.34
CA ALA A 1276 19.53 5.17 0.96
C ALA A 1276 20.95 4.58 0.76
N THR A 1277 21.76 4.54 1.82
CA THR A 1277 23.14 3.99 1.80
C THR A 1277 23.26 2.58 2.37
N ASP A 1278 22.14 1.96 2.79
CA ASP A 1278 22.14 0.61 3.35
C ASP A 1278 22.49 -0.46 2.30
N HIS A 1279 22.74 -1.70 2.72
CA HIS A 1279 23.01 -2.83 1.82
C HIS A 1279 21.71 -3.53 1.36
N SER A 1280 20.60 -3.29 2.03
CA SER A 1280 19.28 -3.74 1.60
C SER A 1280 18.78 -2.90 0.42
N ASP A 1281 18.56 -3.51 -0.74
CA ASP A 1281 18.04 -2.83 -1.93
C ASP A 1281 16.63 -2.28 -1.70
N GLN A 1282 15.79 -3.01 -0.97
CA GLN A 1282 14.46 -2.55 -0.57
C GLN A 1282 14.54 -1.31 0.33
N LEU A 1283 15.50 -1.28 1.27
CA LEU A 1283 15.71 -0.13 2.15
C LEU A 1283 16.32 1.05 1.40
N ARG A 1284 17.22 0.80 0.44
CA ARG A 1284 17.77 1.84 -0.45
C ARG A 1284 16.68 2.52 -1.27
N LEU A 1285 15.78 1.74 -1.87
CA LEU A 1285 14.62 2.27 -2.61
C LEU A 1285 13.75 3.14 -1.71
N SER A 1286 13.42 2.66 -0.51
CA SER A 1286 12.62 3.39 0.47
C SER A 1286 13.32 4.67 0.97
N GLY A 1287 14.64 4.61 1.17
CA GLY A 1287 15.45 5.77 1.55
C GLY A 1287 15.52 6.83 0.46
N LEU A 1288 15.71 6.44 -0.80
CA LEU A 1288 15.67 7.34 -1.95
C LEU A 1288 14.27 7.96 -2.15
N ASP A 1289 13.20 7.19 -1.92
CA ASP A 1289 11.84 7.71 -1.94
C ASP A 1289 11.60 8.73 -0.81
N THR A 1290 12.06 8.40 0.40
CA THR A 1290 12.01 9.31 1.55
C THR A 1290 12.76 10.60 1.25
N LEU A 1291 13.96 10.50 0.65
CA LEU A 1291 14.76 11.65 0.24
C LEU A 1291 14.06 12.49 -0.84
N LEU A 1292 13.42 11.86 -1.82
CA LEU A 1292 12.63 12.54 -2.85
C LEU A 1292 11.49 13.35 -2.23
N VAL A 1293 10.76 12.75 -1.28
CA VAL A 1293 9.66 13.40 -0.56
C VAL A 1293 10.20 14.60 0.22
N VAL A 1294 11.30 14.45 0.97
CA VAL A 1294 11.92 15.55 1.72
C VAL A 1294 12.31 16.70 0.78
N ILE A 1295 12.98 16.42 -0.34
CA ILE A 1295 13.40 17.46 -1.30
C ILE A 1295 12.18 18.21 -1.83
N ARG A 1296 11.16 17.50 -2.31
CA ARG A 1296 9.96 18.13 -2.88
C ARG A 1296 9.18 18.98 -1.89
N ARG A 1297 9.24 18.68 -0.58
CA ARG A 1297 8.50 19.43 0.44
C ARG A 1297 9.27 20.57 1.09
N PHE A 1298 10.60 20.46 1.16
CA PHE A 1298 11.45 21.42 1.88
C PHE A 1298 12.26 22.35 0.97
N ALA A 1299 12.23 22.16 -0.36
CA ALA A 1299 13.00 22.95 -1.33
C ALA A 1299 12.77 24.47 -1.25
N ASP A 1300 11.53 24.90 -1.05
CA ASP A 1300 11.15 26.33 -1.11
C ASP A 1300 11.19 27.04 0.26
N ILE A 1301 11.68 26.37 1.31
CA ILE A 1301 11.65 26.90 2.68
C ILE A 1301 12.89 27.76 2.94
N ALA A 1302 12.67 29.05 3.17
CA ALA A 1302 13.72 30.03 3.45
C ALA A 1302 14.41 29.80 4.80
N GLU A 1303 15.71 30.07 4.85
CA GLU A 1303 16.51 30.09 6.07
C GLU A 1303 16.41 31.47 6.74
N PRO A 1304 15.72 31.62 7.89
CA PRO A 1304 15.48 32.92 8.52
C PRO A 1304 16.76 33.61 8.99
N GLU A 1305 17.80 32.86 9.32
CA GLU A 1305 19.09 33.43 9.76
C GLU A 1305 19.94 33.95 8.58
N PHE A 1306 19.69 33.45 7.36
CA PHE A 1306 20.45 33.78 6.15
C PHE A 1306 19.52 34.20 5.00
N PRO A 1307 19.11 35.49 4.96
CA PRO A 1307 18.17 36.00 3.96
C PRO A 1307 18.67 35.75 2.52
N GLY A 1308 17.86 35.04 1.73
CA GLY A 1308 18.17 34.67 0.34
C GLY A 1308 18.61 33.21 0.17
N HIS A 1309 18.91 32.49 1.25
CA HIS A 1309 19.23 31.07 1.24
C HIS A 1309 18.03 30.22 1.67
N VAL A 1310 18.01 28.96 1.25
CA VAL A 1310 17.01 27.97 1.70
C VAL A 1310 17.62 26.95 2.66
N ILE A 1311 16.80 26.41 3.58
CA ILE A 1311 17.27 25.54 4.67
C ILE A 1311 17.96 24.24 4.18
N LEU A 1312 17.53 23.72 3.03
CA LEU A 1312 18.10 22.49 2.47
C LEU A 1312 19.55 22.65 1.95
N GLU A 1313 20.04 23.88 1.74
CA GLU A 1313 21.41 24.13 1.28
C GLU A 1313 22.46 23.51 2.23
N GLN A 1314 22.20 23.54 3.55
CA GLN A 1314 23.10 23.00 4.57
C GLN A 1314 23.33 21.49 4.45
N TYR A 1315 22.45 20.76 3.76
CA TYR A 1315 22.46 19.30 3.65
C TYR A 1315 22.92 18.78 2.28
N GLN A 1316 23.43 19.65 1.40
CA GLN A 1316 23.86 19.27 0.06
C GLN A 1316 24.87 18.11 0.05
N ALA A 1317 25.84 18.11 0.97
CA ALA A 1317 26.84 17.04 1.08
C ALA A 1317 26.20 15.68 1.39
N ASN A 1318 25.17 15.66 2.24
CA ASN A 1318 24.43 14.47 2.64
C ASN A 1318 23.63 13.92 1.46
N VAL A 1319 22.88 14.78 0.76
CA VAL A 1319 22.11 14.39 -0.44
C VAL A 1319 23.03 13.81 -1.51
N GLY A 1320 24.13 14.52 -1.82
CA GLY A 1320 25.11 14.06 -2.80
C GLY A 1320 25.94 12.85 -2.37
N ALA A 1321 25.97 12.49 -1.10
CA ALA A 1321 26.57 11.25 -0.60
C ALA A 1321 25.58 10.08 -0.61
N ALA A 1322 24.31 10.32 -0.29
CA ALA A 1322 23.24 9.32 -0.35
C ALA A 1322 23.01 8.75 -1.77
N LEU A 1323 23.21 9.58 -2.80
CA LEU A 1323 22.95 9.20 -4.19
C LEU A 1323 24.08 8.38 -4.82
N ARG A 1324 25.34 8.56 -4.41
CA ARG A 1324 26.51 7.92 -5.05
C ARG A 1324 26.43 6.39 -5.13
N PRO A 1325 26.03 5.66 -4.07
CA PRO A 1325 25.92 4.21 -4.12
C PRO A 1325 24.96 3.72 -5.21
N ALA A 1326 23.96 4.52 -5.61
CA ALA A 1326 22.97 4.14 -6.60
C ALA A 1326 23.45 4.17 -8.06
N PHE A 1327 24.68 4.65 -8.34
CA PHE A 1327 25.22 4.76 -9.70
C PHE A 1327 26.39 3.79 -9.97
N THR A 1328 26.68 2.88 -9.02
CA THR A 1328 27.69 1.83 -9.20
C THR A 1328 27.23 0.80 -10.23
N SER A 1329 28.17 0.08 -10.85
CA SER A 1329 27.86 -0.93 -11.88
C SER A 1329 27.10 -2.15 -11.37
N GLU A 1330 27.12 -2.39 -10.05
CA GLU A 1330 26.44 -3.54 -9.42
C GLU A 1330 25.00 -3.20 -8.99
N THR A 1331 24.61 -1.93 -9.03
CA THR A 1331 23.30 -1.50 -8.54
C THR A 1331 22.17 -1.93 -9.49
N PRO A 1332 21.07 -2.49 -8.96
CA PRO A 1332 19.87 -2.79 -9.74
C PRO A 1332 19.26 -1.57 -10.48
N PRO A 1333 18.74 -1.75 -11.72
CA PRO A 1333 18.17 -0.68 -12.55
C PRO A 1333 17.07 0.14 -11.89
N ASP A 1334 16.23 -0.45 -11.05
CA ASP A 1334 15.14 0.21 -10.33
C ASP A 1334 15.67 1.22 -9.28
N ILE A 1335 16.76 0.90 -8.58
CA ILE A 1335 17.44 1.82 -7.67
C ILE A 1335 18.05 2.98 -8.46
N THR A 1336 18.74 2.69 -9.57
CA THR A 1336 19.32 3.73 -10.44
C THR A 1336 18.23 4.64 -11.00
N ALA A 1337 17.10 4.07 -11.44
CA ALA A 1337 15.95 4.80 -11.94
C ALA A 1337 15.36 5.73 -10.87
N LYS A 1338 15.21 5.24 -9.63
CA LYS A 1338 14.73 6.06 -8.50
C LYS A 1338 15.73 7.15 -8.14
N ALA A 1339 17.03 6.84 -8.10
CA ALA A 1339 18.08 7.82 -7.85
C ALA A 1339 18.13 8.91 -8.93
N CYS A 1340 17.87 8.58 -10.20
CA CYS A 1340 17.75 9.57 -11.28
C CYS A 1340 16.59 10.55 -11.02
N GLN A 1341 15.45 10.08 -10.51
CA GLN A 1341 14.34 10.95 -10.10
C GLN A 1341 14.72 11.87 -8.93
N VAL A 1342 15.51 11.39 -7.98
CA VAL A 1342 16.01 12.22 -6.87
C VAL A 1342 17.02 13.25 -7.37
N CYS A 1343 17.93 12.85 -8.27
CA CYS A 1343 18.89 13.76 -8.90
C CYS A 1343 18.19 14.87 -9.68
N SER A 1344 17.19 14.55 -10.51
CA SER A 1344 16.45 15.57 -11.25
C SER A 1344 15.70 16.49 -10.31
N ALA A 1345 14.99 15.95 -9.31
CA ALA A 1345 14.29 16.75 -8.31
C ALA A 1345 15.24 17.68 -7.51
N TRP A 1346 16.44 17.21 -7.16
CA TRP A 1346 17.44 18.03 -6.47
C TRP A 1346 17.95 19.17 -7.34
N ILE A 1347 18.32 18.89 -8.60
CA ILE A 1347 18.79 19.92 -9.55
C ILE A 1347 17.65 20.91 -9.88
N ALA A 1348 16.43 20.39 -10.04
CA ALA A 1348 15.20 21.13 -10.29
C ALA A 1348 14.80 22.04 -9.12
N SER A 1349 15.07 21.64 -7.88
CA SER A 1349 14.59 22.31 -6.66
C SER A 1349 14.99 23.78 -6.57
N GLY A 1350 16.16 24.15 -7.11
CA GLY A 1350 16.70 25.52 -6.95
C GLY A 1350 17.35 25.78 -5.61
N VAL A 1351 17.49 24.75 -4.76
CA VAL A 1351 18.19 24.82 -3.48
C VAL A 1351 19.63 25.30 -3.67
N VAL A 1352 20.35 24.79 -4.68
CA VAL A 1352 21.76 25.13 -4.87
C VAL A 1352 21.91 26.28 -5.89
N SER A 1353 22.49 27.39 -5.44
CA SER A 1353 22.74 28.58 -6.26
C SER A 1353 24.02 28.49 -7.10
N ASP A 1354 25.07 27.83 -6.58
CA ASP A 1354 26.35 27.66 -7.27
C ASP A 1354 26.37 26.40 -8.16
N LEU A 1355 26.77 26.57 -9.42
CA LEU A 1355 26.90 25.46 -10.38
C LEU A 1355 28.02 24.50 -9.99
N SER A 1356 29.05 24.98 -9.29
CA SER A 1356 30.18 24.14 -8.86
C SER A 1356 29.71 23.03 -7.91
N ASP A 1357 28.71 23.35 -7.09
CA ASP A 1357 28.08 22.50 -6.09
C ASP A 1357 27.09 21.49 -6.69
N LEU A 1358 26.34 21.89 -7.72
CA LEU A 1358 25.49 20.98 -8.51
C LEU A 1358 26.29 19.99 -9.36
N ARG A 1359 27.54 20.33 -9.74
CA ARG A 1359 28.38 19.54 -10.65
C ARG A 1359 28.49 18.08 -10.24
N ARG A 1360 28.56 17.78 -8.94
CA ARG A 1360 28.69 16.41 -8.43
C ARG A 1360 27.45 15.56 -8.71
N VAL A 1361 26.24 16.09 -8.50
CA VAL A 1361 24.98 15.37 -8.77
C VAL A 1361 24.71 15.33 -10.27
N HIS A 1362 25.01 16.42 -10.98
CA HIS A 1362 24.93 16.49 -12.44
C HIS A 1362 25.82 15.42 -13.12
N GLN A 1363 27.06 15.23 -12.66
CA GLN A 1363 27.97 14.20 -13.17
C GLN A 1363 27.41 12.77 -13.04
N LEU A 1364 26.58 12.50 -12.03
CA LEU A 1364 25.91 11.20 -11.90
C LEU A 1364 24.90 10.99 -13.04
N LEU A 1365 24.07 12.00 -13.35
CA LEU A 1365 23.14 11.93 -14.48
C LEU A 1365 23.85 11.86 -15.84
N VAL A 1366 24.96 12.57 -16.01
CA VAL A 1366 25.80 12.48 -17.21
C VAL A 1366 26.36 11.06 -17.35
N SER A 1367 26.85 10.47 -16.26
CA SER A 1367 27.36 9.09 -16.29
C SER A 1367 26.27 8.10 -16.75
N SER A 1368 25.03 8.25 -16.28
CA SER A 1368 23.92 7.42 -16.76
C SER A 1368 23.57 7.67 -18.22
N LEU A 1369 23.60 8.93 -18.68
CA LEU A 1369 23.37 9.25 -20.09
C LEU A 1369 24.44 8.65 -21.01
N THR A 1370 25.72 8.72 -20.62
CA THR A 1370 26.82 8.10 -21.38
C THR A 1370 26.70 6.58 -21.46
N LYS A 1371 26.20 5.92 -20.39
CA LYS A 1371 25.89 4.47 -20.42
C LYS A 1371 24.82 4.14 -21.46
N ILE A 1372 23.79 4.97 -21.62
CA ILE A 1372 22.74 4.78 -22.65
C ILE A 1372 23.32 4.93 -24.06
N GLN A 1373 24.21 5.90 -24.26
CA GLN A 1373 24.87 6.14 -25.55
C GLN A 1373 25.83 5.02 -25.97
N ALA A 1374 26.47 4.34 -25.01
CA ALA A 1374 27.38 3.24 -25.27
C ALA A 1374 26.71 2.00 -25.92
N GLY A 1375 25.36 1.96 -25.97
CA GLY A 1375 24.59 0.95 -26.69
C GLY A 1375 24.03 -0.18 -25.81
N LYS A 1376 23.03 -0.89 -26.36
CA LYS A 1376 22.17 -1.86 -25.63
C LYS A 1376 22.92 -3.06 -25.03
N GLU A 1377 24.05 -3.47 -25.61
CA GLU A 1377 24.69 -4.77 -25.30
C GLU A 1377 25.24 -4.88 -23.87
N ALA A 1378 25.54 -3.75 -23.21
CA ALA A 1378 26.09 -3.76 -21.85
C ALA A 1378 25.00 -3.85 -20.75
N LEU A 1379 23.79 -3.32 -20.99
CA LEU A 1379 22.75 -3.18 -19.96
C LEU A 1379 21.85 -4.43 -19.82
N SER A 1380 21.72 -5.25 -20.87
CA SER A 1380 20.67 -6.30 -20.93
C SER A 1380 21.09 -7.71 -20.51
N GLN A 1381 22.29 -7.90 -19.94
CA GLN A 1381 22.77 -9.27 -19.70
C GLN A 1381 22.19 -9.92 -18.43
N LEU A 1382 21.80 -9.11 -17.43
CA LEU A 1382 21.37 -9.60 -16.12
C LEU A 1382 19.84 -9.69 -15.98
N TYR A 1383 19.11 -8.68 -16.44
CA TYR A 1383 17.67 -8.50 -16.23
C TYR A 1383 16.91 -8.50 -17.56
N ASN A 1384 15.58 -8.54 -17.48
CA ASN A 1384 14.71 -8.42 -18.64
C ASN A 1384 14.96 -7.06 -19.36
N GLU A 1385 14.82 -7.05 -20.67
CA GLU A 1385 14.95 -5.87 -21.54
C GLU A 1385 13.97 -4.72 -21.17
N SER A 1386 12.89 -5.01 -20.44
CA SER A 1386 12.01 -3.99 -19.84
C SER A 1386 12.67 -3.24 -18.67
N ALA A 1387 13.59 -3.85 -17.92
CA ALA A 1387 14.33 -3.18 -16.85
C ALA A 1387 15.32 -2.14 -17.41
N SER A 1388 16.00 -2.45 -18.52
CA SER A 1388 16.83 -1.46 -19.22
C SER A 1388 15.98 -0.34 -19.81
N THR A 1389 14.79 -0.67 -20.36
CA THR A 1389 13.82 0.34 -20.80
C THR A 1389 13.40 1.26 -19.65
N MET A 1390 13.11 0.72 -18.46
CA MET A 1390 12.77 1.49 -17.26
C MET A 1390 13.88 2.47 -16.88
N GLU A 1391 15.12 2.00 -16.80
CA GLU A 1391 16.27 2.83 -16.45
C GLU A 1391 16.51 3.94 -17.49
N ILE A 1392 16.49 3.59 -18.78
CA ILE A 1392 16.63 4.55 -19.89
C ILE A 1392 15.55 5.64 -19.78
N LEU A 1393 14.29 5.25 -19.63
CA LEU A 1393 13.18 6.21 -19.53
C LEU A 1393 13.27 7.07 -18.27
N ALA A 1394 13.73 6.52 -17.15
CA ALA A 1394 13.95 7.28 -15.93
C ALA A 1394 15.06 8.35 -16.11
N VAL A 1395 16.15 8.00 -16.79
CA VAL A 1395 17.22 8.95 -17.14
C VAL A 1395 16.71 10.02 -18.09
N LEU A 1396 15.99 9.64 -19.15
CA LEU A 1396 15.42 10.60 -20.11
C LEU A 1396 14.39 11.52 -19.46
N ARG A 1397 13.57 10.99 -18.55
CA ARG A 1397 12.62 11.76 -17.72
C ARG A 1397 13.36 12.74 -16.82
N ALA A 1398 14.43 12.30 -16.15
CA ALA A 1398 15.24 13.13 -15.27
C ALA A 1398 15.84 14.32 -16.04
N TRP A 1399 16.42 14.08 -17.22
CA TRP A 1399 16.93 15.14 -18.09
C TRP A 1399 15.83 16.05 -18.64
N ALA A 1400 14.67 15.50 -18.96
CA ALA A 1400 13.52 16.28 -19.42
C ALA A 1400 13.06 17.26 -18.33
N GLU A 1401 12.96 16.81 -17.08
CA GLU A 1401 12.60 17.65 -15.92
C GLU A 1401 13.61 18.79 -15.72
N VAL A 1402 14.91 18.47 -15.73
CA VAL A 1402 15.99 19.47 -15.60
C VAL A 1402 15.94 20.49 -16.74
N TYR A 1403 15.76 20.04 -17.99
CA TYR A 1403 15.68 20.92 -19.16
C TYR A 1403 14.47 21.86 -19.10
N ILE A 1404 13.28 21.33 -18.76
CA ILE A 1404 12.05 22.14 -18.63
C ILE A 1404 12.29 23.29 -17.65
N ILE A 1405 12.86 23.00 -16.48
CA ILE A 1405 13.10 23.99 -15.43
C ILE A 1405 14.22 24.96 -15.83
N ALA A 1406 15.28 24.48 -16.47
CA ALA A 1406 16.34 25.34 -17.00
C ALA A 1406 15.80 26.37 -18.00
N VAL A 1407 14.95 25.94 -18.94
CA VAL A 1407 14.31 26.82 -19.93
C VAL A 1407 13.35 27.81 -19.26
N GLN A 1408 12.56 27.36 -18.28
CA GLN A 1408 11.64 28.23 -17.53
C GLN A 1408 12.38 29.31 -16.74
N ARG A 1409 13.44 28.95 -15.99
CA ARG A 1409 14.27 29.90 -15.26
C ARG A 1409 14.93 30.91 -16.19
N HIS A 1410 15.44 30.45 -17.33
CA HIS A 1410 16.04 31.32 -18.33
C HIS A 1410 15.01 32.28 -18.98
N LYS A 1411 13.78 31.81 -19.28
CA LYS A 1411 12.68 32.66 -19.76
C LYS A 1411 12.32 33.74 -18.72
N ASN A 1412 12.19 33.37 -17.45
CA ASN A 1412 11.89 34.30 -16.35
C ASN A 1412 13.00 35.34 -16.17
N HIS A 1413 14.27 34.94 -16.27
CA HIS A 1413 15.40 35.85 -16.16
C HIS A 1413 15.46 36.85 -17.33
N LYS A 1414 15.22 36.39 -18.57
CA LYS A 1414 15.12 37.28 -19.75
C LYS A 1414 13.98 38.28 -19.64
N GLN A 1415 12.83 37.87 -19.09
CA GLN A 1415 11.71 38.78 -18.84
C GLN A 1415 12.07 39.82 -17.76
N ALA A 1416 12.68 39.40 -16.65
CA ALA A 1416 13.14 40.31 -15.60
C ALA A 1416 14.15 41.35 -16.12
N LEU A 1417 15.11 40.94 -16.96
CA LEU A 1417 16.05 41.84 -17.63
C LEU A 1417 15.36 42.83 -18.59
N LYS A 1418 14.39 42.38 -19.39
CA LYS A 1418 13.63 43.29 -20.27
C LYS A 1418 12.86 44.36 -19.49
N THR A 1419 12.39 44.07 -18.28
CA THR A 1419 11.76 45.06 -17.40
C THR A 1419 12.75 46.00 -16.70
N THR A 1420 14.00 45.59 -16.44
CA THR A 1420 15.01 46.43 -15.76
C THR A 1420 15.89 47.26 -16.71
N VAL A 1421 15.91 46.99 -18.01
CA VAL A 1421 16.69 47.75 -19.01
C VAL A 1421 16.21 49.21 -19.19
N ASN A 1422 15.18 49.68 -18.48
CA ASN A 1422 14.85 51.12 -18.40
C ASN A 1422 15.54 51.89 -17.25
N SER A 1423 16.62 51.38 -16.66
CA SER A 1423 17.52 52.20 -15.81
C SER A 1423 18.97 51.74 -15.95
N GLU A 1424 19.67 52.34 -16.91
CA GLU A 1424 21.13 52.29 -17.03
C GLU A 1424 21.77 53.07 -15.87
N ASP A 1425 22.26 52.36 -14.85
CA ASP A 1425 23.49 52.67 -14.09
C ASP A 1425 23.56 51.81 -12.82
N SER A 1426 23.89 50.53 -13.00
CA SER A 1426 24.56 49.74 -11.95
C SER A 1426 25.32 48.59 -12.59
N MET A 1427 26.41 48.94 -13.28
CA MET A 1427 27.44 48.01 -13.70
C MET A 1427 28.15 47.42 -12.46
N ARG A 1428 28.31 46.08 -12.51
CA ARG A 1428 29.18 45.24 -11.65
C ARG A 1428 28.72 45.04 -10.20
N ASN A 1429 27.90 44.01 -9.98
CA ASN A 1429 28.31 42.81 -9.21
C ASN A 1429 27.12 41.84 -9.05
N GLY A 1430 27.31 40.59 -9.51
CA GLY A 1430 26.64 39.38 -8.99
C GLY A 1430 25.22 39.04 -9.47
N SER A 1431 25.05 38.51 -10.69
CA SER A 1431 23.86 37.70 -11.03
C SER A 1431 24.09 36.79 -12.25
N SER A 1432 25.02 35.84 -12.16
CA SER A 1432 25.31 34.87 -13.23
C SER A 1432 24.72 33.47 -13.01
N SER A 1433 23.94 33.22 -11.94
CA SER A 1433 23.52 31.85 -11.58
C SER A 1433 22.43 31.27 -12.49
N ALA A 1434 21.44 32.06 -12.92
CA ALA A 1434 20.27 31.54 -13.65
C ALA A 1434 20.56 31.06 -15.08
N ALA A 1435 21.58 31.60 -15.75
CA ALA A 1435 21.98 31.16 -17.10
C ALA A 1435 22.72 29.81 -17.08
N GLY A 1436 23.40 29.50 -15.98
CA GLY A 1436 24.33 28.38 -15.91
C GLY A 1436 23.72 26.98 -15.97
N LEU A 1437 22.47 26.80 -15.51
CA LEU A 1437 21.82 25.49 -15.60
C LEU A 1437 21.50 25.11 -17.05
N LEU A 1438 21.12 26.08 -17.88
CA LEU A 1438 20.86 25.83 -19.29
C LEU A 1438 22.17 25.49 -20.02
N ASP A 1439 23.27 26.18 -19.71
CA ASP A 1439 24.60 25.91 -20.29
C ASP A 1439 25.09 24.49 -19.99
N LEU A 1440 24.78 23.96 -18.79
CA LEU A 1440 25.10 22.57 -18.40
C LEU A 1440 24.32 21.53 -19.22
N VAL A 1441 23.06 21.79 -19.55
CA VAL A 1441 22.22 20.84 -20.33
C VAL A 1441 22.51 20.95 -21.83
N CYS A 1442 22.90 22.14 -22.31
CA CYS A 1442 23.18 22.39 -23.71
C CYS A 1442 24.28 21.49 -24.31
N THR A 1443 25.24 21.02 -23.50
CA THR A 1443 26.31 20.11 -23.98
C THR A 1443 25.79 18.79 -24.51
N ASP A 1444 24.70 18.29 -23.93
CA ASP A 1444 24.13 16.97 -24.24
C ASP A 1444 22.79 17.06 -24.99
N LEU A 1445 22.28 18.28 -25.22
CA LEU A 1445 20.94 18.53 -25.76
C LEU A 1445 20.71 17.93 -27.16
N ALA A 1446 21.72 17.95 -28.03
CA ALA A 1446 21.63 17.34 -29.37
C ALA A 1446 21.46 15.82 -29.32
N THR A 1447 22.00 15.16 -28.30
CA THR A 1447 21.81 13.72 -28.10
C THR A 1447 20.49 13.44 -27.39
N LEU A 1448 20.16 14.22 -26.36
CA LEU A 1448 18.90 14.11 -25.63
C LEU A 1448 17.68 14.29 -26.53
N SER A 1449 17.70 15.23 -27.46
CA SER A 1449 16.58 15.47 -28.38
C SER A 1449 16.28 14.26 -29.27
N LYS A 1450 17.33 13.62 -29.82
CA LYS A 1450 17.21 12.38 -30.62
C LYS A 1450 16.60 11.25 -29.77
N LEU A 1451 17.06 11.11 -28.53
CA LEU A 1451 16.57 10.07 -27.61
C LEU A 1451 15.12 10.33 -27.14
N TRP A 1452 14.75 11.58 -26.86
CA TRP A 1452 13.38 11.96 -26.48
C TRP A 1452 12.39 11.70 -27.61
N LEU A 1453 12.73 12.06 -28.85
CA LEU A 1453 11.88 11.78 -30.01
C LEU A 1453 11.72 10.27 -30.23
N ALA A 1454 12.79 9.49 -30.10
CA ALA A 1454 12.72 8.04 -30.17
C ALA A 1454 11.80 7.44 -29.08
N ALA A 1455 11.86 7.97 -27.84
CA ALA A 1455 11.02 7.52 -26.75
C ALA A 1455 9.54 7.82 -26.99
N LEU A 1456 9.23 8.98 -27.57
CA LEU A 1456 7.86 9.36 -27.91
C LEU A 1456 7.30 8.54 -29.08
N GLN A 1457 8.14 8.20 -30.06
CA GLN A 1457 7.76 7.28 -31.15
C GLN A 1457 7.42 5.89 -30.60
N ASP A 1458 8.26 5.35 -29.72
CA ASP A 1458 8.00 4.07 -29.05
C ASP A 1458 6.70 4.13 -28.25
N PHE A 1459 6.45 5.21 -27.51
CA PHE A 1459 5.22 5.39 -26.75
C PHE A 1459 3.98 5.41 -27.65
N ALA A 1460 4.01 6.14 -28.76
CA ALA A 1460 2.92 6.20 -29.73
C ALA A 1460 2.63 4.82 -30.33
N LEU A 1461 3.65 4.05 -30.68
CA LEU A 1461 3.50 2.68 -31.20
C LEU A 1461 2.87 1.74 -30.15
N LEU A 1462 3.30 1.85 -28.89
CA LEU A 1462 2.80 1.02 -27.80
C LEU A 1462 1.36 1.38 -27.36
N THR A 1463 0.89 2.59 -27.63
CA THR A 1463 -0.46 3.05 -27.30
C THR A 1463 -1.49 2.78 -28.39
N LEU A 1464 -1.06 2.32 -29.57
CA LEU A 1464 -1.94 1.96 -30.68
C LEU A 1464 -3.09 1.01 -30.25
N PRO A 1465 -4.33 1.28 -30.68
CA PRO A 1465 -5.45 0.36 -30.53
C PRO A 1465 -5.14 -1.03 -31.12
N ALA A 1466 -5.78 -2.08 -30.57
CA ALA A 1466 -5.52 -3.48 -30.98
C ALA A 1466 -5.74 -3.73 -32.49
N GLU A 1467 -6.60 -2.95 -33.12
CA GLU A 1467 -6.88 -2.98 -34.57
C GLU A 1467 -5.63 -2.63 -35.42
N PHE A 1468 -4.71 -1.85 -34.86
CA PHE A 1468 -3.47 -1.41 -35.52
C PHE A 1468 -2.24 -2.17 -35.02
N ALA A 1469 -2.41 -3.28 -34.28
CA ALA A 1469 -1.29 -4.06 -33.75
C ALA A 1469 -0.32 -4.57 -34.83
N SER A 1470 -0.78 -4.72 -36.08
CA SER A 1470 0.08 -5.08 -37.23
C SER A 1470 1.12 -4.02 -37.60
N GLN A 1471 0.99 -2.80 -37.08
CA GLN A 1471 1.96 -1.71 -37.29
C GLN A 1471 3.11 -1.73 -36.29
N LEU A 1472 3.04 -2.56 -35.25
CA LEU A 1472 4.14 -2.71 -34.29
C LEU A 1472 5.36 -3.32 -35.00
N PRO A 1473 6.56 -2.72 -34.86
CA PRO A 1473 7.78 -3.28 -35.45
C PRO A 1473 8.06 -4.68 -34.92
N THR A 1474 8.45 -5.60 -35.81
CA THR A 1474 8.69 -7.02 -35.45
C THR A 1474 9.82 -7.21 -34.45
N GLU A 1475 10.80 -6.31 -34.42
CA GLU A 1475 11.93 -6.34 -33.49
C GLU A 1475 11.72 -5.46 -32.24
N GLY A 1476 10.61 -4.72 -32.16
CA GLY A 1476 10.35 -3.70 -31.13
C GLY A 1476 10.82 -2.30 -31.53
N GLY A 1477 10.79 -1.40 -30.55
CA GLY A 1477 11.12 0.01 -30.74
C GLY A 1477 12.59 0.36 -30.51
N ALA A 1478 12.86 1.65 -30.40
CA ALA A 1478 14.18 2.18 -30.08
C ALA A 1478 14.69 1.66 -28.72
N PHE A 1479 13.83 1.56 -27.71
CA PHE A 1479 14.22 1.14 -26.35
C PHE A 1479 13.56 -0.16 -25.88
N TYR A 1480 12.35 -0.48 -26.34
CA TYR A 1480 11.66 -1.73 -25.99
C TYR A 1480 11.86 -2.82 -27.07
N THR A 1481 11.74 -4.09 -26.68
CA THR A 1481 11.71 -5.23 -27.63
C THR A 1481 10.28 -5.73 -27.83
N ALA A 1482 9.99 -6.40 -28.95
CA ALA A 1482 8.64 -6.90 -29.22
C ALA A 1482 8.07 -7.74 -28.06
N GLU A 1483 8.92 -8.55 -27.42
CA GLU A 1483 8.58 -9.43 -26.31
C GLU A 1483 8.24 -8.67 -25.01
N THR A 1484 8.82 -7.49 -24.82
CA THR A 1484 8.67 -6.65 -23.61
C THR A 1484 7.65 -5.53 -23.77
N SER A 1485 6.97 -5.44 -24.91
CA SER A 1485 6.00 -4.39 -25.23
C SER A 1485 4.94 -4.20 -24.14
N LYS A 1486 4.41 -5.27 -23.53
CA LYS A 1486 3.40 -5.17 -22.47
C LYS A 1486 3.94 -4.60 -21.16
N SER A 1487 5.13 -5.03 -20.70
CA SER A 1487 5.74 -4.53 -19.46
C SER A 1487 6.30 -3.11 -19.64
N ALA A 1488 6.91 -2.83 -20.79
CA ALA A 1488 7.46 -1.52 -21.12
C ALA A 1488 6.39 -0.41 -21.13
N LYS A 1489 5.14 -0.72 -21.52
CA LYS A 1489 4.01 0.24 -21.52
C LYS A 1489 3.85 0.98 -20.19
N LEU A 1490 4.04 0.29 -19.06
CA LEU A 1490 3.94 0.90 -17.73
C LEU A 1490 5.02 1.98 -17.53
N HIS A 1491 6.26 1.68 -17.89
CA HIS A 1491 7.40 2.61 -17.75
C HIS A 1491 7.25 3.84 -18.65
N TYR A 1492 6.74 3.65 -19.86
CA TYR A 1492 6.41 4.76 -20.76
C TYR A 1492 5.30 5.63 -20.18
N HIS A 1493 4.23 5.03 -19.66
CA HIS A 1493 3.12 5.76 -19.05
C HIS A 1493 3.56 6.68 -17.89
N ASP A 1494 4.60 6.30 -17.15
CA ASP A 1494 5.12 7.09 -16.03
C ASP A 1494 6.09 8.21 -16.44
N SER A 1495 6.61 8.20 -17.68
CA SER A 1495 7.72 9.06 -18.11
C SER A 1495 7.39 10.00 -19.26
N TRP A 1496 6.44 9.64 -20.13
CA TRP A 1496 6.18 10.34 -21.40
C TRP A 1496 5.84 11.83 -21.25
N ALA A 1497 5.10 12.21 -20.21
CA ALA A 1497 4.53 13.57 -20.11
C ALA A 1497 5.62 14.65 -20.01
N LEU A 1498 6.66 14.41 -19.20
CA LEU A 1498 7.79 15.34 -19.09
C LEU A 1498 8.67 15.27 -20.35
N ILE A 1499 8.88 14.09 -20.93
CA ILE A 1499 9.63 13.92 -22.18
C ILE A 1499 8.97 14.70 -23.33
N LEU A 1500 7.64 14.63 -23.45
CA LEU A 1500 6.84 15.35 -24.44
C LEU A 1500 7.04 16.87 -24.31
N HIS A 1501 6.95 17.38 -23.08
CA HIS A 1501 7.11 18.81 -22.82
C HIS A 1501 8.55 19.28 -23.12
N ALA A 1502 9.57 18.50 -22.74
CA ALA A 1502 10.95 18.81 -23.07
C ALA A 1502 11.22 18.80 -24.59
N ALA A 1503 10.70 17.79 -25.31
CA ALA A 1503 10.83 17.70 -26.77
C ALA A 1503 10.16 18.89 -27.48
N ALA A 1504 8.97 19.31 -27.04
CA ALA A 1504 8.27 20.47 -27.58
C ALA A 1504 9.07 21.77 -27.34
N LEU A 1505 9.59 21.98 -26.12
CA LEU A 1505 10.45 23.13 -25.80
C LEU A 1505 11.72 23.16 -26.65
N TRP A 1506 12.34 21.99 -26.88
CA TRP A 1506 13.52 21.88 -27.72
C TRP A 1506 13.22 22.27 -29.17
N LEU A 1507 12.17 21.70 -29.78
CA LEU A 1507 11.71 22.06 -31.14
C LEU A 1507 11.41 23.56 -31.26
N THR A 1508 10.86 24.16 -30.19
CA THR A 1508 10.61 25.60 -30.12
C THR A 1508 11.91 26.40 -30.16
N SER A 1509 12.92 25.95 -29.41
CA SER A 1509 14.22 26.64 -29.31
C SER A 1509 15.05 26.57 -30.59
N THR A 1510 14.92 25.51 -31.39
CA THR A 1510 15.62 25.34 -32.66
C THR A 1510 14.84 25.87 -33.87
N GLY A 1511 13.58 26.30 -33.68
CA GLY A 1511 12.71 26.72 -34.77
C GLY A 1511 12.44 25.60 -35.78
N PHE A 1512 12.42 24.35 -35.31
CA PHE A 1512 12.37 23.12 -36.11
C PHE A 1512 13.60 22.84 -37.00
N ALA A 1513 14.56 23.76 -37.15
CA ALA A 1513 15.78 23.52 -37.92
C ALA A 1513 16.68 22.48 -37.23
N ASP A 1514 17.19 21.50 -37.99
CA ASP A 1514 18.12 20.49 -37.48
C ASP A 1514 19.56 21.05 -37.63
N PRO A 1515 20.30 21.30 -36.53
CA PRO A 1515 21.62 21.92 -36.62
C PRO A 1515 22.72 20.99 -37.16
N ASP A 1516 22.48 19.68 -37.32
CA ASP A 1516 23.54 18.68 -37.51
C ASP A 1516 23.63 17.97 -38.88
N GLU A 1517 22.94 18.44 -39.93
CA GLU A 1517 23.39 18.13 -41.31
C GLU A 1517 24.45 19.16 -41.73
N GLY A 1518 25.68 18.95 -41.24
CA GLY A 1518 26.86 19.69 -41.64
C GLY A 1518 27.04 19.68 -43.16
N GLY A 1519 26.92 20.86 -43.76
CA GLY A 1519 27.03 21.07 -45.19
C GLY A 1519 28.36 20.62 -45.77
N ALA A 1520 28.32 19.64 -46.67
CA ALA A 1520 29.24 19.53 -47.78
C ALA A 1520 28.52 18.93 -48.98
N ASN A 1521 28.36 19.76 -50.02
CA ASN A 1521 28.04 19.41 -51.41
C ASN A 1521 26.59 19.09 -51.78
N LEU A 1522 25.69 20.08 -51.74
CA LEU A 1522 24.62 20.17 -52.76
C LEU A 1522 24.32 21.62 -53.13
N SER A 1523 25.32 22.30 -53.70
CA SER A 1523 25.04 23.40 -54.60
C SER A 1523 24.57 22.84 -55.94
N ARG A 1524 23.35 23.23 -56.33
CA ARG A 1524 22.77 23.35 -57.68
C ARG A 1524 21.62 22.36 -58.00
N PRO A 1525 20.39 22.87 -58.24
CA PRO A 1525 19.21 22.07 -58.50
C PRO A 1525 19.22 21.54 -59.94
N VAL A 1526 19.03 20.24 -60.12
CA VAL A 1526 18.72 19.65 -61.43
C VAL A 1526 17.41 18.88 -61.31
N THR A 1527 16.47 19.31 -62.13
CA THR A 1527 15.12 18.79 -62.38
C THR A 1527 15.10 17.29 -62.72
N PRO A 1528 14.25 16.47 -62.07
CA PRO A 1528 14.19 15.03 -62.32
C PRO A 1528 13.16 14.68 -63.40
N THR A 1529 13.64 14.20 -64.55
CA THR A 1529 12.83 13.45 -65.53
C THR A 1529 13.50 12.12 -65.84
N SER A 1530 12.68 11.07 -65.91
CA SER A 1530 12.92 9.75 -66.52
C SER A 1530 13.66 8.68 -65.70
N MET A 1531 12.83 7.80 -65.09
CA MET A 1531 12.89 6.33 -65.14
C MET A 1531 14.23 5.60 -65.26
N CYS A 1532 14.51 4.70 -64.32
CA CYS A 1532 14.97 3.34 -64.64
C CYS A 1532 14.73 2.35 -63.50
N GLN A 1533 14.23 1.19 -63.89
CA GLN A 1533 13.94 -0.02 -63.12
C GLN A 1533 15.23 -0.74 -62.73
N GLY A 1534 15.26 -1.42 -61.58
CA GLY A 1534 16.36 -2.34 -61.24
C GLY A 1534 16.50 -2.66 -59.76
N SER A 1535 15.69 -3.62 -59.31
CA SER A 1535 15.93 -4.63 -58.27
C SER A 1535 16.93 -4.39 -57.11
N SER A 1536 16.39 -4.64 -55.91
CA SER A 1536 16.98 -5.25 -54.70
C SER A 1536 17.76 -4.39 -53.67
N SER A 1537 17.23 -4.47 -52.44
CA SER A 1537 17.71 -4.01 -51.11
C SER A 1537 17.42 -2.55 -50.72
N SER A 1538 16.78 -2.44 -49.56
CA SER A 1538 16.15 -1.27 -48.94
C SER A 1538 17.13 -0.12 -48.64
N GLY A 1539 17.12 0.91 -49.47
CA GLY A 1539 17.60 2.25 -49.11
C GLY A 1539 16.42 3.08 -48.65
N ALA A 1540 16.41 3.52 -47.38
CA ALA A 1540 15.43 4.48 -46.89
C ALA A 1540 15.47 5.74 -47.76
N ALA A 1541 14.34 6.12 -48.36
CA ALA A 1541 14.23 7.33 -49.14
C ALA A 1541 14.65 8.53 -48.28
N VAL A 1542 15.61 9.33 -48.76
CA VAL A 1542 16.03 10.58 -48.11
C VAL A 1542 14.79 11.49 -48.05
N LYS A 1543 14.19 11.61 -46.86
CA LYS A 1543 13.03 12.48 -46.60
C LYS A 1543 13.46 13.93 -46.74
N SER A 1544 12.59 14.79 -47.28
CA SER A 1544 12.86 16.23 -47.29
C SER A 1544 12.83 16.80 -45.86
N PRO A 1545 13.53 17.91 -45.56
CA PRO A 1545 13.46 18.54 -44.24
C PRO A 1545 12.02 18.87 -43.80
N GLU A 1546 11.15 19.26 -44.74
CA GLU A 1546 9.74 19.53 -44.46
C GLU A 1546 8.97 18.27 -44.06
N ASP A 1547 9.25 17.12 -44.67
CA ASP A 1547 8.65 15.85 -44.28
C ASP A 1547 9.03 15.50 -42.83
N VAL A 1548 10.28 15.73 -42.45
CA VAL A 1548 10.77 15.51 -41.08
C VAL A 1548 10.08 16.42 -40.08
N TYR A 1549 9.86 17.70 -40.42
CA TYR A 1549 9.14 18.64 -39.55
C TYR A 1549 7.68 18.21 -39.36
N THR A 1550 7.07 17.75 -40.45
CA THR A 1550 5.69 17.26 -40.48
C THR A 1550 5.53 16.03 -39.59
N ASP A 1551 6.42 15.05 -39.72
CA ASP A 1551 6.44 13.85 -38.87
C ASP A 1551 6.59 14.20 -37.38
N ARG A 1552 7.53 15.10 -37.05
CA ARG A 1552 7.78 15.54 -35.66
C ARG A 1552 6.58 16.29 -35.09
N PHE A 1553 5.95 17.18 -35.86
CA PHE A 1553 4.76 17.91 -35.44
C PHE A 1553 3.59 16.97 -35.16
N HIS A 1554 3.27 16.06 -36.09
CA HIS A 1554 2.16 15.13 -35.92
C HIS A 1554 2.38 14.12 -34.78
N LEU A 1555 3.63 13.73 -34.49
CA LEU A 1555 3.95 12.90 -33.32
C LEU A 1555 3.60 13.62 -32.00
N ILE A 1556 4.11 14.84 -31.79
CA ILE A 1556 3.86 15.60 -30.56
C ILE A 1556 2.37 15.92 -30.41
N LEU A 1557 1.73 16.38 -31.50
CA LEU A 1557 0.31 16.71 -31.50
C LEU A 1557 -0.56 15.46 -31.27
N GLY A 1558 -0.28 14.34 -31.95
CA GLY A 1558 -1.04 13.10 -31.86
C GLY A 1558 -1.08 12.54 -30.43
N ILE A 1559 0.09 12.42 -29.80
CA ILE A 1559 0.21 11.97 -28.39
C ILE A 1559 -0.58 12.90 -27.46
N SER A 1560 -0.47 14.22 -27.67
CA SER A 1560 -1.13 15.21 -26.83
C SER A 1560 -2.66 15.13 -26.94
N VAL A 1561 -3.18 15.03 -28.16
CA VAL A 1561 -4.61 14.97 -28.46
C VAL A 1561 -5.21 13.66 -27.95
N GLU A 1562 -4.57 12.52 -28.19
CA GLU A 1562 -5.04 11.21 -27.71
C GLU A 1562 -5.22 11.19 -26.17
N PHE A 1563 -4.25 11.74 -25.43
CA PHE A 1563 -4.31 11.82 -23.99
C PHE A 1563 -5.42 12.77 -23.50
N LEU A 1564 -5.53 13.97 -24.07
CA LEU A 1564 -6.53 14.95 -23.66
C LEU A 1564 -7.97 14.54 -24.04
N CYS A 1565 -8.14 13.73 -25.09
CA CYS A 1565 -9.41 13.13 -25.48
C CYS A 1565 -9.94 12.09 -24.47
N SER A 1566 -9.06 11.45 -23.70
CA SER A 1566 -9.37 10.27 -22.89
C SER A 1566 -9.08 10.46 -21.40
N LEU A 1567 -9.35 11.66 -20.86
CA LEU A 1567 -9.15 12.01 -19.44
C LEU A 1567 -9.90 11.04 -18.50
N ARG A 1568 -9.23 9.98 -18.05
CA ARG A 1568 -9.69 9.11 -16.96
C ARG A 1568 -9.66 9.87 -15.63
N SER A 1569 -10.45 9.42 -14.65
CA SER A 1569 -10.46 9.95 -13.27
C SER A 1569 -9.07 9.99 -12.62
N ASP A 1570 -8.20 9.11 -13.07
CA ASP A 1570 -6.91 8.70 -12.50
C ASP A 1570 -5.71 9.40 -13.18
N ALA A 1571 -5.93 10.22 -14.22
CA ALA A 1571 -4.86 10.98 -14.87
C ALA A 1571 -4.30 12.07 -13.93
N SER A 1572 -2.97 12.08 -13.73
CA SER A 1572 -2.31 13.04 -12.85
C SER A 1572 -2.41 14.49 -13.38
N LEU A 1573 -2.59 15.43 -12.45
CA LEU A 1573 -2.64 16.87 -12.76
C LEU A 1573 -1.37 17.35 -13.48
N GLU A 1574 -0.21 16.77 -13.11
CA GLU A 1574 1.08 17.06 -13.71
C GLU A 1574 1.15 16.67 -15.19
N SER A 1575 0.62 15.50 -15.57
CA SER A 1575 0.64 15.04 -16.97
C SER A 1575 -0.25 15.89 -17.87
N ILE A 1576 -1.41 16.32 -17.37
CA ILE A 1576 -2.31 17.24 -18.09
C ILE A 1576 -1.62 18.59 -18.31
N MET A 1577 -0.99 19.11 -17.27
CA MET A 1577 -0.28 20.38 -17.35
C MET A 1577 0.92 20.33 -18.29
N ALA A 1578 1.72 19.26 -18.24
CA ALA A 1578 2.85 19.06 -19.14
C ALA A 1578 2.41 18.97 -20.60
N CYS A 1579 1.30 18.27 -20.88
CA CYS A 1579 0.72 18.14 -22.21
C CYS A 1579 0.24 19.51 -22.77
N LEU A 1580 -0.52 20.28 -21.98
CA LEU A 1580 -0.98 21.62 -22.40
C LEU A 1580 0.18 22.58 -22.66
N ARG A 1581 1.22 22.54 -21.81
CA ARG A 1581 2.43 23.34 -22.01
C ARG A 1581 3.25 22.89 -23.22
N ALA A 1582 3.28 21.59 -23.52
CA ALA A 1582 3.90 21.06 -24.72
C ALA A 1582 3.20 21.59 -25.98
N LEU A 1583 1.86 21.56 -26.02
CA LEU A 1583 1.07 22.14 -27.12
C LEU A 1583 1.31 23.64 -27.26
N GLN A 1584 1.33 24.37 -26.14
CA GLN A 1584 1.63 25.80 -26.15
C GLN A 1584 3.02 26.07 -26.76
N ALA A 1585 4.05 25.37 -26.29
CA ALA A 1585 5.41 25.52 -26.81
C ALA A 1585 5.48 25.18 -28.30
N LEU A 1586 4.86 24.08 -28.72
CA LEU A 1586 4.81 23.65 -30.12
C LEU A 1586 4.23 24.75 -31.04
N LEU A 1587 3.18 25.43 -30.59
CA LEU A 1587 2.50 26.49 -31.35
C LEU A 1587 3.11 27.88 -31.17
N ASP A 1588 4.14 28.06 -30.33
CA ASP A 1588 4.89 29.32 -30.27
C ASP A 1588 5.74 29.55 -31.54
N VAL A 1589 5.96 28.52 -32.36
CA VAL A 1589 6.75 28.60 -33.61
C VAL A 1589 5.85 28.90 -34.83
N PRO A 1590 6.28 29.76 -35.77
CA PRO A 1590 5.49 30.07 -36.97
C PRO A 1590 5.14 28.87 -37.86
N TRP A 1591 6.06 27.92 -38.06
CA TRP A 1591 5.84 26.79 -38.99
C TRP A 1591 4.71 25.84 -38.55
N PRO A 1592 4.65 25.35 -37.29
CA PRO A 1592 3.50 24.59 -36.78
C PRO A 1592 2.18 25.35 -36.85
N ARG A 1593 2.20 26.66 -36.56
CA ARG A 1593 1.01 27.52 -36.70
C ARG A 1593 0.55 27.62 -38.13
N TRP A 1594 1.46 27.77 -39.09
CA TRP A 1594 1.11 27.73 -40.50
C TRP A 1594 0.44 26.40 -40.88
N ARG A 1595 0.94 25.27 -40.36
CA ARG A 1595 0.34 23.95 -40.60
C ARG A 1595 -1.09 23.85 -40.05
N ILE A 1596 -1.32 24.24 -38.79
CA ILE A 1596 -2.67 24.28 -38.19
C ILE A 1596 -3.58 25.29 -38.92
N GLY A 1597 -3.04 26.45 -39.30
CA GLY A 1597 -3.80 27.44 -40.07
C GLY A 1597 -4.23 26.90 -41.43
N SER A 1598 -3.35 26.13 -42.09
CA SER A 1598 -3.62 25.51 -43.40
C SER A 1598 -4.67 24.40 -43.34
N ASP A 1599 -4.72 23.65 -42.24
CA ASP A 1599 -5.64 22.54 -41.99
C ASP A 1599 -6.65 22.91 -40.89
N GLN A 1600 -7.74 23.53 -41.31
CA GLN A 1600 -8.75 24.08 -40.40
C GLN A 1600 -9.48 23.01 -39.58
N ASP A 1601 -9.66 21.80 -40.13
CA ASP A 1601 -10.33 20.69 -39.45
C ASP A 1601 -9.53 20.26 -38.21
N LEU A 1602 -8.20 20.20 -38.34
CA LEU A 1602 -7.28 19.91 -37.22
C LEU A 1602 -7.38 20.97 -36.11
N GLY A 1603 -7.50 22.25 -36.48
CA GLY A 1603 -7.70 23.34 -35.52
C GLY A 1603 -9.02 23.23 -34.76
N ILE A 1604 -10.11 22.86 -35.44
CA ILE A 1604 -11.43 22.66 -34.84
C ILE A 1604 -11.44 21.47 -33.89
N GLU A 1605 -10.83 20.35 -34.28
CA GLU A 1605 -10.72 19.17 -33.42
C GLU A 1605 -9.96 19.51 -32.12
N LEU A 1606 -8.84 20.21 -32.24
CA LEU A 1606 -8.06 20.64 -31.07
C LEU A 1606 -8.86 21.57 -30.14
N LEU A 1607 -9.65 22.51 -30.70
CA LEU A 1607 -10.55 23.36 -29.91
C LEU A 1607 -11.62 22.55 -29.17
N ASN A 1608 -12.20 21.53 -29.81
CA ASN A 1608 -13.19 20.66 -29.17
C ASN A 1608 -12.59 19.86 -28.01
N VAL A 1609 -11.35 19.38 -28.16
CA VAL A 1609 -10.61 18.71 -27.09
C VAL A 1609 -10.36 19.66 -25.93
N LEU A 1610 -9.88 20.87 -26.19
CA LEU A 1610 -9.63 21.89 -25.16
C LEU A 1610 -10.93 22.31 -24.45
N HIS A 1611 -12.04 22.44 -25.19
CA HIS A 1611 -13.36 22.70 -24.61
C HIS A 1611 -13.76 21.60 -23.61
N ARG A 1612 -13.56 20.32 -23.97
CA ARG A 1612 -13.82 19.19 -23.05
C ARG A 1612 -12.90 19.20 -21.83
N VAL A 1613 -11.63 19.56 -21.98
CA VAL A 1613 -10.67 19.70 -20.85
C VAL A 1613 -11.16 20.78 -19.87
N ILE A 1614 -11.58 21.95 -20.37
CA ILE A 1614 -12.09 23.06 -19.55
C ILE A 1614 -13.38 22.68 -18.81
N LEU A 1615 -14.24 21.88 -19.43
CA LEU A 1615 -15.48 21.39 -18.79
C LEU A 1615 -15.20 20.36 -17.69
N THR A 1616 -14.22 19.48 -17.90
CA THR A 1616 -13.95 18.34 -17.00
C THR A 1616 -12.96 18.62 -15.88
N ARG A 1617 -12.12 19.66 -15.99
CA ARG A 1617 -11.10 20.02 -14.99
C ARG A 1617 -11.34 21.40 -14.42
N GLU A 1618 -11.46 21.48 -13.09
CA GLU A 1618 -11.77 22.72 -12.37
C GLU A 1618 -10.53 23.56 -12.03
N SER A 1619 -9.32 23.02 -12.22
CA SER A 1619 -8.08 23.74 -11.93
C SER A 1619 -7.94 25.00 -12.79
N PRO A 1620 -7.85 26.22 -12.20
CA PRO A 1620 -7.66 27.46 -12.95
C PRO A 1620 -6.37 27.46 -13.78
N ALA A 1621 -5.33 26.80 -13.28
CA ALA A 1621 -4.05 26.66 -13.98
C ALA A 1621 -4.19 25.85 -15.28
N ILE A 1622 -4.97 24.76 -15.26
CA ILE A 1622 -5.30 23.99 -16.47
C ILE A 1622 -6.08 24.87 -17.45
N GLN A 1623 -7.13 25.54 -16.98
CA GLN A 1623 -8.01 26.35 -17.82
C GLN A 1623 -7.25 27.51 -18.50
N LEU A 1624 -6.35 28.18 -17.77
CA LEU A 1624 -5.48 29.21 -18.33
C LEU A 1624 -4.51 28.65 -19.37
N ALA A 1625 -3.89 27.50 -19.10
CA ALA A 1625 -3.01 26.84 -20.08
C ALA A 1625 -3.78 26.45 -21.34
N SER A 1626 -5.00 25.93 -21.21
CA SER A 1626 -5.88 25.62 -22.34
C SER A 1626 -6.23 26.88 -23.15
N LEU A 1627 -6.56 27.99 -22.50
CA LEU A 1627 -6.82 29.27 -23.17
C LEU A 1627 -5.62 29.80 -23.95
N GLU A 1628 -4.41 29.61 -23.42
CA GLU A 1628 -3.20 30.05 -24.13
C GLU A 1628 -2.95 29.23 -25.41
N VAL A 1629 -3.27 27.92 -25.40
CA VAL A 1629 -3.25 27.10 -26.62
C VAL A 1629 -4.33 27.57 -27.60
N VAL A 1630 -5.55 27.87 -27.14
CA VAL A 1630 -6.63 28.43 -27.99
C VAL A 1630 -6.16 29.71 -28.67
N ARG A 1631 -5.49 30.60 -27.92
CA ARG A 1631 -4.95 31.84 -28.47
C ARG A 1631 -3.95 31.59 -29.60
N GLN A 1632 -3.06 30.60 -29.46
CA GLN A 1632 -2.12 30.26 -30.53
C GLN A 1632 -2.80 29.67 -31.78
N ILE A 1633 -3.89 28.91 -31.62
CA ILE A 1633 -4.71 28.43 -32.74
C ILE A 1633 -5.36 29.61 -33.49
N ILE A 1634 -5.86 30.62 -32.77
CA ILE A 1634 -6.39 31.83 -33.40
C ILE A 1634 -5.29 32.60 -34.14
N CYS A 1635 -4.12 32.78 -33.52
CA CYS A 1635 -2.98 33.41 -34.18
C CYS A 1635 -2.60 32.68 -35.48
N ALA A 1636 -2.58 31.34 -35.47
CA ALA A 1636 -2.34 30.52 -36.66
C ALA A 1636 -3.36 30.77 -37.77
N ALA A 1637 -4.66 30.81 -37.43
CA ALA A 1637 -5.71 31.09 -38.39
C ALA A 1637 -5.60 32.50 -38.99
N GLN A 1638 -5.26 33.51 -38.17
CA GLN A 1638 -5.03 34.88 -38.64
C GLN A 1638 -3.85 34.99 -39.61
N GLU A 1639 -2.73 34.33 -39.31
CA GLU A 1639 -1.54 34.32 -40.18
C GLU A 1639 -1.87 33.68 -41.53
N HIS A 1640 -2.61 32.57 -41.54
CA HIS A 1640 -3.05 31.92 -42.77
C HIS A 1640 -3.99 32.79 -43.62
N VAL A 1641 -4.97 33.45 -42.99
CA VAL A 1641 -5.88 34.36 -43.70
C VAL A 1641 -5.11 35.54 -44.29
N LYS A 1642 -4.15 36.12 -43.55
CA LYS A 1642 -3.29 37.20 -44.05
C LYS A 1642 -2.43 36.76 -45.23
N GLU A 1643 -1.87 35.55 -45.17
CA GLU A 1643 -1.04 35.02 -46.26
C GLU A 1643 -1.87 34.76 -47.52
N LYS A 1644 -3.04 34.12 -47.42
CA LYS A 1644 -3.93 33.92 -48.56
C LYS A 1644 -4.34 35.23 -49.25
N ARG A 1645 -4.60 36.29 -48.46
CA ARG A 1645 -4.87 37.63 -48.99
C ARG A 1645 -3.68 38.17 -49.78
N ARG A 1646 -2.46 38.04 -49.23
CA ARG A 1646 -1.23 38.47 -49.92
C ARG A 1646 -0.95 37.67 -51.19
N SER A 1647 -1.09 36.34 -51.17
CA SER A 1647 -0.84 35.52 -52.36
C SER A 1647 -1.81 35.87 -53.50
N ALA A 1648 -3.07 36.17 -53.18
CA ALA A 1648 -4.05 36.61 -54.17
C ALA A 1648 -3.78 38.02 -54.73
N GLU A 1649 -3.12 38.90 -53.97
CA GLU A 1649 -2.65 40.20 -54.45
C GLU A 1649 -1.43 40.07 -55.40
N VAL A 1650 -0.67 38.97 -55.33
CA VAL A 1650 0.57 38.76 -56.10
C VAL A 1650 0.36 37.90 -57.36
N ASP A 1651 -0.64 37.02 -57.40
CA ASP A 1651 -0.95 36.17 -58.56
C ASP A 1651 -1.84 36.93 -59.57
N ASP A 1652 -1.20 37.76 -60.41
CA ASP A 1652 -1.77 38.72 -61.40
C ASP A 1652 -2.72 38.14 -62.47
N GLY A 1653 -3.13 36.87 -62.39
CA GLY A 1653 -4.06 36.21 -63.32
C GLY A 1653 -5.55 36.38 -63.00
N ALA A 1654 -5.90 36.97 -61.85
CA ALA A 1654 -7.29 37.11 -61.41
C ALA A 1654 -7.98 38.42 -61.83
N SER A 1655 -7.38 39.20 -62.73
CA SER A 1655 -7.96 40.48 -63.21
C SER A 1655 -9.21 40.32 -64.10
N GLU A 1656 -9.61 39.11 -64.49
CA GLU A 1656 -10.86 38.87 -65.25
C GLU A 1656 -12.03 38.29 -64.42
N LYS A 1657 -11.96 38.30 -63.09
CA LYS A 1657 -13.16 38.10 -62.24
C LYS A 1657 -13.27 39.26 -61.25
N GLU A 1658 -14.22 40.17 -61.48
CA GLU A 1658 -14.49 41.40 -60.72
C GLU A 1658 -14.86 41.21 -59.22
N THR A 1659 -14.55 40.07 -58.61
CA THR A 1659 -14.64 39.87 -57.16
C THR A 1659 -13.40 39.09 -56.72
N LEU A 1660 -12.44 39.74 -56.07
CA LEU A 1660 -11.36 39.07 -55.34
C LEU A 1660 -11.97 37.97 -54.45
N PRO A 1661 -11.41 36.76 -54.40
CA PRO A 1661 -11.93 35.72 -53.51
C PRO A 1661 -11.88 36.20 -52.06
N GLU A 1662 -13.00 36.14 -51.34
CA GLU A 1662 -13.06 36.61 -49.96
C GLU A 1662 -12.44 35.61 -49.00
N PHE A 1663 -11.24 35.94 -48.53
CA PHE A 1663 -10.49 35.10 -47.60
C PHE A 1663 -10.92 35.33 -46.15
N GLY A 1664 -11.31 34.24 -45.50
CA GLY A 1664 -11.72 34.16 -44.09
C GLY A 1664 -12.98 33.32 -43.89
N GLU A 1665 -13.32 33.04 -42.65
CA GLU A 1665 -14.55 32.31 -42.32
C GLU A 1665 -15.83 33.12 -42.57
N GLY A 1666 -16.89 32.46 -43.05
CA GLY A 1666 -18.15 33.07 -43.50
C GLY A 1666 -18.23 33.24 -45.03
N LYS A 1667 -17.07 33.43 -45.70
CA LYS A 1667 -16.97 33.75 -47.14
C LYS A 1667 -17.97 34.86 -47.51
N ASP A 1668 -18.53 34.80 -48.70
CA ASP A 1668 -19.48 35.79 -49.24
C ASP A 1668 -20.88 35.74 -48.57
N THR A 1669 -21.17 34.72 -47.75
CA THR A 1669 -22.49 34.54 -47.13
C THR A 1669 -22.56 34.97 -45.67
N GLY A 1670 -21.40 35.10 -45.02
CA GLY A 1670 -21.30 35.25 -43.56
C GLY A 1670 -21.73 34.02 -42.75
N GLY A 1671 -22.07 32.89 -43.39
CA GLY A 1671 -22.55 31.68 -42.71
C GLY A 1671 -21.44 30.92 -41.98
N LEU A 1672 -21.52 30.86 -40.65
CA LEU A 1672 -20.64 30.06 -39.79
C LEU A 1672 -21.37 28.79 -39.35
N VAL A 1673 -20.95 27.64 -39.87
CA VAL A 1673 -21.60 26.35 -39.58
C VAL A 1673 -21.01 25.74 -38.29
N PRO A 1674 -21.82 25.48 -37.25
CA PRO A 1674 -21.36 24.80 -36.04
C PRO A 1674 -20.69 23.46 -36.36
N GLY A 1675 -19.54 23.18 -35.73
CA GLY A 1675 -18.72 22.01 -36.00
C GLY A 1675 -17.81 22.09 -37.24
N LYS A 1676 -17.96 23.10 -38.11
CA LYS A 1676 -17.05 23.38 -39.24
C LYS A 1676 -16.37 24.74 -39.16
N SER A 1677 -16.67 25.51 -38.10
CA SER A 1677 -16.17 26.86 -37.90
C SER A 1677 -15.28 26.91 -36.67
N LEU A 1678 -14.01 27.26 -36.89
CA LEU A 1678 -13.00 27.53 -35.87
C LEU A 1678 -13.39 28.75 -35.03
N VAL A 1679 -13.99 29.75 -35.67
CA VAL A 1679 -14.53 30.94 -35.00
C VAL A 1679 -15.67 30.56 -34.06
N PHE A 1680 -16.61 29.71 -34.52
CA PHE A 1680 -17.73 29.25 -33.70
C PHE A 1680 -17.25 28.40 -32.51
N ALA A 1681 -16.35 27.44 -32.73
CA ALA A 1681 -15.78 26.63 -31.65
C ALA A 1681 -15.03 27.46 -30.60
N THR A 1682 -14.32 28.50 -31.03
CA THR A 1682 -13.63 29.42 -30.11
C THR A 1682 -14.62 30.30 -29.34
N LEU A 1683 -15.70 30.76 -29.97
CA LEU A 1683 -16.79 31.47 -29.30
C LEU A 1683 -17.43 30.60 -28.22
N GLU A 1684 -17.74 29.33 -28.50
CA GLU A 1684 -18.29 28.41 -27.49
C GLU A 1684 -17.38 28.27 -26.27
N LEU A 1685 -16.07 28.10 -26.50
CA LEU A 1685 -15.08 27.95 -25.43
C LEU A 1685 -14.95 29.24 -24.59
N CYS A 1686 -14.87 30.41 -25.24
CA CYS A 1686 -14.82 31.70 -24.54
C CYS A 1686 -16.11 31.99 -23.76
N VAL A 1687 -17.27 31.71 -24.35
CA VAL A 1687 -18.58 31.85 -23.70
C VAL A 1687 -18.69 30.91 -22.51
N CYS A 1688 -18.20 29.67 -22.62
CA CYS A 1688 -18.17 28.71 -21.51
C CYS A 1688 -17.43 29.29 -20.29
N ILE A 1689 -16.25 29.86 -20.49
CA ILE A 1689 -15.46 30.48 -19.41
C ILE A 1689 -16.14 31.76 -18.89
N LEU A 1690 -16.56 32.66 -19.80
CA LEU A 1690 -17.19 33.92 -19.43
C LEU A 1690 -18.50 33.70 -18.66
N VAL A 1691 -19.37 32.78 -19.08
CA VAL A 1691 -20.62 32.46 -18.39
C VAL A 1691 -20.37 31.70 -17.09
N ARG A 1692 -19.32 30.86 -17.00
CA ARG A 1692 -18.97 30.17 -15.75
C ARG A 1692 -18.48 31.15 -14.67
N GLN A 1693 -17.75 32.20 -15.07
CA GLN A 1693 -17.30 33.25 -14.14
C GLN A 1693 -18.34 34.36 -13.94
N LEU A 1694 -19.12 34.69 -14.97
CA LEU A 1694 -20.15 35.74 -15.02
C LEU A 1694 -21.44 35.18 -15.64
N PRO A 1695 -22.27 34.43 -14.87
CA PRO A 1695 -23.48 33.76 -15.37
C PRO A 1695 -24.49 34.70 -16.04
N GLU A 1696 -24.47 35.97 -15.66
CA GLU A 1696 -25.42 37.01 -16.06
C GLU A 1696 -25.25 37.45 -17.51
N LEU A 1697 -24.13 37.09 -18.14
CA LEU A 1697 -23.93 37.26 -19.58
C LEU A 1697 -24.89 36.37 -20.40
N ASN A 1698 -25.43 35.30 -19.83
CA ASN A 1698 -26.37 34.44 -20.53
C ASN A 1698 -27.77 35.08 -20.58
N PRO A 1699 -28.29 35.45 -21.76
CA PRO A 1699 -29.60 36.10 -21.88
C PRO A 1699 -30.76 35.23 -21.36
N LYS A 1700 -30.63 33.89 -21.35
CA LYS A 1700 -31.65 33.00 -20.76
C LYS A 1700 -31.73 33.11 -19.24
N LEU A 1701 -30.60 33.41 -18.58
CA LEU A 1701 -30.57 33.68 -17.14
C LEU A 1701 -30.99 35.12 -16.83
N ALA A 1702 -30.68 36.06 -17.73
CA ALA A 1702 -31.08 37.47 -17.61
C ALA A 1702 -32.58 37.71 -17.92
N GLY A 1703 -33.21 36.88 -18.74
CA GLY A 1703 -34.59 37.05 -19.24
C GLY A 1703 -35.72 36.47 -18.37
N SER A 1704 -35.45 36.00 -17.14
CA SER A 1704 -36.53 35.60 -16.23
C SER A 1704 -37.23 36.86 -15.68
N PRO A 1705 -38.55 37.07 -15.85
CA PRO A 1705 -39.23 38.36 -15.61
C PRO A 1705 -39.29 38.86 -14.15
N GLY A 1706 -38.44 38.37 -13.25
CA GLY A 1706 -38.34 38.82 -11.86
C GLY A 1706 -36.91 38.84 -11.30
N GLY A 1707 -35.90 38.64 -12.14
CA GLY A 1707 -34.50 38.72 -11.73
C GLY A 1707 -34.08 40.17 -11.57
N LYS A 1708 -33.96 40.65 -10.32
CA LYS A 1708 -33.32 41.93 -9.99
C LYS A 1708 -31.99 42.04 -10.75
N ALA A 1709 -31.80 43.11 -11.54
CA ALA A 1709 -30.50 43.42 -12.13
C ALA A 1709 -29.44 43.34 -11.03
N SER A 1710 -28.50 42.39 -11.16
CA SER A 1710 -27.54 42.14 -10.10
C SER A 1710 -26.47 43.24 -10.08
N LYS A 1711 -25.83 43.40 -8.92
CA LYS A 1711 -24.79 44.41 -8.71
C LYS A 1711 -23.48 43.93 -9.36
N PRO A 1712 -22.71 44.82 -10.01
CA PRO A 1712 -21.40 44.45 -10.57
C PRO A 1712 -20.47 43.88 -9.49
N LYS A 1713 -19.70 42.82 -9.82
CA LYS A 1713 -18.95 41.97 -8.87
C LYS A 1713 -17.44 42.06 -9.08
N THR A 1714 -16.68 42.06 -7.99
CA THR A 1714 -15.21 41.85 -8.02
C THR A 1714 -14.92 40.36 -8.06
N LEU A 1715 -14.31 39.90 -9.16
CA LEU A 1715 -13.89 38.50 -9.32
C LEU A 1715 -12.63 38.21 -8.49
N LEU A 1716 -12.46 36.95 -8.05
CA LEU A 1716 -11.19 36.44 -7.53
C LEU A 1716 -10.08 36.60 -8.60
N GLU A 1717 -8.82 36.71 -8.17
CA GLU A 1717 -7.71 37.01 -9.08
C GLU A 1717 -7.59 35.99 -10.23
N GLU A 1718 -7.78 34.71 -9.92
CA GLU A 1718 -7.77 33.61 -10.90
C GLU A 1718 -8.92 33.74 -11.91
N GLY A 1719 -10.13 34.05 -11.44
CA GLY A 1719 -11.30 34.31 -12.29
C GLY A 1719 -11.11 35.54 -13.18
N SER A 1720 -10.47 36.59 -12.65
CA SER A 1720 -10.15 37.80 -13.40
C SER A 1720 -9.17 37.53 -14.55
N ARG A 1721 -8.14 36.69 -14.32
CA ARG A 1721 -7.19 36.28 -15.36
C ARG A 1721 -7.85 35.44 -16.45
N LEU A 1722 -8.75 34.52 -16.09
CA LEU A 1722 -9.52 33.73 -17.04
C LEU A 1722 -10.41 34.59 -17.94
N VAL A 1723 -11.14 35.55 -17.34
CA VAL A 1723 -11.99 36.49 -18.09
C VAL A 1723 -11.15 37.39 -19.01
N ALA A 1724 -10.03 37.92 -18.53
CA ALA A 1724 -9.13 38.74 -19.33
C ALA A 1724 -8.54 37.97 -20.53
N ALA A 1725 -8.14 36.72 -20.32
CA ALA A 1725 -7.63 35.86 -21.40
C ALA A 1725 -8.73 35.55 -22.44
N ALA A 1726 -9.95 35.23 -22.00
CA ALA A 1726 -11.08 35.00 -22.92
C ALA A 1726 -11.42 36.25 -23.75
N LEU A 1727 -11.44 37.44 -23.13
CA LEU A 1727 -11.67 38.70 -23.82
C LEU A 1727 -10.58 39.04 -24.83
N ALA A 1728 -9.31 38.75 -24.51
CA ALA A 1728 -8.20 38.94 -25.44
C ALA A 1728 -8.37 38.05 -26.68
N ILE A 1729 -8.82 36.82 -26.53
CA ILE A 1729 -9.10 35.91 -27.65
C ILE A 1729 -10.28 36.43 -28.49
N LEU A 1730 -11.36 36.90 -27.85
CA LEU A 1730 -12.52 37.45 -28.55
C LEU A 1730 -12.18 38.66 -29.43
N ALA A 1731 -11.22 39.50 -29.02
CA ALA A 1731 -10.76 40.65 -29.79
C ALA A 1731 -10.15 40.28 -31.15
N GLU A 1732 -9.57 39.07 -31.23
CA GLU A 1732 -8.78 38.59 -32.36
C GLU A 1732 -9.64 37.85 -33.41
N LEU A 1733 -10.86 37.41 -33.05
CA LEU A 1733 -11.75 36.64 -33.93
C LEU A 1733 -12.15 37.35 -35.23
N PRO A 1734 -12.49 38.66 -35.25
CA PRO A 1734 -12.89 39.34 -36.48
C PRO A 1734 -11.81 39.30 -37.58
N ALA A 1735 -10.53 39.18 -37.22
CA ALA A 1735 -9.44 39.12 -38.19
C ALA A 1735 -9.34 37.77 -38.92
N VAL A 1736 -9.99 36.72 -38.42
CA VAL A 1736 -10.07 35.37 -39.02
C VAL A 1736 -11.25 35.25 -39.99
N CYS A 1737 -12.26 36.12 -39.88
CA CYS A 1737 -13.45 36.11 -40.71
C CYS A 1737 -13.25 36.82 -42.06
N SER A 1738 -14.13 36.52 -43.02
CA SER A 1738 -14.40 37.40 -44.17
C SER A 1738 -15.13 38.67 -43.69
N PRO A 1739 -15.25 39.73 -44.52
CA PRO A 1739 -16.01 40.92 -44.16
C PRO A 1739 -17.42 40.58 -43.66
N GLU A 1740 -18.17 39.74 -44.39
CA GLU A 1740 -19.51 39.27 -44.05
C GLU A 1740 -19.50 38.35 -42.81
N GLY A 1741 -18.54 37.43 -42.70
CA GLY A 1741 -18.41 36.57 -41.53
C GLY A 1741 -18.11 37.35 -40.25
N SER A 1742 -17.37 38.45 -40.38
CA SER A 1742 -17.04 39.33 -39.24
C SER A 1742 -18.29 40.04 -38.72
N ILE A 1743 -19.20 40.43 -39.63
CA ILE A 1743 -20.51 41.00 -39.27
C ILE A 1743 -21.36 39.97 -38.52
N SER A 1744 -21.32 38.69 -38.90
CA SER A 1744 -22.09 37.63 -38.23
C SER A 1744 -21.72 37.41 -36.76
N ILE A 1745 -20.46 37.63 -36.37
CA ILE A 1745 -19.99 37.42 -34.99
C ILE A 1745 -19.95 38.71 -34.16
N LEU A 1746 -19.84 39.86 -34.82
CA LEU A 1746 -19.62 41.15 -34.17
C LEU A 1746 -20.67 41.48 -33.10
N PRO A 1747 -21.99 41.23 -33.30
CA PRO A 1747 -22.99 41.44 -32.26
C PRO A 1747 -22.72 40.66 -30.97
N THR A 1748 -22.33 39.38 -31.10
CA THR A 1748 -22.02 38.50 -29.96
C THR A 1748 -20.76 38.99 -29.23
N VAL A 1749 -19.71 39.33 -29.97
CA VAL A 1749 -18.44 39.81 -29.38
C VAL A 1749 -18.65 41.15 -28.66
N LEU A 1750 -19.38 42.10 -29.26
CA LEU A 1750 -19.71 43.38 -28.65
C LEU A 1750 -20.60 43.18 -27.41
N TYR A 1751 -21.62 42.32 -27.49
CA TYR A 1751 -22.49 42.01 -26.36
C TYR A 1751 -21.72 41.43 -25.19
N LEU A 1752 -20.82 40.47 -25.42
CA LEU A 1752 -20.00 39.88 -24.37
C LEU A 1752 -19.00 40.90 -23.79
N THR A 1753 -18.33 41.68 -24.62
CA THR A 1753 -17.32 42.66 -24.17
C THR A 1753 -17.96 43.79 -23.35
N ILE A 1754 -19.07 44.36 -23.85
CA ILE A 1754 -19.83 45.40 -23.15
C ILE A 1754 -20.50 44.81 -21.91
N GLY A 1755 -20.98 43.57 -21.97
CA GLY A 1755 -21.52 42.83 -20.84
C GLY A 1755 -20.48 42.68 -19.73
N VAL A 1756 -19.27 42.21 -20.02
CA VAL A 1756 -18.20 42.08 -19.01
C VAL A 1756 -17.82 43.45 -18.46
N LEU A 1757 -17.73 44.48 -19.31
CA LEU A 1757 -17.50 45.86 -18.86
C LEU A 1757 -18.60 46.29 -17.86
N ARG A 1758 -19.88 46.06 -18.18
CA ARG A 1758 -21.02 46.41 -17.33
C ARG A 1758 -20.99 45.65 -15.99
N GLU A 1759 -20.75 44.35 -16.02
CA GLU A 1759 -20.78 43.50 -14.81
C GLU A 1759 -19.53 43.64 -13.92
N THR A 1760 -18.44 44.23 -14.44
CA THR A 1760 -17.18 44.36 -13.69
C THR A 1760 -16.69 45.81 -13.48
N ALA A 1761 -17.43 46.82 -13.98
CA ALA A 1761 -17.16 48.25 -13.75
C ALA A 1761 -17.53 48.68 -12.32
N VAL A 1762 -16.84 48.12 -11.34
CA VAL A 1762 -16.93 48.48 -9.92
C VAL A 1762 -15.92 49.58 -9.60
N LYS A 1763 -16.36 50.62 -8.89
CA LYS A 1763 -15.51 51.73 -8.44
C LYS A 1763 -14.47 51.22 -7.42
N LEU A 1764 -13.20 51.12 -7.84
CA LEU A 1764 -12.08 50.75 -6.96
C LEU A 1764 -11.48 51.99 -6.25
N PRO A 1765 -10.86 51.83 -5.07
CA PRO A 1765 -10.18 52.93 -4.37
C PRO A 1765 -9.12 53.59 -5.25
N GLY A 1766 -9.16 54.93 -5.38
CA GLY A 1766 -8.18 55.70 -6.15
C GLY A 1766 -8.42 55.75 -7.67
N GLY A 1767 -9.56 55.27 -8.17
CA GLY A 1767 -9.91 55.35 -9.60
C GLY A 1767 -9.08 54.44 -10.51
N GLN A 1768 -8.51 53.36 -9.96
CA GLN A 1768 -7.82 52.33 -10.73
C GLN A 1768 -8.84 51.42 -11.43
N LEU A 1769 -8.58 51.05 -12.68
CA LEU A 1769 -9.43 50.12 -13.42
C LEU A 1769 -9.06 48.69 -13.01
N SER A 1770 -10.06 47.82 -12.83
CA SER A 1770 -9.80 46.40 -12.57
C SER A 1770 -9.14 45.73 -13.79
N CYS A 1771 -8.50 44.58 -13.58
CA CYS A 1771 -7.88 43.82 -14.67
C CYS A 1771 -8.91 43.45 -15.76
N THR A 1772 -10.12 43.07 -15.36
CA THR A 1772 -11.20 42.72 -16.31
C THR A 1772 -11.73 43.93 -17.07
N VAL A 1773 -11.91 45.07 -16.41
CA VAL A 1773 -12.31 46.31 -17.10
C VAL A 1773 -11.24 46.75 -18.09
N THR A 1774 -9.97 46.70 -17.68
CA THR A 1774 -8.84 47.04 -18.56
C THR A 1774 -8.80 46.10 -19.77
N ALA A 1775 -9.00 44.80 -19.57
CA ALA A 1775 -9.09 43.82 -20.65
C ALA A 1775 -10.28 44.11 -21.57
N SER A 1776 -11.48 44.39 -21.04
CA SER A 1776 -12.66 44.76 -21.83
C SER A 1776 -12.42 46.00 -22.68
N LEU A 1777 -11.78 47.03 -22.13
CA LEU A 1777 -11.46 48.27 -22.85
C LEU A 1777 -10.42 48.03 -23.96
N GLN A 1778 -9.42 47.17 -23.72
CA GLN A 1778 -8.42 46.79 -24.73
C GLN A 1778 -9.06 45.95 -25.85
N THR A 1779 -9.91 44.98 -25.50
CA THR A 1779 -10.68 44.18 -26.46
C THR A 1779 -11.58 45.07 -27.30
N LEU A 1780 -12.31 45.98 -26.66
CA LEU A 1780 -13.16 46.96 -27.33
C LEU A 1780 -12.33 47.82 -28.30
N LYS A 1781 -11.18 48.36 -27.87
CA LYS A 1781 -10.27 49.10 -28.74
C LYS A 1781 -9.80 48.27 -29.95
N GLY A 1782 -9.43 47.01 -29.73
CA GLY A 1782 -9.05 46.08 -30.80
C GLY A 1782 -10.14 45.91 -31.85
N ILE A 1783 -11.39 45.69 -31.40
CA ILE A 1783 -12.55 45.55 -32.30
C ILE A 1783 -12.80 46.86 -33.07
N LEU A 1784 -12.78 48.01 -32.40
CA LEU A 1784 -13.08 49.31 -33.01
C LEU A 1784 -12.04 49.73 -34.05
N THR A 1785 -10.78 49.33 -33.87
CA THR A 1785 -9.69 49.59 -34.83
C THR A 1785 -9.56 48.51 -35.91
N SER A 1786 -10.44 47.50 -35.91
CA SER A 1786 -10.34 46.36 -36.83
C SER A 1786 -10.33 46.81 -38.30
N PRO A 1787 -9.43 46.24 -39.13
CA PRO A 1787 -9.45 46.48 -40.58
C PRO A 1787 -10.78 46.12 -41.24
N MET A 1788 -11.54 45.17 -40.67
CA MET A 1788 -12.84 44.74 -41.18
C MET A 1788 -13.89 45.86 -41.13
N ALA A 1789 -13.72 46.86 -40.25
CA ALA A 1789 -14.60 48.03 -40.21
C ALA A 1789 -14.45 48.94 -41.44
N ARG A 1790 -13.35 48.82 -42.20
CA ARG A 1790 -13.05 49.64 -43.38
C ARG A 1790 -13.24 48.91 -44.71
N ALA A 1791 -13.52 47.60 -44.67
CA ALA A 1791 -13.77 46.83 -45.88
C ALA A 1791 -15.13 47.21 -46.47
N GLU A 1792 -15.18 47.46 -47.79
CA GLU A 1792 -16.33 48.09 -48.46
C GLU A 1792 -17.67 47.37 -48.20
N LYS A 1793 -17.67 46.04 -48.28
CA LYS A 1793 -18.89 45.22 -48.06
C LYS A 1793 -19.40 45.19 -46.63
N SER A 1794 -18.51 45.38 -45.66
CA SER A 1794 -18.86 45.31 -44.23
C SER A 1794 -18.97 46.68 -43.58
N HIS A 1795 -18.48 47.74 -44.22
CA HIS A 1795 -18.36 49.08 -43.67
C HIS A 1795 -19.67 49.65 -43.12
N GLU A 1796 -20.76 49.57 -43.89
CA GLU A 1796 -22.07 50.09 -43.48
C GLU A 1796 -22.63 49.34 -42.26
N ALA A 1797 -22.61 47.99 -42.32
CA ALA A 1797 -23.09 47.15 -41.24
C ALA A 1797 -22.25 47.34 -39.96
N TRP A 1798 -20.92 47.38 -40.08
CA TRP A 1798 -20.02 47.67 -38.97
C TRP A 1798 -20.31 49.04 -38.37
N THR A 1799 -20.44 50.07 -39.19
CA THR A 1799 -20.75 51.42 -38.73
C THR A 1799 -22.07 51.44 -37.93
N SER A 1800 -23.11 50.77 -38.41
CA SER A 1800 -24.39 50.66 -37.70
C SER A 1800 -24.29 49.89 -36.38
N LEU A 1801 -23.53 48.79 -36.34
CA LEU A 1801 -23.32 47.97 -35.14
C LEU A 1801 -22.47 48.70 -34.10
N LEU A 1802 -21.46 49.45 -34.54
CA LEU A 1802 -20.63 50.27 -33.66
C LEU A 1802 -21.41 51.47 -33.10
N GLN A 1803 -22.28 52.10 -33.90
CA GLN A 1803 -23.21 53.13 -33.42
C GLN A 1803 -24.16 52.55 -32.36
N SER A 1804 -24.68 51.35 -32.58
CA SER A 1804 -25.55 50.64 -31.63
C SER A 1804 -24.79 50.24 -30.35
N ALA A 1805 -23.53 49.83 -30.47
CA ALA A 1805 -22.67 49.50 -29.34
C ALA A 1805 -22.32 50.73 -28.50
N LEU A 1806 -22.00 51.86 -29.14
CA LEU A 1806 -21.81 53.14 -28.46
C LEU A 1806 -23.09 53.57 -27.73
N ALA A 1807 -24.25 53.45 -28.39
CA ALA A 1807 -25.54 53.70 -27.74
C ALA A 1807 -25.74 52.82 -26.51
N THR A 1808 -25.44 51.51 -26.62
CA THR A 1808 -25.55 50.56 -25.51
C THR A 1808 -24.63 50.93 -24.34
N VAL A 1809 -23.38 51.33 -24.63
CA VAL A 1809 -22.45 51.82 -23.59
C VAL A 1809 -22.99 53.09 -22.93
N LEU A 1810 -23.56 54.02 -23.70
CA LEU A 1810 -24.21 55.24 -23.18
C LEU A 1810 -25.45 54.94 -22.33
N ASP A 1811 -26.18 53.87 -22.64
CA ASP A 1811 -27.35 53.41 -21.89
C ASP A 1811 -26.97 52.70 -20.57
N CYS A 1812 -25.70 52.26 -20.40
CA CYS A 1812 -25.21 51.73 -19.12
C CYS A 1812 -25.26 52.77 -17.99
N TRP A 1813 -25.36 54.07 -18.29
CA TRP A 1813 -25.53 55.13 -17.29
C TRP A 1813 -26.95 55.29 -16.77
N SER A 1814 -27.97 54.71 -17.40
CA SER A 1814 -29.36 54.77 -16.91
C SER A 1814 -29.65 53.59 -15.98
N PRO A 1815 -29.60 53.75 -14.65
CA PRO A 1815 -30.01 52.69 -13.74
C PRO A 1815 -31.52 52.48 -13.89
N VAL A 1816 -31.95 51.30 -14.33
CA VAL A 1816 -33.39 51.01 -14.47
C VAL A 1816 -34.09 50.90 -13.11
N ASP A 1817 -33.42 50.57 -12.00
CA ASP A 1817 -34.07 50.49 -10.68
C ASP A 1817 -33.09 50.63 -9.50
N GLY A 1818 -32.74 51.86 -9.10
CA GLY A 1818 -32.12 52.16 -7.78
C GLY A 1818 -30.80 51.43 -7.43
N ALA A 1819 -30.08 50.92 -8.44
CA ALA A 1819 -28.83 50.20 -8.29
C ALA A 1819 -27.61 51.13 -8.03
N GLN A 1820 -26.52 50.54 -7.54
CA GLN A 1820 -25.25 51.22 -7.29
C GLN A 1820 -24.77 51.94 -8.55
N GLU A 1821 -24.40 53.22 -8.43
CA GLU A 1821 -23.94 54.05 -9.55
C GLU A 1821 -22.76 53.36 -10.26
N PRO A 1822 -22.83 53.16 -11.59
CA PRO A 1822 -21.75 52.53 -12.35
C PRO A 1822 -20.48 53.37 -12.27
N ASP A 1823 -19.31 52.74 -12.39
CA ASP A 1823 -18.05 53.47 -12.39
C ASP A 1823 -17.95 54.41 -13.60
N GLU A 1824 -18.18 55.70 -13.35
CA GLU A 1824 -18.20 56.76 -14.36
C GLU A 1824 -16.88 56.82 -15.13
N VAL A 1825 -15.75 56.56 -14.47
CA VAL A 1825 -14.42 56.60 -15.11
C VAL A 1825 -14.27 55.47 -16.13
N SER A 1826 -14.65 54.23 -15.78
CA SER A 1826 -14.62 53.09 -16.70
C SER A 1826 -15.48 53.34 -17.94
N LEU A 1827 -16.70 53.84 -17.76
CA LEU A 1827 -17.62 54.09 -18.86
C LEU A 1827 -17.19 55.30 -19.72
N LEU A 1828 -16.69 56.39 -19.12
CA LEU A 1828 -16.11 57.51 -19.88
C LEU A 1828 -14.87 57.09 -20.66
N THR A 1829 -14.06 56.19 -20.10
CA THR A 1829 -12.90 55.63 -20.80
C THR A 1829 -13.35 54.80 -22.00
N ALA A 1830 -14.42 54.00 -21.87
CA ALA A 1830 -15.00 53.26 -23.00
C ALA A 1830 -15.49 54.20 -24.10
N VAL A 1831 -16.23 55.27 -23.75
CA VAL A 1831 -16.68 56.29 -24.71
C VAL A 1831 -15.49 56.99 -25.38
N THR A 1832 -14.44 57.31 -24.62
CA THR A 1832 -13.21 57.90 -25.16
C THR A 1832 -12.54 56.96 -26.17
N VAL A 1833 -12.50 55.66 -25.87
CA VAL A 1833 -11.96 54.65 -26.80
C VAL A 1833 -12.77 54.62 -28.09
N PHE A 1834 -14.11 54.68 -28.03
CA PHE A 1834 -14.97 54.81 -29.21
C PHE A 1834 -14.62 56.06 -30.04
N ILE A 1835 -14.53 57.23 -29.40
CA ILE A 1835 -14.24 58.51 -30.07
C ILE A 1835 -12.88 58.48 -30.79
N LEU A 1836 -11.86 57.91 -30.15
CA LEU A 1836 -10.49 57.96 -30.66
C LEU A 1836 -10.20 56.86 -31.69
N SER A 1837 -10.92 55.74 -31.63
CA SER A 1837 -10.54 54.51 -32.35
C SER A 1837 -11.43 54.19 -33.56
N THR A 1838 -12.63 54.78 -33.67
CA THR A 1838 -13.58 54.53 -34.77
C THR A 1838 -13.47 55.55 -35.91
N SER A 1839 -14.15 55.29 -37.05
CA SER A 1839 -14.33 56.31 -38.09
C SER A 1839 -15.23 57.45 -37.58
N PRO A 1840 -15.06 58.69 -38.08
CA PRO A 1840 -15.93 59.80 -37.71
C PRO A 1840 -17.42 59.48 -37.91
N GLU A 1841 -17.76 58.69 -38.92
CA GLU A 1841 -19.14 58.26 -39.23
C GLU A 1841 -19.86 57.53 -38.08
N VAL A 1842 -19.11 56.89 -37.16
CA VAL A 1842 -19.70 56.27 -35.97
C VAL A 1842 -20.02 57.30 -34.89
N THR A 1843 -19.13 58.29 -34.69
CA THR A 1843 -19.11 59.14 -33.50
C THR A 1843 -19.59 60.57 -33.74
N THR A 1844 -19.64 61.03 -35.00
CA THR A 1844 -20.14 62.36 -35.38
C THR A 1844 -21.63 62.36 -35.70
N VAL A 1845 -22.34 61.26 -35.48
CA VAL A 1845 -23.81 61.22 -35.56
C VAL A 1845 -24.36 62.14 -34.46
N PRO A 1846 -25.13 63.19 -34.79
CA PRO A 1846 -25.50 64.23 -33.82
C PRO A 1846 -26.15 63.70 -32.53
N CYS A 1847 -26.99 62.66 -32.61
CA CYS A 1847 -27.65 62.07 -31.45
C CYS A 1847 -26.69 61.37 -30.49
N LEU A 1848 -25.66 60.68 -31.00
CA LEU A 1848 -24.65 60.01 -30.18
C LEU A 1848 -23.61 61.01 -29.67
N GLN A 1849 -23.14 61.91 -30.55
CA GLN A 1849 -22.17 62.94 -30.20
C GLN A 1849 -22.67 63.83 -29.05
N ASN A 1850 -23.93 64.28 -29.11
CA ASN A 1850 -24.52 65.10 -28.07
C ASN A 1850 -24.63 64.34 -26.74
N ARG A 1851 -25.05 63.07 -26.75
CA ARG A 1851 -25.08 62.23 -25.53
C ARG A 1851 -23.68 62.03 -24.94
N CYS A 1852 -22.66 61.81 -25.78
CA CYS A 1852 -21.27 61.73 -25.31
C CYS A 1852 -20.83 63.04 -24.65
N ILE A 1853 -21.04 64.18 -25.31
CA ILE A 1853 -20.70 65.51 -24.77
C ILE A 1853 -21.40 65.76 -23.44
N GLU A 1854 -22.70 65.43 -23.32
CA GLU A 1854 -23.45 65.55 -22.08
C GLU A 1854 -22.85 64.71 -20.95
N LYS A 1855 -22.36 63.49 -21.22
CA LYS A 1855 -21.69 62.67 -20.20
C LYS A 1855 -20.36 63.27 -19.74
N PHE A 1856 -19.54 63.78 -20.68
CA PHE A 1856 -18.30 64.48 -20.30
C PHE A 1856 -18.60 65.75 -19.51
N LYS A 1857 -19.63 66.51 -19.88
CA LYS A 1857 -20.07 67.71 -19.16
C LYS A 1857 -20.51 67.37 -17.74
N ALA A 1858 -21.37 66.37 -17.58
CA ALA A 1858 -21.83 65.89 -16.27
C ALA A 1858 -20.66 65.41 -15.40
N ALA A 1859 -19.68 64.73 -15.99
CA ALA A 1859 -18.48 64.26 -15.27
C ALA A 1859 -17.54 65.40 -14.85
N LEU A 1860 -17.41 66.47 -15.65
CA LEU A 1860 -16.72 67.70 -15.26
C LEU A 1860 -17.47 68.42 -14.12
N GLU A 1861 -18.80 68.37 -14.11
CA GLU A 1861 -19.66 68.95 -13.07
C GLU A 1861 -19.81 68.04 -11.82
N SER A 1862 -19.22 66.84 -11.83
CA SER A 1862 -19.26 65.88 -10.72
C SER A 1862 -18.65 66.44 -9.43
N LYS A 1863 -19.09 65.94 -8.28
CA LYS A 1863 -18.50 66.28 -6.98
C LYS A 1863 -17.21 65.52 -6.69
N ASP A 1864 -16.93 64.45 -7.44
CA ASP A 1864 -15.75 63.62 -7.24
C ASP A 1864 -14.54 64.17 -8.01
N SER A 1865 -13.53 64.65 -7.28
CA SER A 1865 -12.31 65.25 -7.84
C SER A 1865 -11.52 64.26 -8.71
N VAL A 1866 -11.57 62.95 -8.41
CA VAL A 1866 -10.90 61.91 -9.19
C VAL A 1866 -11.60 61.74 -10.54
N VAL A 1867 -12.94 61.75 -10.56
CA VAL A 1867 -13.72 61.70 -11.80
C VAL A 1867 -13.43 62.92 -12.65
N GLN A 1868 -13.43 64.13 -12.07
CA GLN A 1868 -13.09 65.36 -12.79
C GLN A 1868 -11.69 65.30 -13.40
N MET A 1869 -10.71 64.83 -12.62
CA MET A 1869 -9.32 64.74 -13.06
C MET A 1869 -9.18 63.74 -14.22
N LYS A 1870 -9.76 62.54 -14.08
CA LYS A 1870 -9.76 61.53 -15.15
C LYS A 1870 -10.50 62.02 -16.38
N THR A 1871 -11.59 62.76 -16.20
CA THR A 1871 -12.34 63.39 -17.30
C THR A 1871 -11.46 64.39 -18.05
N CYS A 1872 -10.68 65.22 -17.36
CA CYS A 1872 -9.73 66.14 -18.00
C CYS A 1872 -8.64 65.38 -18.80
N GLN A 1873 -8.11 64.28 -18.26
CA GLN A 1873 -7.13 63.44 -18.97
C GLN A 1873 -7.71 62.80 -20.24
N LEU A 1874 -8.96 62.35 -20.18
CA LEU A 1874 -9.66 61.77 -21.33
C LEU A 1874 -9.97 62.85 -22.38
N LEU A 1875 -10.45 64.02 -21.97
CA LEU A 1875 -10.69 65.17 -22.85
C LEU A 1875 -9.42 65.66 -23.51
N HIS A 1876 -8.28 65.60 -22.83
CA HIS A 1876 -6.97 65.91 -23.41
C HIS A 1876 -6.67 65.06 -24.64
N SER A 1877 -6.98 63.76 -24.55
CA SER A 1877 -6.80 62.85 -25.68
C SER A 1877 -7.77 63.17 -26.83
N ILE A 1878 -9.01 63.55 -26.52
CA ILE A 1878 -10.02 63.92 -27.53
C ILE A 1878 -9.68 65.26 -28.21
N PHE A 1879 -9.22 66.26 -27.46
CA PHE A 1879 -8.89 67.58 -27.99
C PHE A 1879 -7.68 67.51 -28.93
N GLN A 1880 -6.70 66.66 -28.62
CA GLN A 1880 -5.54 66.39 -29.47
C GLN A 1880 -5.85 65.54 -30.71
N TYR A 1881 -7.10 65.08 -30.90
CA TYR A 1881 -7.42 64.22 -32.03
C TYR A 1881 -7.22 64.94 -33.37
N PRO A 1882 -6.50 64.35 -34.35
CA PRO A 1882 -6.06 65.07 -35.56
C PRO A 1882 -7.18 65.56 -36.48
N LYS A 1883 -8.38 64.97 -36.39
CA LYS A 1883 -9.51 65.31 -37.27
C LYS A 1883 -10.43 66.34 -36.58
N PRO A 1884 -10.49 67.59 -37.06
CA PRO A 1884 -11.30 68.66 -36.45
C PRO A 1884 -12.78 68.32 -36.33
N ALA A 1885 -13.34 67.55 -37.28
CA ALA A 1885 -14.74 67.14 -37.26
C ALA A 1885 -15.16 66.39 -35.98
N VAL A 1886 -14.21 65.72 -35.33
CA VAL A 1886 -14.44 65.00 -34.07
C VAL A 1886 -14.09 65.88 -32.88
N SER A 1887 -12.93 66.55 -32.88
CA SER A 1887 -12.45 67.30 -31.69
C SER A 1887 -13.18 68.63 -31.46
N TYR A 1888 -13.54 69.37 -32.52
CA TYR A 1888 -14.11 70.71 -32.41
C TYR A 1888 -15.43 70.76 -31.64
N PRO A 1889 -16.39 69.84 -31.84
CA PRO A 1889 -17.64 69.82 -31.06
C PRO A 1889 -17.41 69.67 -29.55
N TYR A 1890 -16.44 68.85 -29.13
CA TYR A 1890 -16.10 68.69 -27.70
C TYR A 1890 -15.34 69.91 -27.16
N ILE A 1891 -14.41 70.46 -27.94
CA ILE A 1891 -13.70 71.70 -27.57
C ILE A 1891 -14.71 72.84 -27.38
N TYR A 1892 -15.59 73.05 -28.35
CA TYR A 1892 -16.58 74.12 -28.34
C TYR A 1892 -17.55 74.02 -27.15
N SER A 1893 -17.97 72.81 -26.78
CA SER A 1893 -18.96 72.58 -25.73
C SER A 1893 -18.38 72.50 -24.31
N LEU A 1894 -17.11 72.11 -24.14
CA LEU A 1894 -16.54 71.77 -22.83
C LEU A 1894 -15.37 72.67 -22.41
N ALA A 1895 -14.68 73.35 -23.34
CA ALA A 1895 -13.51 74.17 -22.98
C ALA A 1895 -13.85 75.32 -22.02
N SER A 1896 -15.03 75.94 -22.16
CA SER A 1896 -15.50 76.98 -21.23
C SER A 1896 -15.66 76.46 -19.80
N SER A 1897 -16.27 75.28 -19.63
CA SER A 1897 -16.45 74.63 -18.32
C SER A 1897 -15.12 74.40 -17.60
N ILE A 1898 -14.07 74.05 -18.34
CA ILE A 1898 -12.73 73.79 -17.79
C ILE A 1898 -12.06 75.10 -17.35
N VAL A 1899 -12.17 76.15 -18.17
CA VAL A 1899 -11.67 77.49 -17.81
C VAL A 1899 -12.39 78.02 -16.56
N GLU A 1900 -13.72 77.91 -16.50
CA GLU A 1900 -14.51 78.31 -15.33
C GLU A 1900 -14.09 77.54 -14.07
N LYS A 1901 -13.82 76.23 -14.20
CA LYS A 1901 -13.40 75.42 -13.06
C LYS A 1901 -12.00 75.78 -12.56
N LEU A 1902 -11.04 76.00 -13.46
CA LEU A 1902 -9.70 76.47 -13.09
C LEU A 1902 -9.74 77.84 -12.42
N GLN A 1903 -10.64 78.72 -12.86
CA GLN A 1903 -10.87 80.01 -12.22
C GLN A 1903 -11.51 79.86 -10.83
N ASP A 1904 -12.41 78.90 -10.61
CA ASP A 1904 -12.98 78.61 -9.28
C ASP A 1904 -11.91 78.04 -8.33
N ILE A 1905 -11.06 77.12 -8.80
CA ILE A 1905 -9.91 76.59 -8.03
C ILE A 1905 -8.93 77.73 -7.70
N ALA A 1906 -8.65 78.63 -8.64
CA ALA A 1906 -7.81 79.81 -8.40
C ALA A 1906 -8.37 80.74 -7.32
N ARG A 1907 -9.70 80.85 -7.20
CA ARG A 1907 -10.36 81.67 -6.16
C ARG A 1907 -10.34 80.99 -4.80
N ARG A 1908 -10.57 79.67 -4.73
CA ARG A 1908 -10.65 78.93 -3.45
C ARG A 1908 -9.28 78.54 -2.90
N LYS A 1909 -8.28 78.39 -3.77
CA LYS A 1909 -6.98 77.71 -3.54
C LYS A 1909 -7.19 76.21 -3.24
N PRO A 1910 -6.40 75.30 -3.84
CA PRO A 1910 -6.61 73.86 -3.67
C PRO A 1910 -6.24 73.38 -2.26
N GLU A 1911 -7.08 72.53 -1.68
CA GLU A 1911 -6.88 71.99 -0.32
C GLU A 1911 -6.14 70.64 -0.32
N ASP A 1912 -6.34 69.83 -1.37
CA ASP A 1912 -5.82 68.46 -1.44
C ASP A 1912 -4.97 68.19 -2.71
N ALA A 1913 -4.23 67.08 -2.68
CA ALA A 1913 -3.37 66.67 -3.78
C ALA A 1913 -4.16 66.31 -5.07
N THR A 1914 -5.44 65.93 -4.94
CA THR A 1914 -6.27 65.58 -6.10
C THR A 1914 -6.76 66.81 -6.85
N GLU A 1915 -7.14 67.88 -6.15
CA GLU A 1915 -7.47 69.18 -6.73
C GLU A 1915 -6.25 69.81 -7.41
N LEU A 1916 -5.05 69.63 -6.84
CA LEU A 1916 -3.81 70.05 -7.48
C LEU A 1916 -3.61 69.33 -8.82
N GLN A 1917 -3.74 67.99 -8.84
CA GLN A 1917 -3.59 67.22 -10.08
C GLN A 1917 -4.68 67.59 -11.10
N LEU A 1918 -5.93 67.77 -10.66
CA LEU A 1918 -7.01 68.28 -11.50
C LEU A 1918 -6.64 69.63 -12.12
N CYS A 1919 -6.10 70.55 -11.33
CA CYS A 1919 -5.68 71.87 -11.79
C CYS A 1919 -4.53 71.78 -12.81
N GLN A 1920 -3.53 70.94 -12.54
CA GLN A 1920 -2.40 70.69 -13.45
C GLN A 1920 -2.86 70.09 -14.77
N GLU A 1921 -3.75 69.09 -14.74
CA GLU A 1921 -4.28 68.47 -15.95
C GLU A 1921 -5.20 69.42 -16.74
N GLY A 1922 -6.01 70.24 -16.06
CA GLY A 1922 -6.80 71.28 -16.71
C GLY A 1922 -5.91 72.34 -17.39
N ILE A 1923 -4.79 72.73 -16.78
CA ILE A 1923 -3.81 73.64 -17.41
C ILE A 1923 -3.17 72.99 -18.63
N LYS A 1924 -2.68 71.75 -18.52
CA LYS A 1924 -2.10 71.01 -19.65
C LYS A 1924 -3.08 70.90 -20.82
N LEU A 1925 -4.37 70.68 -20.51
CA LEU A 1925 -5.43 70.64 -21.50
C LEU A 1925 -5.58 71.98 -22.25
N LEU A 1926 -5.54 73.11 -21.53
CA LEU A 1926 -5.56 74.44 -22.16
C LEU A 1926 -4.29 74.73 -22.95
N GLU A 1927 -3.12 74.32 -22.45
CA GLU A 1927 -1.85 74.44 -23.17
C GLU A 1927 -1.87 73.65 -24.49
N ALA A 1928 -2.44 72.45 -24.48
CA ALA A 1928 -2.64 71.65 -25.69
C ALA A 1928 -3.63 72.33 -26.65
N LEU A 1929 -4.71 72.91 -26.14
CA LEU A 1929 -5.69 73.66 -26.95
C LEU A 1929 -5.06 74.89 -27.61
N VAL A 1930 -4.18 75.61 -26.89
CA VAL A 1930 -3.36 76.69 -27.46
C VAL A 1930 -2.45 76.17 -28.58
N ALA A 1931 -1.85 75.00 -28.42
CA ALA A 1931 -0.97 74.43 -29.44
C ALA A 1931 -1.72 74.06 -30.73
N ILE A 1932 -2.96 73.57 -30.60
CA ILE A 1932 -3.79 73.11 -31.72
C ILE A 1932 -4.52 74.26 -32.42
N ALA A 1933 -4.85 75.34 -31.70
CA ALA A 1933 -5.53 76.50 -32.27
C ALA A 1933 -4.72 77.13 -33.42
N GLU A 1934 -5.44 77.64 -34.42
CA GLU A 1934 -4.86 78.37 -35.55
C GLU A 1934 -4.06 79.58 -35.07
N GLU A 1935 -2.97 79.90 -35.77
CA GLU A 1935 -1.94 80.85 -35.33
C GLU A 1935 -2.50 82.26 -35.01
N GLU A 1936 -3.60 82.63 -35.68
CA GLU A 1936 -4.37 83.86 -35.48
C GLU A 1936 -5.00 83.96 -34.08
N HIS A 1937 -5.48 82.82 -33.56
CA HIS A 1937 -6.21 82.72 -32.28
C HIS A 1937 -5.30 82.36 -31.11
N ARG A 1938 -4.10 81.80 -31.36
CA ARG A 1938 -3.14 81.42 -30.32
C ARG A 1938 -2.83 82.57 -29.36
N ALA A 1939 -2.66 83.77 -29.90
CA ALA A 1939 -2.38 84.95 -29.09
C ALA A 1939 -3.51 85.28 -28.11
N GLN A 1940 -4.77 85.07 -28.50
CA GLN A 1940 -5.94 85.31 -27.66
C GLN A 1940 -6.05 84.24 -26.57
N LEU A 1941 -5.84 82.97 -26.91
CA LEU A 1941 -5.89 81.87 -25.95
C LEU A 1941 -4.75 81.94 -24.92
N VAL A 1942 -3.53 82.27 -25.35
CA VAL A 1942 -2.40 82.54 -24.43
C VAL A 1942 -2.72 83.71 -23.52
N ALA A 1943 -3.37 84.76 -24.03
CA ALA A 1943 -3.79 85.89 -23.21
C ALA A 1943 -4.86 85.52 -22.16
N CYS A 1944 -5.67 84.47 -22.39
CA CYS A 1944 -6.59 83.92 -21.39
C CYS A 1944 -5.89 83.01 -20.37
N LEU A 1945 -4.88 82.23 -20.78
CA LEU A 1945 -4.16 81.29 -19.90
C LEU A 1945 -3.20 82.00 -18.95
N LEU A 1946 -2.49 83.04 -19.41
CA LEU A 1946 -1.48 83.75 -18.61
C LEU A 1946 -2.04 84.29 -17.27
N PRO A 1947 -3.19 84.97 -17.22
CA PRO A 1947 -3.79 85.41 -15.95
C PRO A 1947 -4.07 84.28 -14.97
N ILE A 1948 -4.50 83.12 -15.47
CA ILE A 1948 -4.80 81.94 -14.65
C ILE A 1948 -3.51 81.42 -14.01
N LEU A 1949 -2.46 81.20 -14.81
CA LEU A 1949 -1.16 80.75 -14.29
C LEU A 1949 -0.55 81.72 -13.28
N ILE A 1950 -0.61 83.02 -13.56
CA ILE A 1950 -0.05 84.04 -12.64
C ILE A 1950 -0.86 84.11 -11.35
N SER A 1951 -2.16 83.85 -11.39
CA SER A 1951 -3.00 83.84 -10.19
C SER A 1951 -2.60 82.76 -9.19
N PHE A 1952 -1.99 81.66 -9.66
CA PHE A 1952 -1.45 80.59 -8.83
C PHE A 1952 -0.08 80.89 -8.23
N LEU A 1953 0.59 81.98 -8.65
CA LEU A 1953 1.86 82.37 -8.07
C LEU A 1953 1.69 82.98 -6.67
N LEU A 1954 2.57 82.61 -5.76
CA LEU A 1954 2.68 83.09 -4.39
C LEU A 1954 3.79 84.15 -4.33
N ASP A 1955 3.63 85.14 -3.46
CA ASP A 1955 4.69 86.12 -3.16
C ASP A 1955 5.68 85.55 -2.13
N GLU A 1956 6.80 86.24 -1.90
CA GLU A 1956 7.86 85.84 -0.94
C GLU A 1956 7.32 85.46 0.44
N ASN A 1957 6.40 86.25 0.97
CA ASN A 1957 5.84 86.04 2.30
C ASN A 1957 4.90 84.83 2.33
N ALA A 1958 4.03 84.70 1.32
CA ALA A 1958 3.10 83.59 1.22
C ALA A 1958 3.81 82.26 0.94
N LEU A 1959 4.92 82.27 0.19
CA LEU A 1959 5.71 81.08 -0.14
C LEU A 1959 6.30 80.40 1.10
N GLY A 1960 6.66 81.19 2.13
CA GLY A 1960 7.15 80.68 3.41
C GLY A 1960 6.09 79.96 4.25
N SER A 1961 4.83 80.40 4.16
CA SER A 1961 3.69 79.82 4.89
C SER A 1961 2.83 78.83 4.09
N ALA A 1962 3.18 78.56 2.83
CA ALA A 1962 2.36 77.78 1.90
C ALA A 1962 2.30 76.29 2.27
N THR A 1963 1.14 75.66 2.09
CA THR A 1963 1.00 74.20 2.13
C THR A 1963 1.80 73.55 0.99
N SER A 1964 2.22 72.30 1.14
CA SER A 1964 2.99 71.61 0.08
C SER A 1964 2.23 71.58 -1.27
N VAL A 1965 0.90 71.47 -1.22
CA VAL A 1965 0.00 71.50 -2.38
C VAL A 1965 0.03 72.87 -3.07
N THR A 1966 -0.02 73.96 -2.32
CA THR A 1966 0.01 75.31 -2.90
C THR A 1966 1.40 75.70 -3.39
N ARG A 1967 2.47 75.26 -2.70
CA ARG A 1967 3.85 75.44 -3.18
C ARG A 1967 4.13 74.69 -4.47
N SER A 1968 3.66 73.44 -4.59
CA SER A 1968 3.82 72.68 -5.84
C SER A 1968 2.98 73.26 -6.99
N LEU A 1969 1.79 73.81 -6.72
CA LEU A 1969 1.03 74.56 -7.73
C LEU A 1969 1.79 75.81 -8.18
N HIS A 1970 2.39 76.54 -7.24
CA HIS A 1970 3.22 77.70 -7.53
C HIS A 1970 4.39 77.33 -8.44
N ASP A 1971 5.14 76.29 -8.09
CA ASP A 1971 6.29 75.83 -8.86
C ASP A 1971 5.87 75.39 -10.27
N PHE A 1972 4.79 74.62 -10.38
CA PHE A 1972 4.22 74.20 -11.66
C PHE A 1972 3.81 75.40 -12.53
N ALA A 1973 3.05 76.34 -11.97
CA ALA A 1973 2.60 77.51 -12.71
C ALA A 1973 3.76 78.42 -13.12
N LEU A 1974 4.78 78.58 -12.28
CA LEU A 1974 5.99 79.33 -12.59
C LEU A 1974 6.77 78.65 -13.73
N HIS A 1975 6.92 77.33 -13.68
CA HIS A 1975 7.60 76.57 -14.73
C HIS A 1975 6.88 76.68 -16.08
N SER A 1976 5.55 76.51 -16.08
CA SER A 1976 4.71 76.72 -17.29
C SER A 1976 4.84 78.15 -17.81
N LEU A 1977 4.81 79.17 -16.94
CA LEU A 1977 5.01 80.57 -17.35
C LEU A 1977 6.40 80.82 -17.95
N MET A 1978 7.45 80.21 -17.38
CA MET A 1978 8.82 80.32 -17.90
C MET A 1978 9.00 79.60 -19.24
N GLN A 1979 8.17 78.59 -19.56
CA GLN A 1979 8.15 77.99 -20.90
C GLN A 1979 7.31 78.78 -21.90
N ILE A 1980 6.12 79.26 -21.50
CA ILE A 1980 5.18 79.98 -22.37
C ILE A 1980 5.69 81.39 -22.70
N GLY A 1981 6.31 82.07 -21.73
CA GLY A 1981 6.78 83.46 -21.85
C GLY A 1981 7.74 83.69 -23.03
N PRO A 1982 8.84 82.92 -23.17
CA PRO A 1982 9.74 83.02 -24.31
C PRO A 1982 9.06 82.67 -25.64
N ARG A 1983 8.20 81.65 -25.63
CA ARG A 1983 7.55 81.10 -26.83
C ARG A 1983 6.53 82.07 -27.44
N TYR A 1984 5.88 82.90 -26.61
CA TYR A 1984 4.89 83.89 -27.04
C TYR A 1984 5.23 85.30 -26.52
N SER A 1985 6.49 85.72 -26.68
CA SER A 1985 7.04 86.92 -26.04
C SER A 1985 6.27 88.22 -26.33
N SER A 1986 5.72 88.38 -27.53
CA SER A 1986 4.95 89.57 -27.92
C SER A 1986 3.63 89.68 -27.15
N VAL A 1987 2.92 88.57 -27.00
CA VAL A 1987 1.66 88.45 -26.25
C VAL A 1987 1.95 88.57 -24.76
N PHE A 1988 2.97 87.88 -24.26
CA PHE A 1988 3.39 87.95 -22.87
C PHE A 1988 3.73 89.39 -22.46
N LYS A 1989 4.54 90.09 -23.26
CA LYS A 1989 4.85 91.51 -23.04
C LYS A 1989 3.59 92.38 -23.07
N ARG A 1990 2.66 92.15 -24.00
CA ARG A 1990 1.41 92.90 -24.11
C ARG A 1990 0.51 92.69 -22.88
N VAL A 1991 0.31 91.45 -22.45
CA VAL A 1991 -0.49 91.10 -21.27
C VAL A 1991 0.15 91.68 -20.00
N MET A 1992 1.47 91.53 -19.83
CA MET A 1992 2.20 92.10 -18.69
C MET A 1992 2.20 93.63 -18.67
N ALA A 1993 2.25 94.27 -19.84
CA ALA A 1993 2.12 95.73 -19.96
C ALA A 1993 0.69 96.21 -19.65
N SER A 1994 -0.33 95.43 -20.05
CA SER A 1994 -1.75 95.77 -19.80
C SER A 1994 -2.18 95.57 -18.34
N SER A 1995 -1.50 94.70 -17.58
CA SER A 1995 -1.82 94.43 -16.17
C SER A 1995 -0.57 94.50 -15.30
N PRO A 1996 -0.21 95.71 -14.81
CA PRO A 1996 0.96 95.90 -13.94
C PRO A 1996 0.95 95.02 -12.69
N ALA A 1997 -0.24 94.69 -12.17
CA ALA A 1997 -0.42 93.83 -11.01
C ALA A 1997 0.06 92.38 -11.27
N LEU A 1998 -0.23 91.83 -12.46
CA LEU A 1998 0.23 90.49 -12.83
C LEU A 1998 1.75 90.46 -13.00
N LYS A 1999 2.32 91.52 -13.60
CA LYS A 1999 3.78 91.67 -13.73
C LYS A 1999 4.48 91.71 -12.37
N ALA A 2000 3.98 92.53 -11.44
CA ALA A 2000 4.53 92.63 -10.09
C ALA A 2000 4.49 91.29 -9.34
N ARG A 2001 3.39 90.54 -9.50
CA ARG A 2001 3.24 89.22 -8.87
C ARG A 2001 4.20 88.17 -9.43
N LEU A 2002 4.43 88.17 -10.75
CA LEU A 2002 5.43 87.30 -11.38
C LEU A 2002 6.85 87.67 -10.93
N GLU A 2003 7.19 88.96 -10.88
CA GLU A 2003 8.51 89.42 -10.43
C GLU A 2003 8.77 89.05 -8.96
N ALA A 2004 7.77 89.21 -8.09
CA ALA A 2004 7.84 88.81 -6.69
C ALA A 2004 8.02 87.30 -6.54
N ALA A 2005 7.28 86.49 -7.30
CA ALA A 2005 7.41 85.05 -7.34
C ALA A 2005 8.80 84.58 -7.80
N VAL A 2006 9.33 85.18 -8.88
CA VAL A 2006 10.67 84.85 -9.40
C VAL A 2006 11.76 85.23 -8.39
N LYS A 2007 11.65 86.38 -7.70
CA LYS A 2007 12.58 86.76 -6.63
C LYS A 2007 12.52 85.82 -5.44
N GLY A 2008 11.32 85.51 -4.95
CA GLY A 2008 11.15 84.61 -3.82
C GLY A 2008 11.72 83.22 -4.06
N ASN A 2009 11.57 82.70 -5.28
CA ASN A 2009 12.16 81.41 -5.64
C ASN A 2009 13.70 81.48 -5.80
N GLN A 2010 14.27 82.64 -6.13
CA GLN A 2010 15.73 82.84 -6.12
C GLN A 2010 16.30 82.94 -4.71
N GLU A 2011 15.55 83.51 -3.76
CA GLU A 2011 15.98 83.64 -2.36
C GLU A 2011 15.83 82.35 -1.56
N SER A 2012 14.77 81.56 -1.79
CA SER A 2012 14.62 80.24 -1.13
C SER A 2012 15.75 79.28 -1.47
N VAL A 2013 16.37 79.41 -2.66
CA VAL A 2013 17.53 78.59 -3.07
C VAL A 2013 18.83 79.00 -2.35
N ARG A 2014 18.89 80.16 -1.67
CA ARG A 2014 20.11 80.64 -1.00
C ARG A 2014 20.24 80.25 0.48
N VAL A 2015 19.18 79.77 1.14
CA VAL A 2015 19.21 79.42 2.58
C VAL A 2015 19.20 77.90 2.75
N ASP A 2016 20.32 77.23 2.51
CA ASP A 2016 20.57 75.85 2.98
C ASP A 2016 22.07 75.65 3.26
N PRO A 2017 22.51 75.48 4.52
CA PRO A 2017 23.92 75.24 4.87
C PRO A 2017 24.33 73.76 4.65
N PRO A 2018 25.64 73.47 4.44
CA PRO A 2018 26.06 72.24 3.78
C PRO A 2018 26.23 71.06 4.74
N SER A 2019 25.33 70.07 4.66
CA SER A 2019 25.53 68.73 5.23
C SER A 2019 26.00 67.74 4.15
N LYS A 2020 27.10 67.05 4.44
CA LYS A 2020 27.78 66.06 3.59
C LYS A 2020 26.87 64.89 3.18
N HIS A 2021 26.39 64.89 1.95
CA HIS A 2021 26.19 63.67 1.16
C HIS A 2021 26.40 63.98 -0.33
N ALA A 2022 27.55 63.57 -0.84
CA ALA A 2022 27.92 63.71 -2.24
C ALA A 2022 27.53 62.45 -3.02
N LYS A 2023 26.49 62.55 -3.87
CA LYS A 2023 26.32 61.76 -5.10
C LYS A 2023 25.64 62.64 -6.16
N ASN A 2024 26.45 63.03 -7.15
CA ASN A 2024 26.16 63.39 -8.54
C ASN A 2024 24.75 63.94 -8.88
N LEU A 2025 24.62 65.27 -8.85
CA LEU A 2025 23.67 66.00 -9.68
C LEU A 2025 24.45 66.74 -10.78
N ALA A 2026 24.17 66.33 -12.01
CA ALA A 2026 24.64 66.97 -13.22
C ALA A 2026 24.26 68.46 -13.25
N ARG A 2027 25.19 69.25 -13.78
CA ARG A 2027 25.14 70.71 -13.88
C ARG A 2027 23.82 71.21 -14.50
N ASN A 2028 22.90 71.69 -13.65
CA ASN A 2028 21.91 72.67 -14.08
C ASN A 2028 22.63 74.00 -14.29
N SER A 2029 22.66 74.42 -15.56
CA SER A 2029 23.17 75.69 -16.05
C SER A 2029 22.47 76.86 -15.36
N SER A 2030 23.06 77.35 -14.27
CA SER A 2030 22.75 78.66 -13.71
C SER A 2030 23.16 79.73 -14.73
N ILE A 2031 22.23 80.17 -15.56
CA ILE A 2031 22.42 81.35 -16.41
C ILE A 2031 22.58 82.55 -15.47
N GLN A 2032 23.82 82.99 -15.32
CA GLN A 2032 24.19 84.24 -14.68
C GLN A 2032 23.56 85.39 -15.48
N LEU A 2033 22.47 85.95 -14.97
CA LEU A 2033 21.95 87.24 -15.42
C LEU A 2033 23.01 88.31 -15.12
N LYS A 2034 23.72 88.76 -16.17
CA LYS A 2034 24.56 89.97 -16.12
C LYS A 2034 23.69 91.17 -15.75
N THR A 2035 23.67 91.54 -14.47
CA THR A 2035 23.16 92.82 -13.99
C THR A 2035 24.21 93.90 -14.27
N ASN A 2036 24.10 94.57 -15.43
CA ASN A 2036 24.57 95.94 -15.66
C ASN A 2036 23.97 96.46 -16.97
N PHE A 2037 22.86 97.19 -16.86
CA PHE A 2037 22.35 98.12 -17.89
C PHE A 2037 21.74 99.34 -17.17
N LEU A 2038 22.59 100.29 -16.80
CA LEU A 2038 22.45 101.62 -17.40
C LEU A 2038 23.04 101.50 -18.81
#